data_AF-A0A914HMH3-F1
#
_entry.id   AF-A0A914HMH3-F1
#
_cell.length_a   1.000
_cell.length_b   1.000
_cell.length_c   1.000
_cell.angle_alpha   90.00
_cell.angle_beta   90.00
_cell.angle_gamma   90.00
#
_symmetry.space_group_name_H-M   'P 1'
#
loop_
_entity.id
_entity.type
_entity.pdbx_description
1 polymer ?
#
loop_
_entity_poly.entity_id
_entity_poly.type
_entity_poly.pdbx_seq_one_letter_code
_entity_poly.pdbx_strand_id
1 'polypeptide(L)'
;MPAGKSSILFGQEDEGGFNQVLSKRDGRKEGVFLDKITSRVKKLCYGLNLEFVDPLHVTLKVVKGIYKGVTTVELDNLAAEVAASMTVSHPDYARLAARIAVSNLHKQTNKAFSEVITDLYRYVHPKNKRSMPMVSEETYNIVMANEQTLNSAIIYDRDFNYTYFGFKTLERSYLLKIDGKVVERPQHMLMRVAIGIHKGEIALALKTYNLLSERWFTHATPTLFNAGTCRPQLSSCFLLTMVSDSIEGICETLNRCALISKSAGGIGVNVHCIRANGSYISGTNGTSNGLVPMLRVYNAMAKYVDQGGNKRPGAFSIYLEPWHADIIDFLELRKNTGSEDERARDLFYGLWIPDLFMKRVKEDQVWSLMCPSECPGLDECWGEQFEDLYQKYEKEQRFRRQLPAREVWKSIISSQTETGTPYMLFKDACNRKSNQQNLGTIKCSNLCTEIIEYSSPDETAVCNLASIALNRFVTGVTNNNGSGNGNGQQQSKREFDFEMLKDVAKTVTQNLNRVIDVNEYPTPCSERSNKRHRPIGIGVQGLADAFMLMRYPFNSEPARLLNKQIFETIYYGALEASCELAEQLGPYETYVGSPVSKGILQYDMWNVTPTNLWDWATLKERIAKFGVRNSLLVAPMPTASTAQILGNNESIEPYTSNVYSRRVLSGDFQIVNLHLMKDLIELNLWDDQMKNRLIAENGSVQNIKQLPQHIKDLYRTVWEIPQKDILEMAADRAAFIDQSQSLNIHIAQPNYAKLSSMHFYAWSLGLKTGMYYLRTRPAVDAVQFTVDKLALRGLAALENKTDIVVVGQEDKENIVTNSEVRAPAKRKFQQTDEEEEEGGCLMCMNERTKKERKKNEEKRNVLYKSKENTLIGHFATSFKFVSSLRLPTRYELPGLEPMNILPFDLFQEHVPPPPPQQQQTRRERVVLALQTLVGGRWTIERKVAFGPFGDVYLCSDGQAVQGTLRTEIIDDQTSFLVPEALLLRSLADIQDDEGTRHFCRCLDIGVDEQTNATTGQLVNFNYTVTSLVGRRVNLLVPDGVSFSPGTAISMAIQLLEAIKTLHSIGYVHRDIRPGNLNIGRPQLNEQRLLYLLDLGMARKYPIQGPAGEAPLLEEGNPLPDRVNYRAAPMFMPISAHSANQHMNLAYGRRDDVESWMYVLIRFYIGALPWNGIKTEWEMGSAKAFRTQSTDTNKRRARAKLLERCPAEFAEILTHIDQLQRYDRPNYELITTLLRNCLENNGFPERPYDWEVAGHTRSGASAQRPTRGGRGRSGSRAR
;
A
#
# COMPACT_ATOMS: atom_id res chain seq x y z
N MET A 1 -29.55 47.30 39.76
CA MET A 1 -28.62 47.11 40.90
C MET A 1 -29.09 45.90 41.72
N PRO A 2 -28.21 45.20 42.47
CA PRO A 2 -27.92 43.82 42.07
C PRO A 2 -28.23 42.69 43.07
N ALA A 3 -28.18 41.47 42.53
CA ALA A 3 -27.68 40.22 43.13
C ALA A 3 -28.31 39.66 44.42
N GLY A 4 -29.05 38.56 44.26
CA GLY A 4 -29.16 37.49 45.26
C GLY A 4 -28.63 36.18 44.66
N LYS A 5 -27.43 35.74 45.06
CA LYS A 5 -26.93 34.39 44.78
C LYS A 5 -27.15 33.52 46.03
N SER A 6 -27.90 32.43 45.90
CA SER A 6 -27.97 31.40 46.94
C SER A 6 -26.73 30.50 46.87
N SER A 7 -25.80 30.68 47.80
CA SER A 7 -24.68 29.77 48.02
C SER A 7 -25.11 28.59 48.88
N ILE A 8 -24.99 27.36 48.35
CA ILE A 8 -25.03 26.14 49.17
C ILE A 8 -23.61 25.90 49.66
N LEU A 9 -23.44 25.88 50.99
CA LEU A 9 -22.18 25.59 51.65
C LEU A 9 -21.91 24.08 51.65
N PHE A 10 -20.77 23.69 51.09
CA PHE A 10 -20.07 22.46 51.49
C PHE A 10 -18.79 22.84 52.25
N GLY A 11 -18.40 21.97 53.18
CA GLY A 11 -17.41 22.25 54.22
C GLY A 11 -15.96 22.44 53.75
N GLN A 12 -15.16 22.93 54.69
CA GLN A 12 -13.78 23.39 54.62
C GLN A 12 -12.75 22.48 53.91
N GLU A 13 -11.66 23.14 53.52
CA GLU A 13 -10.32 22.59 53.22
C GLU A 13 -10.15 21.79 51.92
N ASP A 14 -10.22 22.51 50.79
CA ASP A 14 -9.11 22.53 49.83
C ASP A 14 -9.18 23.78 48.93
N GLU A 15 -8.04 24.43 48.62
CA GLU A 15 -7.98 25.55 47.67
C GLU A 15 -8.08 25.07 46.20
N GLY A 16 -9.19 24.41 45.87
CA GLY A 16 -9.46 23.78 44.57
C GLY A 16 -10.03 24.70 43.47
N GLY A 17 -9.88 26.02 43.60
CA GLY A 17 -10.27 26.94 42.53
C GLY A 17 -9.30 26.82 41.35
N PHE A 18 -9.76 26.33 40.19
CA PHE A 18 -8.95 26.28 38.97
C PHE A 18 -8.42 27.68 38.62
N ASN A 19 -7.18 27.97 39.02
CA ASN A 19 -6.50 29.27 38.86
C ASN A 19 -6.01 29.48 37.41
N GLN A 20 -6.81 28.99 36.46
CA GLN A 20 -6.58 29.00 35.03
C GLN A 20 -7.34 30.18 34.41
N VAL A 21 -6.57 31.07 33.78
CA VAL A 21 -7.07 32.24 33.07
C VAL A 21 -7.00 31.96 31.58
N LEU A 22 -8.12 32.11 30.89
CA LEU A 22 -8.28 31.92 29.45
C LEU A 22 -8.27 33.25 28.70
N SER A 23 -7.79 33.23 27.46
CA SER A 23 -7.74 34.40 26.58
C SER A 23 -8.89 34.40 25.58
N LYS A 24 -9.73 35.44 25.60
CA LYS A 24 -10.79 35.65 24.62
C LYS A 24 -10.25 36.12 23.27
N ARG A 25 -11.10 36.03 22.26
CA ARG A 25 -10.81 36.48 20.88
C ARG A 25 -10.55 37.99 20.78
N ASP A 26 -11.09 38.78 21.71
CA ASP A 26 -10.85 40.21 21.88
C ASP A 26 -9.64 40.52 22.79
N GLY A 27 -8.82 39.51 23.12
CA GLY A 27 -7.65 39.62 23.99
C GLY A 27 -7.96 39.73 25.49
N ARG A 28 -9.24 39.77 25.90
CA ARG A 28 -9.61 39.88 27.31
C ARG A 28 -9.38 38.56 28.06
N LYS A 29 -8.83 38.67 29.27
CA LYS A 29 -8.64 37.54 30.18
C LYS A 29 -9.92 37.27 30.98
N GLU A 30 -10.33 36.00 31.08
CA GLU A 30 -11.45 35.55 31.93
C GLU A 30 -11.02 34.28 32.70
N GLY A 31 -11.68 33.96 33.81
CA GLY A 31 -11.50 32.66 34.48
C GLY A 31 -12.17 31.50 33.72
N VAL A 32 -11.64 30.28 33.87
CA VAL A 32 -12.33 29.06 33.40
C VAL A 32 -13.55 28.79 34.29
N PHE A 33 -14.75 28.83 33.70
CA PHE A 33 -16.00 28.48 34.39
C PHE A 33 -16.65 27.26 33.73
N LEU A 34 -16.77 26.16 34.48
CA LEU A 34 -17.35 24.89 34.01
C LEU A 34 -18.75 25.08 33.41
N ASP A 35 -19.60 25.86 34.08
CA ASP A 35 -20.98 26.14 33.66
C ASP A 35 -21.05 26.87 32.30
N LYS A 36 -20.11 27.77 32.02
CA LYS A 36 -20.09 28.53 30.76
C LYS A 36 -19.73 27.63 29.58
N ILE A 37 -18.78 26.72 29.77
CA ILE A 37 -18.39 25.74 28.75
C ILE A 37 -19.55 24.74 28.54
N THR A 38 -20.08 24.18 29.63
CA THR A 38 -21.21 23.23 29.58
C THR A 38 -22.44 23.85 28.91
N SER A 39 -22.81 25.08 29.29
CA SER A 39 -23.92 25.84 28.66
C SER A 39 -23.71 26.01 27.16
N ARG A 40 -22.47 26.27 26.71
CA ARG A 40 -22.15 26.40 25.29
C ARG A 40 -22.29 25.08 24.54
N VAL A 41 -21.77 23.98 25.09
CA VAL A 41 -21.91 22.64 24.46
C VAL A 41 -23.39 22.25 24.42
N LYS A 42 -24.14 22.45 25.50
CA LYS A 42 -25.58 22.16 25.60
C LYS A 42 -26.41 22.91 24.54
N LYS A 43 -26.08 24.17 24.23
CA LYS A 43 -26.73 24.93 23.13
C LYS A 43 -26.55 24.31 21.74
N LEU A 44 -25.50 23.50 21.53
CA LEU A 44 -25.24 22.80 20.26
C LEU A 44 -25.84 21.39 20.22
N CYS A 45 -26.52 20.94 21.28
CA CYS A 45 -27.12 19.61 21.39
C CYS A 45 -28.58 19.52 20.91
N TYR A 46 -29.09 20.52 20.17
CA TYR A 46 -30.46 20.54 19.67
C TYR A 46 -30.74 19.35 18.72
N GLY A 47 -31.78 18.56 18.98
CA GLY A 47 -32.10 17.37 18.17
C GLY A 47 -31.00 16.31 18.12
N LEU A 48 -30.25 16.18 19.22
CA LEU A 48 -29.41 15.02 19.54
C LEU A 48 -30.09 14.23 20.68
N ASN A 49 -29.87 12.91 20.77
CA ASN A 49 -30.37 12.15 21.92
C ASN A 49 -29.56 12.48 23.19
N LEU A 50 -30.19 13.21 24.13
CA LEU A 50 -29.60 13.63 25.41
C LEU A 50 -29.52 12.50 26.46
N GLU A 51 -30.11 11.32 26.21
CA GLU A 51 -29.90 10.13 27.05
C GLU A 51 -28.47 9.60 26.91
N PHE A 52 -27.90 9.68 25.70
CA PHE A 52 -26.55 9.22 25.38
C PHE A 52 -25.53 10.36 25.26
N VAL A 53 -25.96 11.57 24.90
CA VAL A 53 -25.07 12.74 24.73
C VAL A 53 -25.12 13.63 25.97
N ASP A 54 -24.16 13.44 26.88
CA ASP A 54 -23.94 14.34 28.02
C ASP A 54 -22.94 15.49 27.67
N PRO A 55 -23.38 16.76 27.69
CA PRO A 55 -22.51 17.93 27.55
C PRO A 55 -21.54 18.14 28.73
N LEU A 56 -21.91 17.69 29.94
CA LEU A 56 -21.07 17.83 31.14
C LEU A 56 -19.85 16.92 31.04
N HIS A 57 -20.02 15.65 30.67
CA HIS A 57 -18.92 14.71 30.46
C HIS A 57 -17.91 15.17 29.41
N VAL A 58 -18.38 15.77 28.29
CA VAL A 58 -17.50 16.44 27.31
C VAL A 58 -16.72 17.57 28.00
N THR A 59 -17.40 18.42 28.76
CA THR A 59 -16.78 19.56 29.43
C THR A 59 -15.74 19.14 30.48
N LEU A 60 -16.03 18.10 31.28
CA LEU A 60 -15.09 17.55 32.27
C LEU A 60 -13.83 16.99 31.61
N LYS A 61 -13.95 16.31 30.46
CA LYS A 61 -12.79 15.86 29.67
C LYS A 61 -11.99 17.02 29.08
N VAL A 62 -12.67 18.07 28.59
CA VAL A 62 -12.01 19.27 28.05
C VAL A 62 -11.21 20.00 29.14
N VAL A 63 -11.78 20.19 30.34
CA VAL A 63 -11.09 20.90 31.45
C VAL A 63 -9.79 20.20 31.86
N LYS A 64 -9.73 18.87 31.82
CA LYS A 64 -8.48 18.11 32.08
C LYS A 64 -7.35 18.41 31.10
N GLY A 65 -7.66 18.90 29.90
CA GLY A 65 -6.68 19.29 28.87
C GLY A 65 -6.34 20.78 28.82
N ILE A 66 -6.85 21.61 29.74
CA ILE A 66 -6.60 23.06 29.73
C ILE A 66 -5.28 23.40 30.44
N TYR A 67 -4.47 24.25 29.81
CA TYR A 67 -3.31 24.93 30.39
C TYR A 67 -3.56 26.43 30.59
N LYS A 68 -2.75 27.06 31.45
CA LYS A 68 -2.84 28.50 31.75
C LYS A 68 -2.56 29.33 30.50
N GLY A 69 -3.48 30.22 30.13
CA GLY A 69 -3.36 31.08 28.95
C GLY A 69 -3.99 30.54 27.67
N VAL A 70 -4.65 29.37 27.69
CA VAL A 70 -5.37 28.82 26.52
C VAL A 70 -6.31 29.86 25.90
N THR A 71 -6.38 29.89 24.58
CA THR A 71 -7.33 30.74 23.86
C THR A 71 -8.71 30.08 23.76
N THR A 72 -9.75 30.89 23.67
CA THR A 72 -11.12 30.41 23.36
C THR A 72 -11.26 29.67 22.02
N VAL A 73 -10.26 29.76 21.12
CA VAL A 73 -10.25 29.03 19.84
C VAL A 73 -9.66 27.63 20.02
N GLU A 74 -8.55 27.50 20.75
CA GLU A 74 -7.96 26.21 21.13
C GLU A 74 -8.92 25.41 22.00
N LEU A 75 -9.61 26.06 22.95
CA LEU A 75 -10.65 25.44 23.78
C LEU A 75 -11.81 24.86 22.95
N ASP A 76 -12.26 25.59 21.92
CA ASP A 76 -13.32 25.12 21.02
C ASP A 76 -12.86 23.95 20.13
N ASN A 77 -11.59 23.95 19.70
CA ASN A 77 -11.01 22.85 18.95
C ASN A 77 -10.88 21.59 19.81
N LEU A 78 -10.34 21.72 21.03
CA LEU A 78 -10.24 20.62 22.00
C LEU A 78 -11.62 20.04 22.34
N ALA A 79 -12.65 20.89 22.49
CA ALA A 79 -14.02 20.42 22.70
C ALA A 79 -14.60 19.66 21.51
N ALA A 80 -14.29 20.07 20.27
CA ALA A 80 -14.68 19.31 19.07
C ALA A 80 -13.95 17.97 18.97
N GLU A 81 -12.66 17.91 19.33
CA GLU A 81 -11.85 16.69 19.30
C GLU A 81 -12.26 15.68 20.38
N VAL A 82 -12.51 16.15 21.61
CA VAL A 82 -13.07 15.33 22.70
C VAL A 82 -14.42 14.76 22.28
N ALA A 83 -15.33 15.58 21.73
CA ALA A 83 -16.60 15.10 21.22
C ALA A 83 -16.42 14.10 20.06
N ALA A 84 -15.47 14.32 19.14
CA ALA A 84 -15.20 13.39 18.04
C ALA A 84 -14.71 12.03 18.56
N SER A 85 -13.89 12.00 19.61
CA SER A 85 -13.42 10.76 20.27
C SER A 85 -14.58 9.94 20.88
N MET A 86 -15.67 10.61 21.25
CA MET A 86 -16.87 10.01 21.83
C MET A 86 -17.88 9.51 20.78
N THR A 87 -17.60 9.66 19.49
CA THR A 87 -18.40 9.06 18.39
C THR A 87 -18.57 7.55 18.59
N VAL A 88 -17.57 6.87 19.16
CA VAL A 88 -17.62 5.42 19.42
C VAL A 88 -18.60 5.05 20.55
N SER A 89 -19.07 6.00 21.36
CA SER A 89 -20.12 5.77 22.36
C SER A 89 -21.52 5.95 21.75
N HIS A 90 -21.75 7.02 20.98
CA HIS A 90 -23.04 7.28 20.32
C HIS A 90 -22.85 8.17 19.06
N PRO A 91 -23.57 7.93 17.95
CA PRO A 91 -23.29 8.61 16.67
C PRO A 91 -23.57 10.12 16.70
N ASP A 92 -24.46 10.61 17.58
CA ASP A 92 -24.71 12.05 17.73
C ASP A 92 -23.50 12.83 18.27
N TYR A 93 -22.52 12.18 18.91
CA TYR A 93 -21.26 12.85 19.28
C TYR A 93 -20.48 13.33 18.05
N ALA A 94 -20.57 12.64 16.91
CA ALA A 94 -19.98 13.12 15.65
C ALA A 94 -20.68 14.39 15.12
N ARG A 95 -22.00 14.50 15.32
CA ARG A 95 -22.78 15.71 14.98
C ARG A 95 -22.46 16.85 15.94
N LEU A 96 -22.33 16.57 17.24
CA LEU A 96 -21.91 17.57 18.24
C LEU A 96 -20.49 18.10 17.94
N ALA A 97 -19.54 17.21 17.66
CA ALA A 97 -18.17 17.57 17.28
C ALA A 97 -18.12 18.49 16.04
N ALA A 98 -18.88 18.13 14.99
CA ALA A 98 -19.03 18.96 13.80
C ALA A 98 -19.62 20.34 14.14
N ARG A 99 -20.69 20.39 14.93
CA ARG A 99 -21.34 21.64 15.35
C ARG A 99 -20.43 22.55 16.17
N ILE A 100 -19.60 22.00 17.05
CA ILE A 100 -18.62 22.78 17.81
C ILE A 100 -17.58 23.39 16.85
N ALA A 101 -17.03 22.60 15.93
CA ALA A 101 -16.05 23.06 14.95
C ALA A 101 -16.63 24.12 13.98
N VAL A 102 -17.83 23.91 13.45
CA VAL A 102 -18.54 24.88 12.60
C VAL A 102 -18.88 26.16 13.37
N SER A 103 -19.38 26.05 14.61
CA SER A 103 -19.64 27.21 15.48
C SER A 103 -18.35 27.98 15.81
N ASN A 104 -17.21 27.29 15.90
CA ASN A 104 -15.90 27.92 16.05
C ASN A 104 -15.55 28.75 14.80
N LEU A 105 -15.67 28.16 13.60
CA LEU A 105 -15.41 28.80 12.31
C LEU A 105 -16.32 30.01 12.06
N HIS A 106 -17.63 29.89 12.33
CA HIS A 106 -18.58 31.00 12.19
C HIS A 106 -18.24 32.22 13.07
N LYS A 107 -17.51 32.02 14.16
CA LYS A 107 -17.00 33.09 15.03
C LYS A 107 -15.57 33.56 14.67
N GLN A 108 -14.99 33.05 13.58
CA GLN A 108 -13.69 33.47 13.03
C GLN A 108 -13.81 34.04 11.60
N THR A 109 -14.99 33.93 10.98
CA THR A 109 -15.25 34.29 9.58
C THR A 109 -16.38 35.31 9.49
N ASN A 110 -16.26 36.26 8.56
CA ASN A 110 -17.32 37.21 8.23
C ASN A 110 -18.60 36.46 7.83
N LYS A 111 -19.77 37.08 8.07
CA LYS A 111 -21.06 36.44 7.76
C LYS A 111 -21.45 36.66 6.30
N ALA A 112 -21.36 37.89 5.78
CA ALA A 112 -21.78 38.15 4.41
C ALA A 112 -20.81 37.51 3.41
N PHE A 113 -21.37 36.99 2.31
CA PHE A 113 -20.59 36.35 1.26
C PHE A 113 -19.88 37.38 0.38
N SER A 114 -20.52 38.50 0.06
CA SER A 114 -19.92 39.63 -0.66
C SER A 114 -18.69 40.22 0.05
N GLU A 115 -18.73 40.34 1.37
CA GLU A 115 -17.58 40.76 2.19
C GLU A 115 -16.39 39.80 2.01
N VAL A 116 -16.61 38.49 2.16
CA VAL A 116 -15.56 37.48 2.00
C VAL A 116 -15.01 37.45 0.57
N ILE A 117 -15.86 37.59 -0.45
CA ILE A 117 -15.43 37.72 -1.86
C ILE A 117 -14.62 39.00 -2.07
N THR A 118 -14.98 40.10 -1.41
CA THR A 118 -14.22 41.36 -1.43
C THR A 118 -12.85 41.20 -0.78
N ASP A 119 -12.76 40.55 0.38
CA ASP A 119 -11.51 40.26 1.08
C ASP A 119 -10.57 39.39 0.22
N LEU A 120 -11.12 38.36 -0.44
CA LEU A 120 -10.39 37.47 -1.34
C LEU A 120 -9.93 38.15 -2.64
N TYR A 121 -10.71 39.12 -3.16
CA TYR A 121 -10.34 39.88 -4.35
C TYR A 121 -9.29 40.95 -4.05
N ARG A 122 -9.47 41.69 -2.95
CA ARG A 122 -8.59 42.80 -2.54
C ARG A 122 -7.35 42.34 -1.77
N TYR A 123 -7.07 41.04 -1.70
CA TYR A 123 -5.92 40.51 -0.96
C TYR A 123 -4.58 41.05 -1.52
N VAL A 124 -3.80 41.64 -0.62
CA VAL A 124 -2.44 42.14 -0.87
C VAL A 124 -1.48 41.36 0.00
N HIS A 125 -0.53 40.67 -0.62
CA HIS A 125 0.36 39.77 0.10
C HIS A 125 1.27 40.54 1.08
N PRO A 126 1.32 40.19 2.38
CA PRO A 126 1.81 41.09 3.43
C PRO A 126 3.28 41.45 3.32
N LYS A 127 4.14 40.56 2.78
CA LYS A 127 5.59 40.80 2.66
C LYS A 127 6.00 41.63 1.43
N ASN A 128 5.50 41.31 0.24
CA ASN A 128 5.90 41.93 -1.03
C ASN A 128 4.97 43.08 -1.49
N LYS A 129 3.86 43.31 -0.77
CA LYS A 129 2.85 44.35 -1.05
C LYS A 129 2.21 44.31 -2.44
N ARG A 130 2.29 43.18 -3.15
CA ARG A 130 1.61 42.99 -4.44
C ARG A 130 0.17 42.54 -4.22
N SER A 131 -0.75 43.09 -5.02
CA SER A 131 -2.10 42.54 -5.14
C SER A 131 -2.02 41.12 -5.72
N MET A 132 -2.71 40.18 -5.08
CA MET A 132 -2.73 38.77 -5.44
C MET A 132 -4.17 38.24 -5.27
N PRO A 133 -5.14 38.71 -6.08
CA PRO A 133 -6.53 38.27 -5.98
C PRO A 133 -6.63 36.74 -6.01
N MET A 134 -7.49 36.17 -5.16
CA MET A 134 -7.77 34.73 -5.15
C MET A 134 -9.02 34.38 -5.96
N VAL A 135 -9.95 35.34 -6.08
CA VAL A 135 -11.17 35.25 -6.91
C VAL A 135 -11.01 36.10 -8.17
N SER A 136 -11.60 35.65 -9.28
CA SER A 136 -11.56 36.40 -10.55
C SER A 136 -12.33 37.71 -10.44
N GLU A 137 -11.89 38.71 -11.22
CA GLU A 137 -12.59 40.00 -11.36
C GLU A 137 -14.02 39.83 -11.89
N GLU A 138 -14.22 38.91 -12.84
CA GLU A 138 -15.55 38.54 -13.35
C GLU A 138 -16.46 38.04 -12.22
N THR A 139 -15.98 37.11 -11.38
CA THR A 139 -16.76 36.58 -10.25
C THR A 139 -17.03 37.67 -9.20
N TYR A 140 -16.04 38.51 -8.87
CA TYR A 140 -16.23 39.65 -7.97
C TYR A 140 -17.31 40.60 -8.50
N ASN A 141 -17.24 41.00 -9.77
CA ASN A 141 -18.21 41.92 -10.37
C ASN A 141 -19.63 41.34 -10.39
N ILE A 142 -19.80 40.05 -10.73
CA ILE A 142 -21.10 39.36 -10.67
C ILE A 142 -21.66 39.31 -9.25
N VAL A 143 -20.81 39.02 -8.25
CA VAL A 143 -21.20 38.95 -6.83
C VAL A 143 -21.65 40.32 -6.33
N MET A 144 -20.88 41.38 -6.61
CA MET A 144 -21.21 42.74 -6.14
C MET A 144 -22.46 43.30 -6.85
N ALA A 145 -22.66 42.99 -8.13
CA ALA A 145 -23.87 43.38 -8.86
C ALA A 145 -25.16 42.69 -8.35
N ASN A 146 -25.03 41.53 -7.69
CA ASN A 146 -26.16 40.72 -7.19
C ASN A 146 -26.12 40.50 -5.67
N GLU A 147 -25.43 41.38 -4.94
CA GLU A 147 -25.04 41.20 -3.54
C GLU A 147 -26.21 40.81 -2.64
N GLN A 148 -27.32 41.56 -2.70
CA GLN A 148 -28.47 41.37 -1.83
C GLN A 148 -29.13 39.99 -2.03
N THR A 149 -29.30 39.59 -3.30
CA THR A 149 -29.87 38.30 -3.68
C THR A 149 -28.98 37.13 -3.25
N LEU A 150 -27.67 37.24 -3.48
CA LEU A 150 -26.72 36.17 -3.17
C LEU A 150 -26.48 36.01 -1.67
N ASN A 151 -26.38 37.12 -0.92
CA ASN A 151 -26.24 37.08 0.54
C ASN A 151 -27.49 36.53 1.25
N SER A 152 -28.69 36.84 0.75
CA SER A 152 -29.95 36.39 1.35
C SER A 152 -30.30 34.93 1.02
N ALA A 153 -29.85 34.41 -0.13
CA ALA A 153 -30.08 33.02 -0.52
C ALA A 153 -29.26 31.99 0.28
N ILE A 154 -28.20 32.41 0.98
CA ILE A 154 -27.31 31.49 1.70
C ILE A 154 -27.90 31.07 3.06
N ILE A 155 -28.07 29.76 3.24
CA ILE A 155 -28.57 29.16 4.48
C ILE A 155 -27.40 28.59 5.29
N TYR A 156 -26.84 29.42 6.19
CA TYR A 156 -25.69 29.05 7.03
C TYR A 156 -25.93 27.85 7.94
N ASP A 157 -27.19 27.53 8.28
CA ASP A 157 -27.50 26.35 9.09
C ASP A 157 -27.18 25.04 8.38
N ARG A 158 -27.08 25.04 7.04
CA ARG A 158 -26.61 23.89 6.26
C ARG A 158 -25.14 23.52 6.57
N ASP A 159 -24.32 24.43 7.13
CA ASP A 159 -22.98 24.08 7.61
C ASP A 159 -23.01 23.08 8.78
N PHE A 160 -24.07 23.04 9.58
CA PHE A 160 -24.20 22.09 10.70
C PHE A 160 -24.57 20.66 10.27
N ASN A 161 -24.76 20.42 8.97
CA ASN A 161 -25.10 19.10 8.41
C ASN A 161 -23.87 18.24 8.08
N TYR A 162 -22.68 18.82 8.03
CA TYR A 162 -21.44 18.07 7.78
C TYR A 162 -21.06 17.18 8.97
N THR A 163 -20.36 16.08 8.70
CA THR A 163 -19.69 15.28 9.75
C THR A 163 -18.40 15.99 10.18
N TYR A 164 -17.88 15.67 11.39
CA TYR A 164 -16.63 16.26 11.87
C TYR A 164 -15.46 16.05 10.89
N PHE A 165 -15.31 14.82 10.38
CA PHE A 165 -14.27 14.46 9.43
C PHE A 165 -14.48 15.06 8.03
N GLY A 166 -15.72 15.26 7.59
CA GLY A 166 -16.04 15.96 6.34
C GLY A 166 -15.72 17.45 6.43
N PHE A 167 -16.11 18.09 7.53
CA PHE A 167 -15.78 19.48 7.83
C PHE A 167 -14.25 19.70 7.94
N LYS A 168 -13.52 18.82 8.63
CA LYS A 168 -12.06 18.90 8.75
C LYS A 168 -11.34 18.72 7.40
N THR A 169 -11.89 17.92 6.47
CA THR A 169 -11.40 17.86 5.09
C THR A 169 -11.60 19.18 4.36
N LEU A 170 -12.77 19.81 4.50
CA LEU A 170 -13.03 21.15 3.93
C LEU A 170 -12.07 22.21 4.49
N GLU A 171 -11.97 22.31 5.82
CA GLU A 171 -11.11 23.25 6.53
C GLU A 171 -9.62 23.09 6.17
N ARG A 172 -9.15 21.85 5.95
CA ARG A 172 -7.76 21.60 5.57
C ARG A 172 -7.44 22.13 4.17
N SER A 173 -8.25 21.80 3.16
CA SER A 173 -7.83 21.91 1.75
C SER A 173 -8.76 22.70 0.84
N TYR A 174 -10.05 22.85 1.15
CA TYR A 174 -11.06 23.38 0.21
C TYR A 174 -11.48 24.83 0.47
N LEU A 175 -11.54 25.25 1.73
CA LEU A 175 -11.92 26.61 2.10
C LEU A 175 -10.72 27.56 1.88
N LEU A 176 -10.92 28.66 1.14
CA LEU A 176 -9.86 29.63 0.87
C LEU A 176 -9.37 30.32 2.17
N LYS A 177 -8.08 30.67 2.15
CA LYS A 177 -7.33 31.14 3.33
C LYS A 177 -6.55 32.41 3.03
N ILE A 178 -6.69 33.41 3.89
CA ILE A 178 -5.86 34.62 3.90
C ILE A 178 -4.85 34.48 5.04
N ASP A 179 -3.56 34.65 4.74
CA ASP A 179 -2.44 34.49 5.70
C ASP A 179 -2.52 33.20 6.54
N GLY A 180 -2.94 32.09 5.90
CA GLY A 180 -3.12 30.78 6.53
C GLY A 180 -4.41 30.59 7.33
N LYS A 181 -5.18 31.66 7.59
CA LYS A 181 -6.47 31.60 8.29
C LYS A 181 -7.62 31.40 7.31
N VAL A 182 -8.56 30.52 7.64
CA VAL A 182 -9.77 30.28 6.83
C VAL A 182 -10.66 31.53 6.86
N VAL A 183 -11.07 32.01 5.69
CA VAL A 183 -12.03 33.11 5.53
C VAL A 183 -13.37 32.66 4.94
N GLU A 184 -13.37 31.60 4.12
CA GLU A 184 -14.60 31.00 3.59
C GLU A 184 -15.28 30.07 4.59
N ARG A 185 -16.60 30.14 4.65
CA ARG A 185 -17.46 29.08 5.20
C ARG A 185 -17.77 28.06 4.10
N PRO A 186 -18.18 26.81 4.42
CA PRO A 186 -18.60 25.86 3.39
C PRO A 186 -19.70 26.42 2.47
N GLN A 187 -20.69 27.15 3.00
CA GLN A 187 -21.68 27.83 2.14
C GLN A 187 -21.07 28.86 1.18
N HIS A 188 -20.04 29.62 1.60
CA HIS A 188 -19.37 30.59 0.74
C HIS A 188 -18.66 29.89 -0.42
N MET A 189 -17.94 28.80 -0.14
CA MET A 189 -17.29 27.97 -1.16
C MET A 189 -18.33 27.41 -2.15
N LEU A 190 -19.46 26.87 -1.67
CA LEU A 190 -20.50 26.34 -2.55
C LEU A 190 -21.17 27.41 -3.42
N MET A 191 -21.42 28.61 -2.89
CA MET A 191 -21.95 29.72 -3.67
C MET A 191 -20.92 30.23 -4.70
N ARG A 192 -19.64 30.35 -4.32
CA ARG A 192 -18.53 30.67 -5.26
C ARG A 192 -18.44 29.62 -6.38
N VAL A 193 -18.58 28.34 -6.07
CA VAL A 193 -18.56 27.26 -7.09
C VAL A 193 -19.75 27.41 -8.05
N ALA A 194 -20.95 27.64 -7.52
CA ALA A 194 -22.14 27.82 -8.36
C ALA A 194 -22.03 29.05 -9.27
N ILE A 195 -21.61 30.20 -8.75
CA ILE A 195 -21.37 31.41 -9.55
C ILE A 195 -20.23 31.20 -10.53
N GLY A 196 -19.17 30.49 -10.14
CA GLY A 196 -18.07 30.14 -11.04
C GLY A 196 -18.52 29.34 -12.27
N ILE A 197 -19.45 28.39 -12.09
CA ILE A 197 -19.98 27.56 -13.19
C ILE A 197 -21.04 28.30 -14.02
N HIS A 198 -21.94 29.05 -13.37
CA HIS A 198 -23.10 29.65 -14.05
C HIS A 198 -22.92 31.11 -14.46
N LYS A 199 -21.87 31.78 -13.95
CA LYS A 199 -21.56 33.20 -14.19
C LYS A 199 -22.78 34.09 -13.93
N GLY A 200 -23.20 34.91 -14.89
CA GLY A 200 -24.34 35.83 -14.75
C GLY A 200 -25.72 35.16 -14.63
N GLU A 201 -25.82 33.84 -14.83
CA GLU A 201 -27.08 33.09 -14.77
C GLU A 201 -27.49 32.79 -13.30
N ILE A 202 -27.85 33.84 -12.56
CA ILE A 202 -28.07 33.78 -11.11
C ILE A 202 -29.13 32.74 -10.71
N ALA A 203 -30.22 32.60 -11.47
CA ALA A 203 -31.25 31.60 -11.17
C ALA A 203 -30.71 30.15 -11.17
N LEU A 204 -29.82 29.84 -12.13
CA LEU A 204 -29.17 28.52 -12.22
C LEU A 204 -28.06 28.37 -11.18
N ALA A 205 -27.32 29.45 -10.87
CA ALA A 205 -26.39 29.45 -9.75
C ALA A 205 -27.10 29.13 -8.42
N LEU A 206 -28.28 29.72 -8.16
CA LEU A 206 -29.08 29.45 -6.96
C LEU A 206 -29.64 28.03 -6.94
N LYS A 207 -30.11 27.47 -8.08
CA LYS A 207 -30.52 26.06 -8.19
C LYS A 207 -29.37 25.13 -7.81
N THR A 208 -28.20 25.33 -8.42
CA THR A 208 -26.99 24.55 -8.14
C THR A 208 -26.49 24.70 -6.70
N TYR A 209 -26.47 25.92 -6.15
CA TYR A 209 -26.12 26.16 -4.75
C TYR A 209 -27.02 25.39 -3.79
N ASN A 210 -28.34 25.39 -4.00
CA ASN A 210 -29.27 24.63 -3.16
C ASN A 210 -28.99 23.13 -3.24
N LEU A 211 -28.86 22.57 -4.45
CA LEU A 211 -28.62 21.13 -4.61
C LEU A 211 -27.27 20.68 -4.00
N LEU A 212 -26.21 21.48 -4.15
CA LEU A 212 -24.91 21.24 -3.53
C LEU A 212 -24.95 21.34 -2.00
N SER A 213 -25.58 22.37 -1.45
CA SER A 213 -25.62 22.62 0.01
C SER A 213 -26.57 21.69 0.77
N GLU A 214 -27.58 21.14 0.09
CA GLU A 214 -28.43 20.03 0.58
C GLU A 214 -27.82 18.64 0.34
N ARG A 215 -26.66 18.60 -0.32
CA ARG A 215 -25.81 17.43 -0.57
C ARG A 215 -26.40 16.38 -1.52
N TRP A 216 -27.25 16.78 -2.46
CA TRP A 216 -27.79 15.88 -3.49
C TRP A 216 -26.73 15.36 -4.46
N PHE A 217 -25.74 16.21 -4.76
CA PHE A 217 -24.53 15.86 -5.50
C PHE A 217 -23.36 16.74 -5.06
N THR A 218 -22.16 16.47 -5.58
CA THR A 218 -21.03 17.39 -5.51
C THR A 218 -20.17 17.31 -6.77
N HIS A 219 -19.61 18.44 -7.19
CA HIS A 219 -18.56 18.47 -8.20
C HIS A 219 -17.25 17.87 -7.68
N ALA A 220 -16.36 17.50 -8.60
CA ALA A 220 -15.04 16.98 -8.27
C ALA A 220 -14.11 18.04 -7.65
N THR A 221 -13.05 17.56 -6.99
CA THR A 221 -12.10 18.37 -6.23
C THR A 221 -11.55 19.62 -6.96
N PRO A 222 -11.11 19.56 -8.23
CA PRO A 222 -10.57 20.74 -8.92
C PRO A 222 -11.64 21.82 -9.15
N THR A 223 -12.89 21.42 -9.44
CA THR A 223 -14.01 22.37 -9.55
C THR A 223 -14.27 23.08 -8.22
N LEU A 224 -14.27 22.34 -7.09
CA LEU A 224 -14.47 22.92 -5.76
C LEU A 224 -13.33 23.88 -5.35
N PHE A 225 -12.09 23.54 -5.71
CA PHE A 225 -10.93 24.42 -5.47
C PHE A 225 -10.98 25.69 -6.33
N ASN A 226 -11.19 25.55 -7.63
CA ASN A 226 -10.80 26.58 -8.61
C ASN A 226 -11.98 27.33 -9.25
N ALA A 227 -13.23 26.89 -9.10
CA ALA A 227 -14.38 27.64 -9.61
C ALA A 227 -14.47 29.03 -8.96
N GLY A 228 -14.68 30.05 -9.78
CA GLY A 228 -14.69 31.46 -9.39
C GLY A 228 -13.30 32.08 -9.11
N THR A 229 -12.22 31.28 -9.12
CA THR A 229 -10.85 31.77 -8.88
C THR A 229 -10.25 32.45 -10.11
N CYS A 230 -9.10 33.13 -9.96
CA CYS A 230 -8.40 33.80 -11.06
C CYS A 230 -7.93 32.89 -12.19
N ARG A 231 -7.80 31.58 -11.97
CA ARG A 231 -7.44 30.59 -12.99
C ARG A 231 -8.26 29.31 -12.83
N PRO A 232 -9.49 29.26 -13.37
CA PRO A 232 -10.44 28.20 -13.11
C PRO A 232 -10.12 26.94 -13.92
N GLN A 233 -9.10 26.18 -13.51
CA GLN A 233 -8.92 24.81 -14.00
C GLN A 233 -9.85 23.88 -13.21
N LEU A 234 -10.92 23.40 -13.85
CA LEU A 234 -12.05 22.72 -13.21
C LEU A 234 -12.08 21.20 -13.51
N SER A 235 -11.42 20.79 -14.58
CA SER A 235 -11.39 19.41 -15.10
C SER A 235 -10.47 18.50 -14.27
N SER A 236 -10.77 17.20 -14.17
CA SER A 236 -10.08 16.32 -13.20
C SER A 236 -9.04 15.39 -13.78
N CYS A 237 -9.22 14.94 -15.01
CA CYS A 237 -8.37 13.92 -15.63
C CYS A 237 -8.09 14.26 -17.09
N PHE A 238 -6.90 13.86 -17.55
CA PHE A 238 -6.41 14.09 -18.90
C PHE A 238 -5.85 12.79 -19.49
N LEU A 239 -6.12 12.52 -20.77
CA LEU A 239 -5.62 11.35 -21.48
C LEU A 239 -4.74 11.80 -22.65
N LEU A 240 -3.48 11.36 -22.66
CA LEU A 240 -2.49 11.72 -23.66
C LEU A 240 -2.09 10.51 -24.50
N THR A 241 -2.07 10.72 -25.82
CA THR A 241 -1.33 9.89 -26.76
C THR A 241 0.06 10.47 -26.93
N MET A 242 1.08 9.60 -26.86
CA MET A 242 2.47 9.97 -27.13
C MET A 242 2.58 10.55 -28.54
N VAL A 243 3.10 11.78 -28.65
CA VAL A 243 3.05 12.57 -29.89
C VAL A 243 3.75 11.87 -31.07
N SER A 244 4.92 11.30 -30.84
CA SER A 244 5.67 10.51 -31.82
C SER A 244 6.73 9.65 -31.13
N ASP A 245 7.17 8.59 -31.81
CA ASP A 245 8.35 7.80 -31.44
C ASP A 245 9.65 8.53 -31.84
N SER A 246 9.85 9.72 -31.25
CA SER A 246 11.06 10.55 -31.38
C SER A 246 11.33 11.30 -30.07
N ILE A 247 12.56 11.79 -29.89
CA ILE A 247 12.92 12.54 -28.66
C ILE A 247 12.08 13.81 -28.50
N GLU A 248 11.77 14.48 -29.60
CA GLU A 248 10.93 15.68 -29.66
C GLU A 248 9.50 15.36 -29.19
N GLY A 249 8.89 14.28 -29.71
CA GLY A 249 7.55 13.84 -29.31
C GLY A 249 7.49 13.38 -27.84
N ILE A 250 8.51 12.67 -27.37
CA ILE A 250 8.64 12.22 -25.98
C ILE A 250 8.76 13.42 -25.03
N CYS A 251 9.60 14.40 -25.38
CA CYS A 251 9.82 15.60 -24.57
C CYS A 251 8.61 16.56 -24.59
N GLU A 252 7.93 16.72 -25.73
CA GLU A 252 6.69 17.49 -25.82
C GLU A 252 5.55 16.84 -25.03
N THR A 253 5.41 15.51 -25.10
CA THR A 253 4.44 14.78 -24.27
C THR A 253 4.74 14.95 -22.77
N LEU A 254 6.03 14.93 -22.38
CA LEU A 254 6.46 15.17 -21.00
C LEU A 254 6.17 16.61 -20.54
N ASN A 255 6.40 17.60 -21.41
CA ASN A 255 6.07 19.01 -21.18
C ASN A 255 4.57 19.20 -20.93
N ARG A 256 3.71 18.60 -21.77
CA ARG A 256 2.25 18.57 -21.56
C ARG A 256 1.88 17.94 -20.22
N CYS A 257 2.48 16.81 -19.85
CA CYS A 257 2.27 16.18 -18.55
C CYS A 257 2.66 17.11 -17.39
N ALA A 258 3.77 17.84 -17.49
CA ALA A 258 4.20 18.80 -16.47
C ALA A 258 3.23 19.97 -16.33
N LEU A 259 2.75 20.54 -17.45
CA LEU A 259 1.75 21.63 -17.45
C LEU A 259 0.41 21.20 -16.86
N ILE A 260 -0.05 19.98 -17.17
CA ILE A 260 -1.28 19.41 -16.61
C ILE A 260 -1.13 19.11 -15.12
N SER A 261 -0.02 18.47 -14.70
CA SER A 261 0.25 18.16 -13.30
C SER A 261 0.35 19.42 -12.44
N LYS A 262 0.97 20.49 -12.97
CA LYS A 262 1.04 21.80 -12.31
C LYS A 262 -0.33 22.34 -11.91
N SER A 263 -1.35 22.08 -12.74
CA SER A 263 -2.75 22.48 -12.52
C SER A 263 -3.59 21.40 -11.80
N ALA A 264 -2.95 20.45 -11.11
CA ALA A 264 -3.58 19.39 -10.32
C ALA A 264 -4.38 18.30 -11.08
N GLY A 265 -4.20 18.21 -12.41
CA GLY A 265 -4.81 17.17 -13.23
C GLY A 265 -4.18 15.79 -13.05
N GLY A 266 -5.01 14.75 -12.92
CA GLY A 266 -4.56 13.36 -13.00
C GLY A 266 -4.36 12.93 -14.47
N ILE A 267 -3.33 12.16 -14.76
CA ILE A 267 -2.92 11.87 -16.15
C ILE A 267 -2.96 10.38 -16.47
N GLY A 268 -3.51 10.02 -17.62
CA GLY A 268 -3.24 8.75 -18.33
C GLY A 268 -2.38 9.01 -19.58
N VAL A 269 -1.37 8.19 -19.84
CA VAL A 269 -0.54 8.27 -21.06
C VAL A 269 -0.44 6.89 -21.69
N ASN A 270 -0.78 6.75 -22.98
CA ASN A 270 -0.39 5.55 -23.74
C ASN A 270 1.01 5.71 -24.33
N VAL A 271 1.81 4.64 -24.26
CA VAL A 271 3.19 4.59 -24.79
C VAL A 271 3.41 3.46 -25.79
N HIS A 272 2.32 2.89 -26.32
CA HIS A 272 2.30 1.74 -27.24
C HIS A 272 3.17 1.91 -28.48
N CYS A 273 3.28 3.14 -28.99
CA CYS A 273 3.99 3.46 -30.22
C CYS A 273 5.52 3.62 -30.04
N ILE A 274 6.04 3.71 -28.80
CA ILE A 274 7.47 3.90 -28.55
C ILE A 274 8.24 2.60 -28.80
N ARG A 275 9.34 2.69 -29.57
CA ARG A 275 10.13 1.52 -29.96
C ARG A 275 10.77 0.81 -28.76
N ALA A 276 10.70 -0.52 -28.78
CA ALA A 276 11.22 -1.40 -27.73
C ALA A 276 12.76 -1.38 -27.64
N ASN A 277 13.30 -1.96 -26.57
CA ASN A 277 14.73 -2.13 -26.36
C ASN A 277 15.39 -2.92 -27.52
N GLY A 278 16.60 -2.50 -27.92
CA GLY A 278 17.32 -3.11 -29.06
C GLY A 278 16.75 -2.78 -30.45
N SER A 279 15.83 -1.82 -30.56
CA SER A 279 15.32 -1.32 -31.86
C SER A 279 16.30 -0.35 -32.50
N TYR A 280 16.40 -0.35 -33.83
CA TYR A 280 17.33 0.53 -34.55
C TYR A 280 16.93 2.02 -34.46
N ILE A 281 17.92 2.91 -34.41
CA ILE A 281 17.71 4.37 -34.49
C ILE A 281 18.39 4.90 -35.76
N SER A 282 17.56 5.15 -36.78
CA SER A 282 17.93 5.87 -37.99
C SER A 282 18.43 7.28 -37.65
N GLY A 283 19.63 7.64 -38.12
CA GLY A 283 20.27 8.93 -37.87
C GLY A 283 21.47 8.85 -36.93
N THR A 284 21.30 8.31 -35.72
CA THR A 284 22.41 8.13 -34.75
C THR A 284 23.17 6.81 -34.93
N ASN A 285 22.63 5.88 -35.74
CA ASN A 285 23.16 4.52 -35.94
C ASN A 285 23.30 3.72 -34.63
N GLY A 286 22.49 4.05 -33.63
CA GLY A 286 22.43 3.39 -32.32
C GLY A 286 21.25 2.43 -32.18
N THR A 287 21.14 1.85 -30.98
CA THR A 287 19.99 1.03 -30.56
C THR A 287 19.21 1.74 -29.46
N SER A 288 17.88 1.60 -29.46
CA SER A 288 16.99 2.07 -28.40
C SER A 288 17.22 1.31 -27.10
N ASN A 289 17.10 2.01 -25.97
CA ASN A 289 17.11 1.42 -24.63
C ASN A 289 15.69 1.07 -24.13
N GLY A 290 14.67 1.21 -24.98
CA GLY A 290 13.27 0.84 -24.69
C GLY A 290 12.54 1.78 -23.73
N LEU A 291 11.40 1.31 -23.22
CA LEU A 291 10.50 2.08 -22.35
C LEU A 291 11.10 2.43 -20.98
N VAL A 292 11.90 1.55 -20.38
CA VAL A 292 12.33 1.67 -18.97
C VAL A 292 13.04 3.00 -18.68
N PRO A 293 14.06 3.45 -19.44
CA PRO A 293 14.73 4.72 -19.18
C PRO A 293 13.83 5.94 -19.44
N MET A 294 12.96 5.88 -20.46
CA MET A 294 11.99 6.94 -20.73
C MET A 294 11.04 7.13 -19.54
N LEU A 295 10.48 6.03 -19.02
CA LEU A 295 9.53 6.07 -17.91
C LEU A 295 10.19 6.53 -16.61
N ARG A 296 11.50 6.34 -16.42
CA ARG A 296 12.23 6.96 -15.29
C ARG A 296 12.25 8.49 -15.35
N VAL A 297 12.32 9.09 -16.54
CA VAL A 297 12.22 10.55 -16.71
C VAL A 297 10.81 11.04 -16.35
N TYR A 298 9.77 10.33 -16.80
CA TYR A 298 8.38 10.63 -16.43
C TYR A 298 8.16 10.50 -14.91
N ASN A 299 8.75 9.49 -14.27
CA ASN A 299 8.71 9.29 -12.82
C ASN A 299 9.38 10.44 -12.05
N ALA A 300 10.52 10.93 -12.54
CA ALA A 300 11.19 12.09 -11.95
C ALA A 300 10.35 13.37 -12.10
N MET A 301 9.69 13.57 -13.25
CA MET A 301 8.79 14.70 -13.47
C MET A 301 7.54 14.66 -12.57
N ALA A 302 6.94 13.47 -12.38
CA ALA A 302 5.80 13.28 -11.47
C ALA A 302 6.13 13.69 -10.03
N LYS A 303 7.36 13.41 -9.56
CA LYS A 303 7.87 13.88 -8.26
C LYS A 303 8.09 15.39 -8.19
N TYR A 304 8.64 15.96 -9.27
CA TYR A 304 9.01 17.37 -9.30
C TYR A 304 7.80 18.30 -9.31
N VAL A 305 6.71 17.91 -9.98
CA VAL A 305 5.51 18.74 -10.12
C VAL A 305 4.40 18.32 -9.14
N ASP A 306 4.66 18.58 -7.85
CA ASP A 306 3.87 18.15 -6.66
C ASP A 306 2.58 18.95 -6.36
N GLN A 307 2.03 19.63 -7.37
CA GLN A 307 0.78 20.41 -7.29
C GLN A 307 0.80 21.55 -6.25
N GLY A 308 1.97 22.16 -6.03
CA GLY A 308 2.09 23.43 -5.32
C GLY A 308 2.17 23.27 -3.80
N GLY A 309 3.16 22.50 -3.33
CA GLY A 309 3.47 22.36 -1.90
C GLY A 309 2.78 21.16 -1.26
N ASN A 310 2.93 19.97 -1.86
CA ASN A 310 2.39 18.70 -1.40
C ASN A 310 0.87 18.67 -1.12
N LYS A 311 0.07 19.55 -1.75
CA LYS A 311 -1.39 19.47 -1.65
C LYS A 311 -1.93 18.14 -2.17
N ARG A 312 -1.31 17.59 -3.22
CA ARG A 312 -1.57 16.27 -3.82
C ARG A 312 -0.39 15.91 -4.73
N PRO A 313 0.27 14.75 -4.60
CA PRO A 313 1.40 14.40 -5.48
C PRO A 313 0.98 14.29 -6.96
N GLY A 314 1.92 14.58 -7.87
CA GLY A 314 1.76 14.29 -9.29
C GLY A 314 1.59 12.79 -9.53
N ALA A 315 0.57 12.41 -10.31
CA ALA A 315 0.19 11.01 -10.47
C ALA A 315 -0.16 10.71 -11.94
N PHE A 316 0.68 9.93 -12.61
CA PHE A 316 0.50 9.53 -14.01
C PHE A 316 0.29 8.01 -14.08
N SER A 317 -0.69 7.55 -14.85
CA SER A 317 -0.87 6.14 -15.21
C SER A 317 -0.39 5.90 -16.62
N ILE A 318 0.58 5.01 -16.76
CA ILE A 318 1.15 4.61 -18.05
C ILE A 318 0.42 3.38 -18.55
N TYR A 319 -0.04 3.42 -19.80
CA TYR A 319 -0.75 2.34 -20.46
C TYR A 319 0.11 1.68 -21.54
N LEU A 320 0.13 0.35 -21.52
CA LEU A 320 0.84 -0.49 -22.50
C LEU A 320 -0.03 -1.67 -22.97
N GLU A 321 0.00 -1.98 -24.26
CA GLU A 321 -0.61 -3.20 -24.80
C GLU A 321 0.31 -4.44 -24.59
N PRO A 322 -0.24 -5.62 -24.26
CA PRO A 322 0.56 -6.78 -23.84
C PRO A 322 1.38 -7.44 -24.96
N TRP A 323 1.25 -7.02 -26.22
CA TRP A 323 2.13 -7.46 -27.33
C TRP A 323 3.46 -6.69 -27.39
N HIS A 324 3.60 -5.57 -26.69
CA HIS A 324 4.82 -4.76 -26.77
C HIS A 324 6.04 -5.52 -26.24
N ALA A 325 7.18 -5.45 -26.93
CA ALA A 325 8.33 -6.28 -26.58
C ALA A 325 8.95 -6.01 -25.20
N ASP A 326 8.79 -4.79 -24.65
CA ASP A 326 9.24 -4.43 -23.30
C ASP A 326 8.20 -4.79 -22.20
N ILE A 327 7.10 -5.50 -22.53
CA ILE A 327 5.99 -5.78 -21.58
C ILE A 327 6.45 -6.45 -20.28
N ILE A 328 7.44 -7.34 -20.34
CA ILE A 328 7.94 -8.02 -19.13
C ILE A 328 8.62 -7.03 -18.19
N ASP A 329 9.49 -6.17 -18.72
CA ASP A 329 10.22 -5.17 -17.91
C ASP A 329 9.27 -4.09 -17.39
N PHE A 330 8.24 -3.72 -18.18
CA PHE A 330 7.15 -2.83 -17.76
C PHE A 330 6.41 -3.35 -16.51
N LEU A 331 6.17 -4.66 -16.43
CA LEU A 331 5.52 -5.31 -15.27
C LEU A 331 6.41 -5.33 -14.00
N GLU A 332 7.72 -5.14 -14.13
CA GLU A 332 8.66 -5.06 -13.01
C GLU A 332 8.80 -3.63 -12.43
N LEU A 333 8.47 -2.58 -13.19
CA LEU A 333 8.79 -1.17 -12.87
C LEU A 333 8.31 -0.68 -11.49
N ARG A 334 7.16 -1.18 -11.01
CA ARG A 334 6.58 -0.79 -9.71
C ARG A 334 6.95 -1.73 -8.56
N LYS A 335 7.58 -2.87 -8.84
CA LYS A 335 7.92 -3.86 -7.80
C LYS A 335 8.85 -3.28 -6.75
N ASN A 336 8.67 -3.73 -5.51
CA ASN A 336 9.45 -3.22 -4.38
C ASN A 336 10.90 -3.69 -4.47
N THR A 337 11.14 -4.92 -4.92
CA THR A 337 12.48 -5.49 -5.11
C THR A 337 13.03 -5.31 -6.54
N GLY A 338 14.36 -5.19 -6.65
CA GLY A 338 15.08 -5.07 -7.93
C GLY A 338 16.08 -3.91 -7.94
N SER A 339 16.72 -3.67 -9.09
CA SER A 339 17.62 -2.53 -9.29
C SER A 339 16.83 -1.22 -9.35
N GLU A 340 17.24 -0.19 -8.61
CA GLU A 340 16.63 1.15 -8.70
C GLU A 340 16.75 1.77 -10.11
N ASP A 341 17.75 1.34 -10.90
CA ASP A 341 17.91 1.80 -12.28
C ASP A 341 16.87 1.22 -13.25
N GLU A 342 16.07 0.25 -12.81
CA GLU A 342 15.01 -0.43 -13.54
C GLU A 342 13.63 -0.19 -12.90
N ARG A 343 13.46 0.88 -12.09
CA ARG A 343 12.23 1.13 -11.33
C ARG A 343 11.70 2.56 -11.50
N ALA A 344 10.38 2.67 -11.45
CA ALA A 344 9.62 3.92 -11.57
C ALA A 344 8.33 3.81 -10.73
N ARG A 345 8.49 3.66 -9.41
CA ARG A 345 7.41 3.26 -8.48
C ARG A 345 6.35 4.33 -8.23
N ASP A 346 6.61 5.56 -8.63
CA ASP A 346 5.73 6.71 -8.42
C ASP A 346 4.76 6.90 -9.60
N LEU A 347 5.04 6.24 -10.73
CA LEU A 347 4.09 6.03 -11.81
C LEU A 347 3.16 4.86 -11.49
N PHE A 348 1.93 4.96 -11.99
CA PHE A 348 0.95 3.88 -12.02
C PHE A 348 0.98 3.19 -13.39
N TYR A 349 0.47 1.96 -13.46
CA TYR A 349 0.57 1.12 -14.65
C TYR A 349 -0.77 0.47 -14.94
N GLY A 350 -1.19 0.53 -16.21
CA GLY A 350 -2.37 -0.14 -16.72
C GLY A 350 -2.06 -0.93 -17.98
N LEU A 351 -2.73 -2.07 -18.16
CA LEU A 351 -2.69 -2.83 -19.40
C LEU A 351 -3.91 -2.50 -20.26
N TRP A 352 -3.65 -2.32 -21.55
CA TRP A 352 -4.66 -2.12 -22.57
C TRP A 352 -4.76 -3.40 -23.41
N ILE A 353 -5.66 -4.29 -23.02
CA ILE A 353 -5.62 -5.71 -23.38
C ILE A 353 -6.57 -6.01 -24.56
N PRO A 354 -6.08 -6.49 -25.71
CA PRO A 354 -6.94 -7.00 -26.78
C PRO A 354 -7.55 -8.37 -26.40
N ASP A 355 -8.75 -8.65 -26.89
CA ASP A 355 -9.49 -9.91 -26.72
C ASP A 355 -8.62 -11.10 -27.16
N LEU A 356 -7.80 -10.94 -28.20
CA LEU A 356 -6.86 -11.96 -28.68
C LEU A 356 -5.88 -12.46 -27.61
N PHE A 357 -5.35 -11.57 -26.76
CA PHE A 357 -4.44 -11.99 -25.70
C PHE A 357 -5.17 -12.90 -24.70
N MET A 358 -6.41 -12.56 -24.33
CA MET A 358 -7.23 -13.36 -23.44
C MET A 358 -7.59 -14.73 -24.06
N LYS A 359 -7.94 -14.76 -25.36
CA LYS A 359 -8.12 -16.02 -26.14
C LYS A 359 -6.85 -16.89 -26.08
N ARG A 360 -5.69 -16.33 -26.44
CA ARG A 360 -4.38 -17.01 -26.46
C ARG A 360 -3.99 -17.57 -25.09
N VAL A 361 -4.22 -16.84 -23.99
CA VAL A 361 -3.97 -17.32 -22.61
C VAL A 361 -4.89 -18.49 -22.23
N LYS A 362 -6.18 -18.41 -22.59
CA LYS A 362 -7.17 -19.46 -22.32
C LYS A 362 -6.81 -20.75 -23.05
N GLU A 363 -6.49 -20.64 -24.33
CA GLU A 363 -6.20 -21.75 -25.26
C GLU A 363 -4.76 -22.29 -25.17
N ASP A 364 -3.92 -21.74 -24.28
CA ASP A 364 -2.50 -22.07 -24.08
C ASP A 364 -1.63 -21.92 -25.35
N GLN A 365 -1.94 -20.91 -26.16
CA GLN A 365 -1.24 -20.62 -27.41
C GLN A 365 -0.04 -19.70 -27.19
N VAL A 366 0.80 -19.61 -28.22
CA VAL A 366 1.95 -18.69 -28.27
C VAL A 366 1.47 -17.25 -28.38
N TRP A 367 2.20 -16.34 -27.74
CA TRP A 367 2.06 -14.89 -27.86
C TRP A 367 3.35 -14.29 -28.39
N SER A 368 3.23 -13.51 -29.46
CA SER A 368 4.34 -12.84 -30.14
C SER A 368 4.53 -11.42 -29.59
N LEU A 369 5.74 -11.15 -29.11
CA LEU A 369 6.16 -9.85 -28.62
C LEU A 369 6.81 -9.05 -29.76
N MET A 370 6.25 -7.89 -30.06
CA MET A 370 6.54 -7.08 -31.25
C MET A 370 7.03 -5.68 -30.85
N CYS A 371 7.85 -5.08 -31.71
CA CYS A 371 8.21 -3.66 -31.60
C CYS A 371 7.30 -2.82 -32.51
N PRO A 372 6.72 -1.69 -32.04
CA PRO A 372 5.83 -0.87 -32.86
C PRO A 372 6.50 -0.28 -34.10
N SER A 373 7.82 -0.04 -34.09
CA SER A 373 8.55 0.41 -35.29
C SER A 373 8.67 -0.68 -36.37
N GLU A 374 8.48 -1.96 -36.01
CA GLU A 374 8.52 -3.12 -36.90
C GLU A 374 7.11 -3.63 -37.24
N CYS A 375 6.13 -3.37 -36.37
CA CYS A 375 4.73 -3.75 -36.48
C CYS A 375 3.80 -2.54 -36.25
N PRO A 376 3.85 -1.51 -37.12
CA PRO A 376 3.11 -0.27 -36.92
C PRO A 376 1.60 -0.45 -37.08
N GLY A 377 0.81 0.35 -36.38
CA GLY A 377 -0.65 0.39 -36.52
C GLY A 377 -1.42 -0.62 -35.66
N LEU A 378 -0.75 -1.49 -34.89
CA LEU A 378 -1.40 -2.36 -33.90
C LEU A 378 -2.15 -1.56 -32.81
N ASP A 379 -1.66 -0.38 -32.45
CA ASP A 379 -2.32 0.54 -31.52
C ASP A 379 -3.41 1.41 -32.17
N GLU A 380 -3.50 1.41 -33.51
CA GLU A 380 -4.49 2.17 -34.29
C GLU A 380 -5.72 1.32 -34.70
N CYS A 381 -5.72 0.01 -34.42
CA CYS A 381 -6.83 -0.90 -34.72
C CYS A 381 -7.23 -1.73 -33.50
N TRP A 382 -8.44 -2.30 -33.52
CA TRP A 382 -9.03 -3.10 -32.44
C TRP A 382 -9.93 -4.20 -33.03
N GLY A 383 -10.29 -5.18 -32.21
CA GLY A 383 -11.14 -6.31 -32.62
C GLY A 383 -10.55 -7.12 -33.78
N GLU A 384 -11.39 -7.52 -34.73
CA GLU A 384 -10.99 -8.37 -35.87
C GLU A 384 -9.85 -7.77 -36.70
N GLN A 385 -9.85 -6.44 -36.93
CA GLN A 385 -8.78 -5.75 -37.66
C GLN A 385 -7.42 -5.85 -36.95
N PHE A 386 -7.42 -5.83 -35.61
CA PHE A 386 -6.23 -6.07 -34.82
C PHE A 386 -5.79 -7.54 -34.91
N GLU A 387 -6.74 -8.49 -34.83
CA GLU A 387 -6.44 -9.93 -34.93
C GLU A 387 -5.79 -10.28 -36.28
N ASP A 388 -6.34 -9.77 -37.39
CA ASP A 388 -5.80 -9.98 -38.73
C ASP A 388 -4.41 -9.36 -38.91
N LEU A 389 -4.21 -8.10 -38.46
CA LEU A 389 -2.93 -7.40 -38.59
C LEU A 389 -1.84 -8.06 -37.74
N TYR A 390 -2.17 -8.43 -36.51
CA TYR A 390 -1.27 -9.14 -35.61
C TYR A 390 -0.86 -10.50 -36.18
N GLN A 391 -1.83 -11.32 -36.60
CA GLN A 391 -1.54 -12.63 -37.20
C GLN A 391 -0.78 -12.52 -38.52
N LYS A 392 -0.99 -11.46 -39.31
CA LYS A 392 -0.17 -11.15 -40.49
C LYS A 392 1.30 -10.93 -40.10
N TYR A 393 1.57 -10.15 -39.06
CA TYR A 393 2.94 -9.94 -38.57
C TYR A 393 3.57 -11.20 -37.94
N GLU A 394 2.77 -12.08 -37.32
CA GLU A 394 3.25 -13.42 -36.90
C GLU A 394 3.67 -14.27 -38.12
N LYS A 395 2.85 -14.29 -39.20
CA LYS A 395 3.16 -15.00 -40.46
C LYS A 395 4.39 -14.42 -41.17
N GLU A 396 4.55 -13.10 -41.15
CA GLU A 396 5.72 -12.39 -41.69
C GLU A 396 6.98 -12.48 -40.79
N GLN A 397 6.90 -13.16 -39.63
CA GLN A 397 7.99 -13.32 -38.65
C GLN A 397 8.54 -11.98 -38.10
N ARG A 398 7.69 -10.95 -37.99
CA ARG A 398 8.06 -9.58 -37.55
C ARG A 398 8.04 -9.38 -36.03
N PHE A 399 8.24 -10.46 -35.26
CA PHE A 399 8.29 -10.41 -33.80
C PHE A 399 9.73 -10.44 -33.29
N ARG A 400 9.96 -9.85 -32.10
CA ARG A 400 11.25 -9.86 -31.40
C ARG A 400 11.43 -11.10 -30.52
N ARG A 401 10.34 -11.63 -29.97
CA ARG A 401 10.34 -12.86 -29.15
C ARG A 401 8.95 -13.50 -29.19
N GLN A 402 8.88 -14.82 -29.07
CA GLN A 402 7.65 -15.55 -28.80
C GLN A 402 7.73 -16.20 -27.43
N LEU A 403 6.63 -16.19 -26.69
CA LEU A 403 6.47 -16.81 -25.37
C LEU A 403 5.12 -17.53 -25.31
N PRO A 404 4.92 -18.57 -24.46
CA PRO A 404 3.58 -19.03 -24.13
C PRO A 404 2.76 -17.87 -23.53
N ALA A 405 1.52 -17.65 -23.99
CA ALA A 405 0.70 -16.54 -23.50
C ALA A 405 0.50 -16.60 -21.97
N ARG A 406 0.41 -17.82 -21.42
CA ARG A 406 0.32 -18.06 -19.98
C ARG A 406 1.56 -17.62 -19.18
N GLU A 407 2.73 -17.48 -19.80
CA GLU A 407 3.93 -16.93 -19.15
C GLU A 407 3.79 -15.43 -18.90
N VAL A 408 3.39 -14.67 -19.93
CA VAL A 408 3.07 -13.24 -19.80
C VAL A 408 1.95 -13.05 -18.77
N TRP A 409 0.91 -13.89 -18.81
CA TRP A 409 -0.16 -13.88 -17.80
C TRP A 409 0.35 -14.10 -16.37
N LYS A 410 1.25 -15.07 -16.14
CA LYS A 410 1.87 -15.29 -14.81
C LYS A 410 2.61 -14.04 -14.32
N SER A 411 3.32 -13.33 -15.18
CA SER A 411 4.00 -12.07 -14.83
C SER A 411 3.02 -10.96 -14.45
N ILE A 412 1.89 -10.83 -15.16
CA ILE A 412 0.81 -9.88 -14.84
C ILE A 412 0.24 -10.17 -13.44
N ILE A 413 -0.18 -11.41 -13.20
CA ILE A 413 -0.77 -11.82 -11.91
C ILE A 413 0.23 -11.70 -10.76
N SER A 414 1.51 -11.98 -11.00
CA SER A 414 2.60 -11.80 -10.03
C SER A 414 2.78 -10.32 -9.65
N SER A 415 2.84 -9.42 -10.63
CA SER A 415 2.95 -7.97 -10.39
C SER A 415 1.74 -7.42 -9.62
N GLN A 416 0.53 -7.89 -9.95
CA GLN A 416 -0.70 -7.53 -9.22
C GLN A 416 -0.69 -8.01 -7.78
N THR A 417 -0.20 -9.23 -7.53
CA THR A 417 -0.12 -9.80 -6.18
C THR A 417 0.88 -9.04 -5.30
N GLU A 418 1.98 -8.52 -5.87
CA GLU A 418 2.99 -7.75 -5.12
C GLU A 418 2.61 -6.26 -4.96
N THR A 419 2.03 -5.63 -5.99
CA THR A 419 1.91 -4.16 -6.08
C THR A 419 0.47 -3.63 -6.12
N GLY A 420 -0.52 -4.52 -6.26
CA GLY A 420 -1.92 -4.16 -6.53
C GLY A 420 -2.21 -3.75 -7.98
N THR A 421 -1.20 -3.77 -8.86
CA THR A 421 -1.21 -3.26 -10.25
C THR A 421 -0.36 -4.17 -11.17
N PRO A 422 -0.45 -4.13 -12.51
CA PRO A 422 -1.15 -3.15 -13.33
C PRO A 422 -2.68 -3.28 -13.27
N TYR A 423 -3.35 -2.18 -13.61
CA TYR A 423 -4.77 -2.14 -13.91
C TYR A 423 -5.11 -3.00 -15.13
N MET A 424 -6.35 -3.49 -15.22
CA MET A 424 -6.82 -4.35 -16.31
C MET A 424 -7.96 -3.70 -17.07
N LEU A 425 -7.69 -3.29 -18.31
CA LEU A 425 -8.68 -2.69 -19.20
C LEU A 425 -8.69 -3.45 -20.52
N PHE A 426 -9.89 -3.74 -21.04
CA PHE A 426 -10.09 -4.55 -22.23
C PHE A 426 -10.31 -3.65 -23.43
N LYS A 427 -9.25 -3.44 -24.23
CA LYS A 427 -9.16 -2.54 -25.40
C LYS A 427 -10.38 -2.64 -26.30
N ASP A 428 -10.77 -3.87 -26.63
CA ASP A 428 -11.84 -4.12 -27.58
C ASP A 428 -13.22 -3.87 -26.97
N ALA A 429 -13.43 -4.19 -25.69
CA ALA A 429 -14.66 -3.83 -24.97
C ALA A 429 -14.82 -2.31 -24.81
N CYS A 430 -13.71 -1.59 -24.62
CA CYS A 430 -13.66 -0.13 -24.58
C CYS A 430 -14.03 0.50 -25.93
N ASN A 431 -13.39 0.07 -27.01
CA ASN A 431 -13.60 0.62 -28.35
C ASN A 431 -14.98 0.26 -28.93
N ARG A 432 -15.34 -1.03 -28.92
CA ARG A 432 -16.61 -1.58 -29.45
C ARG A 432 -17.87 -0.97 -28.83
N LYS A 433 -17.73 -0.40 -27.62
CA LYS A 433 -18.84 0.09 -26.80
C LYS A 433 -18.61 1.53 -26.33
N SER A 434 -17.95 2.35 -27.15
CA SER A 434 -17.80 3.79 -26.95
C SER A 434 -18.59 4.56 -28.00
N ASN A 435 -19.31 5.59 -27.56
CA ASN A 435 -19.96 6.53 -28.47
C ASN A 435 -18.96 7.40 -29.27
N GLN A 436 -17.67 7.40 -28.89
CA GLN A 436 -16.59 8.07 -29.62
C GLN A 436 -15.90 7.19 -30.68
N GLN A 437 -16.40 5.97 -30.95
CA GLN A 437 -15.77 5.05 -31.92
C GLN A 437 -15.67 5.60 -33.36
N ASN A 438 -16.38 6.67 -33.70
CA ASN A 438 -16.27 7.37 -34.99
C ASN A 438 -15.04 8.29 -35.11
N LEU A 439 -14.31 8.53 -34.02
CA LEU A 439 -13.11 9.39 -34.01
C LEU A 439 -11.83 8.64 -34.37
N GLY A 440 -11.80 7.32 -34.12
CA GLY A 440 -10.63 6.46 -34.24
C GLY A 440 -10.47 5.55 -33.04
N THR A 441 -9.35 4.83 -32.97
CA THR A 441 -9.08 3.88 -31.89
C THR A 441 -8.72 4.59 -30.59
N ILE A 442 -9.46 4.28 -29.52
CA ILE A 442 -9.17 4.69 -28.16
C ILE A 442 -8.01 3.84 -27.64
N LYS A 443 -6.94 4.50 -27.16
CA LYS A 443 -5.66 3.87 -26.83
C LYS A 443 -5.41 3.69 -25.32
N CYS A 444 -6.14 4.36 -24.44
CA CYS A 444 -5.96 4.23 -22.99
C CYS A 444 -7.17 4.75 -22.21
N SER A 445 -7.06 4.69 -20.89
CA SER A 445 -7.93 5.36 -19.92
C SER A 445 -7.15 6.42 -19.13
N ASN A 446 -7.84 7.20 -18.29
CA ASN A 446 -7.23 8.09 -17.30
C ASN A 446 -6.49 7.37 -16.15
N LEU A 447 -6.04 8.14 -15.15
CA LEU A 447 -5.42 7.68 -13.90
C LEU A 447 -6.26 6.69 -13.07
N CYS A 448 -7.60 6.79 -13.10
CA CYS A 448 -8.50 6.04 -12.22
C CYS A 448 -9.35 4.97 -12.93
N THR A 449 -9.08 4.70 -14.21
CA THR A 449 -9.67 3.61 -15.03
C THR A 449 -11.16 3.71 -15.37
N GLU A 450 -11.80 4.87 -15.15
CA GLU A 450 -13.22 5.11 -15.47
C GLU A 450 -13.45 5.88 -16.78
N ILE A 451 -12.44 6.55 -17.34
CA ILE A 451 -12.60 7.44 -18.50
C ILE A 451 -12.07 6.82 -19.79
N ILE A 452 -12.94 6.65 -20.78
CA ILE A 452 -12.67 5.98 -22.05
C ILE A 452 -12.94 6.96 -23.19
N GLU A 453 -12.01 7.89 -23.37
CA GLU A 453 -12.09 9.00 -24.33
C GLU A 453 -10.97 8.90 -25.38
N TYR A 454 -11.27 9.31 -26.61
CA TYR A 454 -10.32 9.37 -27.71
C TYR A 454 -9.21 10.41 -27.46
N SER A 455 -7.97 10.06 -27.81
CA SER A 455 -6.81 10.96 -27.72
C SER A 455 -5.83 10.72 -28.87
N SER A 456 -5.24 11.79 -29.39
CA SER A 456 -4.31 11.77 -30.51
C SER A 456 -3.08 12.67 -30.21
N PRO A 457 -2.04 12.70 -31.07
CA PRO A 457 -0.95 13.67 -30.93
C PRO A 457 -1.42 15.14 -30.87
N ASP A 458 -2.58 15.42 -31.45
CA ASP A 458 -3.20 16.74 -31.57
C ASP A 458 -4.30 17.01 -30.52
N GLU A 459 -4.75 15.99 -29.80
CA GLU A 459 -5.94 16.02 -28.94
C GLU A 459 -5.69 15.28 -27.62
N THR A 460 -5.71 16.03 -26.53
CA THR A 460 -5.63 15.47 -25.17
C THR A 460 -7.04 15.43 -24.60
N ALA A 461 -7.59 14.24 -24.36
CA ALA A 461 -8.93 14.10 -23.81
C ALA A 461 -9.00 14.68 -22.39
N VAL A 462 -10.18 15.18 -21.99
CA VAL A 462 -10.37 15.96 -20.76
C VAL A 462 -11.68 15.60 -20.10
N CYS A 463 -11.61 15.09 -18.87
CA CYS A 463 -12.80 14.70 -18.14
C CYS A 463 -13.27 15.73 -17.11
N ASN A 464 -14.57 16.04 -17.19
CA ASN A 464 -15.31 16.97 -16.34
C ASN A 464 -16.22 16.16 -15.40
N LEU A 465 -15.94 16.15 -14.09
CA LEU A 465 -16.49 15.17 -13.14
C LEU A 465 -17.42 15.75 -12.06
N ALA A 466 -18.51 15.03 -11.77
CA ALA A 466 -19.35 15.25 -10.58
C ALA A 466 -20.01 13.93 -10.13
N SER A 467 -20.31 13.81 -8.83
CA SER A 467 -20.84 12.58 -8.22
C SER A 467 -22.17 12.84 -7.48
N ILE A 468 -23.17 12.00 -7.74
CA ILE A 468 -24.50 12.05 -7.13
C ILE A 468 -24.51 11.24 -5.81
N ALA A 469 -25.14 11.77 -4.76
CA ALA A 469 -25.19 11.15 -3.42
C ALA A 469 -26.43 10.25 -3.26
N LEU A 470 -26.29 8.97 -3.59
CA LEU A 470 -27.41 8.02 -3.73
C LEU A 470 -28.24 7.84 -2.44
N ASN A 471 -27.62 8.01 -1.28
CA ASN A 471 -28.29 7.95 0.02
C ASN A 471 -29.32 9.07 0.26
N ARG A 472 -29.33 10.14 -0.54
CA ARG A 472 -30.30 11.24 -0.40
C ARG A 472 -31.66 10.93 -1.01
N PHE A 473 -31.73 9.97 -1.92
CA PHE A 473 -32.94 9.61 -2.67
C PHE A 473 -33.77 8.49 -1.98
N VAL A 474 -33.33 8.01 -0.82
CA VAL A 474 -34.10 7.05 -0.01
C VAL A 474 -35.11 7.80 0.86
N THR A 475 -36.39 7.55 0.63
CA THR A 475 -37.53 8.12 1.36
C THR A 475 -38.12 7.10 2.36
N GLY A 476 -39.08 7.53 3.19
CA GLY A 476 -39.70 6.66 4.21
C GLY A 476 -38.83 6.37 5.44
N VAL A 477 -37.61 6.92 5.53
CA VAL A 477 -36.71 6.79 6.69
C VAL A 477 -37.13 7.78 7.79
N THR A 478 -38.15 7.43 8.57
CA THR A 478 -38.53 8.18 9.77
C THR A 478 -37.44 8.04 10.85
N ASN A 479 -36.65 9.09 11.08
CA ASN A 479 -35.82 9.18 12.27
C ASN A 479 -36.75 9.35 13.49
N ASN A 480 -36.77 8.39 14.40
CA ASN A 480 -37.40 8.53 15.71
C ASN A 480 -36.59 9.48 16.61
N ASN A 481 -36.56 10.76 16.26
CA ASN A 481 -36.13 11.80 17.19
C ASN A 481 -37.24 11.96 18.24
N GLY A 482 -36.91 11.63 19.49
CA GLY A 482 -37.89 11.40 20.54
C GLY A 482 -38.95 12.49 20.74
N SER A 483 -40.19 12.12 20.50
CA SER A 483 -41.34 12.62 21.27
C SER A 483 -42.32 11.46 21.38
N GLY A 484 -42.44 10.89 22.58
CA GLY A 484 -43.30 9.74 22.82
C GLY A 484 -44.77 10.13 22.76
N ASN A 485 -45.53 9.43 21.93
CA ASN A 485 -46.89 9.03 22.25
C ASN A 485 -47.15 7.67 21.59
N GLY A 486 -47.36 6.65 22.42
CA GLY A 486 -47.33 5.24 22.03
C GLY A 486 -48.58 4.75 21.30
N ASN A 487 -48.88 5.33 20.13
CA ASN A 487 -49.82 4.75 19.17
C ASN A 487 -49.01 4.25 17.97
N GLY A 488 -49.14 2.96 17.65
CA GLY A 488 -48.26 2.24 16.72
C GLY A 488 -48.06 2.95 15.39
N GLN A 489 -46.85 3.51 15.18
CA GLN A 489 -46.51 4.20 13.95
C GLN A 489 -46.39 3.19 12.81
N GLN A 490 -47.30 3.33 11.85
CA GLN A 490 -47.34 2.59 10.60
C GLN A 490 -46.01 2.80 9.87
N GLN A 491 -45.22 1.73 9.75
CA GLN A 491 -43.86 1.77 9.19
C GLN A 491 -43.94 2.22 7.73
N SER A 492 -43.52 3.46 7.44
CA SER A 492 -43.53 3.99 6.07
C SER A 492 -42.68 3.07 5.20
N LYS A 493 -43.24 2.62 4.07
CA LYS A 493 -42.51 1.83 3.08
C LYS A 493 -41.28 2.64 2.64
N ARG A 494 -40.10 2.04 2.71
CA ARG A 494 -38.85 2.66 2.26
C ARG A 494 -38.82 2.57 0.73
N GLU A 495 -38.70 3.70 0.06
CA GLU A 495 -38.75 3.79 -1.40
C GLU A 495 -37.59 4.64 -1.92
N PHE A 496 -37.20 4.41 -3.17
CA PHE A 496 -36.13 5.15 -3.82
C PHE A 496 -36.72 6.11 -4.85
N ASP A 497 -36.41 7.39 -4.72
CA ASP A 497 -36.95 8.47 -5.55
C ASP A 497 -36.16 8.61 -6.87
N PHE A 498 -36.62 7.88 -7.89
CA PHE A 498 -36.02 7.89 -9.22
C PHE A 498 -36.31 9.19 -10.00
N GLU A 499 -37.43 9.88 -9.73
CA GLU A 499 -37.75 11.15 -10.39
C GLU A 499 -36.79 12.26 -9.94
N MET A 500 -36.60 12.40 -8.63
CA MET A 500 -35.61 13.33 -8.08
C MET A 500 -34.18 12.96 -8.51
N LEU A 501 -33.86 11.66 -8.66
CA LEU A 501 -32.57 11.23 -9.21
C LEU A 501 -32.38 11.68 -10.67
N LYS A 502 -33.42 11.57 -11.51
CA LYS A 502 -33.42 12.05 -12.90
C LYS A 502 -33.19 13.57 -12.94
N ASP A 503 -33.93 14.35 -12.16
CA ASP A 503 -33.82 15.82 -12.13
C ASP A 503 -32.46 16.33 -11.62
N VAL A 504 -31.86 15.63 -10.65
CA VAL A 504 -30.49 15.89 -10.21
C VAL A 504 -29.50 15.53 -11.32
N ALA A 505 -29.64 14.37 -11.98
CA ALA A 505 -28.78 13.99 -13.11
C ALA A 505 -28.84 15.01 -14.26
N LYS A 506 -30.04 15.47 -14.64
CA LYS A 506 -30.24 16.54 -15.63
C LYS A 506 -29.50 17.82 -15.26
N THR A 507 -29.60 18.24 -13.99
CA THR A 507 -28.93 19.46 -13.50
C THR A 507 -27.41 19.28 -13.48
N VAL A 508 -26.90 18.10 -13.11
CA VAL A 508 -25.46 17.79 -13.16
C VAL A 508 -24.94 17.83 -14.60
N THR A 509 -25.66 17.26 -15.57
CA THR A 509 -25.30 17.36 -17.01
C THR A 509 -25.18 18.82 -17.46
N GLN A 510 -26.17 19.66 -17.11
CA GLN A 510 -26.16 21.08 -17.45
C GLN A 510 -24.96 21.81 -16.84
N ASN A 511 -24.62 21.51 -15.59
CA ASN A 511 -23.47 22.10 -14.91
C ASN A 511 -22.14 21.66 -15.53
N LEU A 512 -21.95 20.35 -15.77
CA LEU A 512 -20.72 19.82 -16.37
C LEU A 512 -20.54 20.29 -17.83
N ASN A 513 -21.63 20.43 -18.59
CA ASN A 513 -21.55 21.03 -19.92
C ASN A 513 -21.11 22.51 -19.88
N ARG A 514 -21.48 23.27 -18.84
CA ARG A 514 -20.96 24.65 -18.63
C ARG A 514 -19.51 24.67 -18.16
N VAL A 515 -19.08 23.70 -17.35
CA VAL A 515 -17.68 23.56 -16.92
C VAL A 515 -16.72 23.49 -18.12
N ILE A 516 -17.10 22.80 -19.21
CA ILE A 516 -16.32 22.74 -20.47
C ILE A 516 -16.05 24.14 -21.05
N ASP A 517 -16.98 25.09 -20.91
CA ASP A 517 -16.85 26.43 -21.47
C ASP A 517 -16.20 27.44 -20.53
N VAL A 518 -16.25 27.20 -19.21
CA VAL A 518 -15.62 28.04 -18.18
C VAL A 518 -14.16 27.64 -17.90
N ASN A 519 -13.81 26.37 -18.10
CA ASN A 519 -12.51 25.82 -17.72
C ASN A 519 -11.33 26.51 -18.44
N GLU A 520 -10.33 26.96 -17.70
CA GLU A 520 -9.01 27.34 -18.24
C GLU A 520 -8.19 26.06 -18.52
N TYR A 521 -7.79 25.87 -19.77
CA TYR A 521 -7.11 24.66 -20.22
C TYR A 521 -5.59 24.77 -20.06
N PRO A 522 -4.90 23.74 -19.52
CA PRO A 522 -3.44 23.77 -19.36
C PRO A 522 -2.68 23.67 -20.70
N THR A 523 -3.31 23.15 -21.75
CA THR A 523 -2.73 23.00 -23.10
C THR A 523 -3.79 23.23 -24.20
N PRO A 524 -3.44 23.80 -25.37
CA PRO A 524 -4.40 24.02 -26.46
C PRO A 524 -5.02 22.73 -27.02
N CYS A 525 -4.29 21.61 -27.02
CA CYS A 525 -4.81 20.31 -27.44
C CYS A 525 -5.86 19.74 -26.47
N SER A 526 -5.83 20.15 -25.19
CA SER A 526 -6.85 19.79 -24.21
C SER A 526 -8.14 20.60 -24.37
N GLU A 527 -8.02 21.89 -24.72
CA GLU A 527 -9.16 22.72 -25.09
C GLU A 527 -9.84 22.20 -26.36
N ARG A 528 -9.05 21.94 -27.41
CA ARG A 528 -9.52 21.39 -28.69
C ARG A 528 -10.40 20.16 -28.48
N SER A 529 -9.88 19.13 -27.80
CA SER A 529 -10.61 17.87 -27.58
C SER A 529 -11.92 18.09 -26.80
N ASN A 530 -11.85 18.82 -25.68
CA ASN A 530 -13.04 19.03 -24.83
C ASN A 530 -14.11 19.88 -25.53
N LYS A 531 -13.73 20.86 -26.37
CA LYS A 531 -14.68 21.67 -27.14
C LYS A 531 -15.35 20.90 -28.30
N ARG A 532 -14.61 20.00 -28.97
CA ARG A 532 -15.09 19.22 -30.13
C ARG A 532 -16.00 18.04 -29.77
N HIS A 533 -15.69 17.35 -28.67
CA HIS A 533 -16.42 16.13 -28.26
C HIS A 533 -17.30 16.36 -27.02
N ARG A 534 -17.00 17.38 -26.21
CA ARG A 534 -17.74 17.77 -25.01
C ARG A 534 -18.08 16.63 -24.03
N PRO A 535 -17.16 15.71 -23.70
CA PRO A 535 -17.45 14.60 -22.78
C PRO A 535 -17.61 15.11 -21.34
N ILE A 536 -18.45 14.43 -20.58
CA ILE A 536 -18.60 14.60 -19.13
C ILE A 536 -18.58 13.23 -18.44
N GLY A 537 -18.36 13.21 -17.13
CA GLY A 537 -18.39 11.99 -16.32
C GLY A 537 -19.22 12.19 -15.05
N ILE A 538 -20.47 11.74 -15.10
CA ILE A 538 -21.35 11.64 -13.94
C ILE A 538 -21.07 10.31 -13.24
N GLY A 539 -20.62 10.41 -11.99
CA GLY A 539 -20.46 9.27 -11.09
C GLY A 539 -21.49 9.26 -9.97
N VAL A 540 -21.32 8.31 -9.05
CA VAL A 540 -22.14 8.19 -7.84
C VAL A 540 -21.25 8.12 -6.61
N GLN A 541 -21.86 8.22 -5.43
CA GLN A 541 -21.26 7.90 -4.14
C GLN A 541 -22.35 7.43 -3.17
N GLY A 542 -21.95 6.67 -2.16
CA GLY A 542 -22.86 6.14 -1.16
C GLY A 542 -23.84 5.08 -1.69
N LEU A 543 -23.41 4.23 -2.65
CA LEU A 543 -24.21 3.09 -3.09
C LEU A 543 -24.47 2.12 -1.94
N ALA A 544 -23.45 1.80 -1.14
CA ALA A 544 -23.60 0.97 0.06
C ALA A 544 -24.51 1.63 1.12
N ASP A 545 -24.42 2.95 1.32
CA ASP A 545 -25.33 3.68 2.20
C ASP A 545 -26.79 3.56 1.74
N ALA A 546 -27.06 3.71 0.43
CA ALA A 546 -28.40 3.58 -0.13
C ALA A 546 -28.96 2.15 0.08
N PHE A 547 -28.15 1.11 -0.12
CA PHE A 547 -28.54 -0.27 0.17
C PHE A 547 -28.81 -0.52 1.66
N MET A 548 -27.95 -0.02 2.55
CA MET A 548 -28.15 -0.11 4.01
C MET A 548 -29.43 0.60 4.46
N LEU A 549 -29.71 1.79 3.91
CA LEU A 549 -30.94 2.53 4.17
C LEU A 549 -32.19 1.83 3.61
N MET A 550 -32.09 1.16 2.44
CA MET A 550 -33.16 0.32 1.89
C MET A 550 -33.31 -1.05 2.57
N ARG A 551 -32.41 -1.42 3.51
CA ARG A 551 -32.31 -2.76 4.14
C ARG A 551 -32.02 -3.90 3.15
N TYR A 552 -31.29 -3.61 2.07
CA TYR A 552 -30.87 -4.62 1.10
C TYR A 552 -29.40 -5.03 1.33
N PRO A 553 -29.11 -6.31 1.65
CA PRO A 553 -27.74 -6.83 1.59
C PRO A 553 -27.12 -6.58 0.22
N PHE A 554 -25.83 -6.23 0.17
CA PHE A 554 -25.19 -5.75 -1.05
C PHE A 554 -25.31 -6.75 -2.22
N ASN A 555 -25.24 -8.05 -1.94
CA ASN A 555 -25.35 -9.12 -2.92
C ASN A 555 -26.75 -9.77 -3.00
N SER A 556 -27.80 -9.04 -2.63
CA SER A 556 -29.19 -9.49 -2.78
C SER A 556 -29.79 -9.08 -4.13
N GLU A 557 -30.73 -9.86 -4.65
CA GLU A 557 -31.44 -9.53 -5.90
C GLU A 557 -32.15 -8.15 -5.87
N PRO A 558 -32.76 -7.69 -4.76
CA PRO A 558 -33.26 -6.32 -4.66
C PRO A 558 -32.17 -5.24 -4.80
N ALA A 559 -30.96 -5.46 -4.24
CA ALA A 559 -29.83 -4.54 -4.43
C ALA A 559 -29.31 -4.57 -5.89
N ARG A 560 -29.31 -5.75 -6.52
CA ARG A 560 -28.96 -5.92 -7.95
C ARG A 560 -29.92 -5.21 -8.89
N LEU A 561 -31.23 -5.30 -8.65
CA LEU A 561 -32.25 -4.58 -9.39
C LEU A 561 -32.15 -3.07 -9.17
N LEU A 562 -32.02 -2.62 -7.91
CA LEU A 562 -31.86 -1.20 -7.59
C LEU A 562 -30.59 -0.61 -8.22
N ASN A 563 -29.49 -1.38 -8.28
CA ASN A 563 -28.28 -1.01 -9.03
C ASN A 563 -28.58 -0.75 -10.52
N LYS A 564 -29.34 -1.63 -11.19
CA LYS A 564 -29.76 -1.39 -12.59
C LYS A 564 -30.56 -0.10 -12.71
N GLN A 565 -31.62 0.03 -11.91
CA GLN A 565 -32.56 1.16 -11.99
C GLN A 565 -31.90 2.51 -11.69
N ILE A 566 -30.94 2.58 -10.75
CA ILE A 566 -30.17 3.80 -10.46
C ILE A 566 -29.36 4.25 -11.67
N PHE A 567 -28.58 3.34 -12.28
CA PHE A 567 -27.72 3.71 -13.40
C PHE A 567 -28.51 3.93 -14.70
N GLU A 568 -29.60 3.17 -14.91
CA GLU A 568 -30.57 3.42 -15.97
C GLU A 568 -31.16 4.83 -15.87
N THR A 569 -31.57 5.25 -14.67
CA THR A 569 -32.13 6.60 -14.41
C THR A 569 -31.10 7.71 -14.62
N ILE A 570 -29.86 7.53 -14.16
CA ILE A 570 -28.80 8.52 -14.34
C ILE A 570 -28.48 8.68 -15.84
N TYR A 571 -28.38 7.57 -16.58
CA TYR A 571 -28.11 7.62 -18.02
C TYR A 571 -29.27 8.24 -18.81
N TYR A 572 -30.52 7.89 -18.48
CA TYR A 572 -31.72 8.47 -19.08
C TYR A 572 -31.78 9.99 -18.87
N GLY A 573 -31.69 10.45 -17.60
CA GLY A 573 -31.72 11.88 -17.27
C GLY A 573 -30.54 12.64 -17.87
N ALA A 574 -29.36 12.03 -17.93
CA ALA A 574 -28.19 12.67 -18.54
C ALA A 574 -28.34 12.83 -20.06
N LEU A 575 -28.85 11.81 -20.77
CA LEU A 575 -29.16 11.87 -22.20
C LEU A 575 -30.27 12.88 -22.50
N GLU A 576 -31.34 12.89 -21.70
CA GLU A 576 -32.45 13.83 -21.86
C GLU A 576 -31.98 15.28 -21.73
N ALA A 577 -31.22 15.62 -20.68
CA ALA A 577 -30.64 16.96 -20.55
C ALA A 577 -29.61 17.29 -21.65
N SER A 578 -28.84 16.31 -22.14
CA SER A 578 -27.91 16.54 -23.24
C SER A 578 -28.65 16.76 -24.58
N CYS A 579 -29.81 16.14 -24.77
CA CYS A 579 -30.71 16.39 -25.90
C CYS A 579 -31.39 17.76 -25.81
N GLU A 580 -31.90 18.15 -24.64
CA GLU A 580 -32.43 19.50 -24.37
C GLU A 580 -31.39 20.60 -24.64
N LEU A 581 -30.13 20.37 -24.28
CA LEU A 581 -29.03 21.27 -24.59
C LEU A 581 -28.68 21.29 -26.09
N ALA A 582 -28.88 20.18 -26.82
CA ALA A 582 -28.66 20.14 -28.27
C ALA A 582 -29.77 20.83 -29.05
N GLU A 583 -31.02 20.72 -28.58
CA GLU A 583 -32.17 21.47 -29.10
C GLU A 583 -31.95 22.99 -29.00
N GLN A 584 -31.25 23.45 -27.96
CA GLN A 584 -30.96 24.89 -27.74
C GLN A 584 -29.65 25.38 -28.40
N LEU A 585 -28.60 24.56 -28.41
CA LEU A 585 -27.23 24.99 -28.75
C LEU A 585 -26.62 24.25 -29.95
N GLY A 586 -27.36 23.31 -30.55
CA GLY A 586 -26.88 22.31 -31.50
C GLY A 586 -26.14 21.14 -30.81
N PRO A 587 -25.97 19.99 -31.49
CA PRO A 587 -25.16 18.88 -30.98
C PRO A 587 -23.66 19.26 -30.89
N TYR A 588 -22.84 18.38 -30.33
CA TYR A 588 -21.37 18.54 -30.40
C TYR A 588 -20.84 18.33 -31.84
N GLU A 589 -19.70 18.95 -32.17
CA GLU A 589 -19.13 19.01 -33.53
C GLU A 589 -19.02 17.63 -34.20
N THR A 590 -18.65 16.62 -33.43
CA THR A 590 -18.35 15.25 -33.90
C THR A 590 -19.50 14.26 -33.67
N TYR A 591 -20.73 14.76 -33.51
CA TYR A 591 -21.94 13.94 -33.32
C TYR A 591 -22.25 13.08 -34.54
N VAL A 592 -22.14 13.62 -35.75
CA VAL A 592 -22.50 12.89 -36.98
C VAL A 592 -21.57 11.69 -37.17
N GLY A 593 -22.17 10.49 -37.32
CA GLY A 593 -21.46 9.22 -37.49
C GLY A 593 -21.23 8.45 -36.18
N SER A 594 -21.39 9.09 -35.02
CA SER A 594 -21.40 8.43 -33.71
C SER A 594 -22.55 7.41 -33.60
N PRO A 595 -22.43 6.39 -32.74
CA PRO A 595 -23.53 5.47 -32.44
C PRO A 595 -24.85 6.14 -32.04
N VAL A 596 -24.83 7.16 -31.16
CA VAL A 596 -26.07 7.86 -30.77
C VAL A 596 -26.75 8.54 -31.95
N SER A 597 -25.98 9.04 -32.93
CA SER A 597 -26.53 9.59 -34.19
C SER A 597 -27.17 8.55 -35.10
N LYS A 598 -26.96 7.25 -34.82
CA LYS A 598 -27.57 6.10 -35.49
C LYS A 598 -28.67 5.45 -34.66
N GLY A 599 -29.08 6.09 -33.55
CA GLY A 599 -30.08 5.55 -32.61
C GLY A 599 -29.56 4.44 -31.69
N ILE A 600 -28.24 4.21 -31.64
CA ILE A 600 -27.60 3.18 -30.82
C ILE A 600 -27.12 3.84 -29.52
N LEU A 601 -27.79 3.51 -28.41
CA LEU A 601 -27.42 3.92 -27.05
C LEU A 601 -26.54 2.86 -26.40
N GLN A 602 -26.02 3.16 -25.19
CA GLN A 602 -25.05 2.29 -24.55
C GLN A 602 -25.56 0.85 -24.35
N TYR A 603 -26.77 0.65 -23.84
CA TYR A 603 -27.30 -0.69 -23.55
C TYR A 603 -27.47 -1.54 -24.82
N ASP A 604 -27.72 -0.92 -25.99
CA ASP A 604 -27.78 -1.61 -27.28
C ASP A 604 -26.41 -2.23 -27.60
N MET A 605 -25.31 -1.52 -27.32
CA MET A 605 -23.93 -2.03 -27.50
C MET A 605 -23.57 -3.18 -26.55
N TRP A 606 -24.36 -3.39 -25.49
CA TRP A 606 -24.24 -4.51 -24.56
C TRP A 606 -25.26 -5.64 -24.84
N ASN A 607 -26.15 -5.46 -25.83
CA ASN A 607 -27.31 -6.32 -26.08
C ASN A 607 -28.23 -6.49 -24.85
N VAL A 608 -28.40 -5.41 -24.07
CA VAL A 608 -29.24 -5.39 -22.87
C VAL A 608 -30.53 -4.63 -23.15
N THR A 609 -31.67 -5.23 -22.86
CA THR A 609 -32.96 -4.52 -22.80
C THR A 609 -33.06 -3.79 -21.45
N PRO A 610 -33.33 -2.47 -21.42
CA PRO A 610 -33.58 -1.73 -20.18
C PRO A 610 -34.83 -2.21 -19.42
N THR A 611 -35.05 -1.70 -18.22
CA THR A 611 -36.31 -1.93 -17.50
C THR A 611 -37.43 -1.03 -18.05
N ASN A 612 -38.67 -1.29 -17.66
CA ASN A 612 -39.81 -0.45 -18.03
C ASN A 612 -39.92 0.84 -17.17
N LEU A 613 -38.81 1.30 -16.56
CA LEU A 613 -38.82 2.47 -15.67
C LEU A 613 -38.88 3.79 -16.46
N TRP A 614 -38.27 3.84 -17.65
CA TRP A 614 -38.20 5.04 -18.49
C TRP A 614 -38.53 4.75 -19.96
N ASP A 615 -39.12 5.73 -20.65
CA ASP A 615 -39.48 5.62 -22.07
C ASP A 615 -38.28 5.91 -22.99
N TRP A 616 -37.48 4.87 -23.19
CA TRP A 616 -36.34 4.88 -24.09
C TRP A 616 -36.69 5.08 -25.56
N ALA A 617 -37.93 4.79 -25.99
CA ALA A 617 -38.34 4.97 -27.38
C ALA A 617 -38.53 6.46 -27.69
N THR A 618 -39.33 7.16 -26.87
CA THR A 618 -39.52 8.62 -26.99
C THR A 618 -38.19 9.38 -26.89
N LEU A 619 -37.28 8.95 -26.00
CA LEU A 619 -35.95 9.56 -25.91
C LEU A 619 -35.10 9.32 -27.16
N LYS A 620 -35.11 8.11 -27.75
CA LYS A 620 -34.42 7.83 -29.02
C LYS A 620 -34.97 8.67 -30.18
N GLU A 621 -36.29 8.88 -30.25
CA GLU A 621 -36.90 9.76 -31.25
C GLU A 621 -36.46 11.23 -31.09
N ARG A 622 -36.42 11.75 -29.85
CA ARG A 622 -35.90 13.11 -29.58
C ARG A 622 -34.42 13.23 -29.97
N ILE A 623 -33.59 12.25 -29.62
CA ILE A 623 -32.17 12.22 -29.98
C ILE A 623 -31.98 12.17 -31.51
N ALA A 624 -32.79 11.39 -32.23
CA ALA A 624 -32.74 11.35 -33.69
C ALA A 624 -33.09 12.70 -34.34
N LYS A 625 -33.99 13.49 -33.71
CA LYS A 625 -34.41 14.81 -34.19
C LYS A 625 -33.43 15.95 -33.86
N PHE A 626 -32.89 15.98 -32.64
CA PHE A 626 -32.12 17.13 -32.12
C PHE A 626 -30.64 16.84 -31.86
N GLY A 627 -30.26 15.56 -31.76
CA GLY A 627 -28.97 15.11 -31.29
C GLY A 627 -28.77 15.24 -29.79
N VAL A 628 -27.50 15.18 -29.35
CA VAL A 628 -27.07 15.39 -27.96
C VAL A 628 -25.86 16.33 -27.92
N ARG A 629 -25.71 17.08 -26.82
CA ARG A 629 -24.68 18.11 -26.65
C ARG A 629 -23.33 17.56 -26.18
N ASN A 630 -23.30 16.33 -25.67
CA ASN A 630 -22.12 15.69 -25.07
C ASN A 630 -21.92 14.31 -25.68
N SER A 631 -20.69 13.94 -26.04
CA SER A 631 -20.39 12.62 -26.60
C SER A 631 -20.44 11.48 -25.60
N LEU A 632 -20.15 11.76 -24.32
CA LEU A 632 -20.10 10.80 -23.22
C LEU A 632 -20.62 11.48 -21.95
N LEU A 633 -21.25 10.72 -21.06
CA LEU A 633 -22.07 11.24 -19.96
C LEU A 633 -21.75 10.63 -18.59
N VAL A 634 -21.52 9.32 -18.49
CA VAL A 634 -21.55 8.57 -17.21
C VAL A 634 -20.23 7.85 -17.00
N ALA A 635 -19.57 8.12 -15.87
CA ALA A 635 -18.29 7.54 -15.49
C ALA A 635 -18.12 7.49 -13.95
N PRO A 636 -18.44 6.37 -13.29
CA PRO A 636 -18.27 6.22 -11.85
C PRO A 636 -16.79 6.17 -11.41
N MET A 637 -16.30 7.32 -10.96
CA MET A 637 -14.94 7.55 -10.47
C MET A 637 -14.78 7.17 -8.98
N PRO A 638 -13.56 7.15 -8.42
CA PRO A 638 -13.33 7.01 -6.99
C PRO A 638 -13.60 8.35 -6.28
N THR A 639 -14.40 8.32 -5.21
CA THR A 639 -14.89 9.54 -4.55
C THR A 639 -14.25 9.80 -3.18
N ALA A 640 -13.05 9.27 -2.91
CA ALA A 640 -12.37 9.29 -1.61
C ALA A 640 -12.53 10.58 -0.79
N SER A 641 -12.22 11.73 -1.38
CA SER A 641 -12.32 13.01 -0.65
C SER A 641 -13.72 13.63 -0.65
N THR A 642 -14.49 13.50 -1.74
CA THR A 642 -15.83 14.08 -1.87
C THR A 642 -16.89 13.31 -1.08
N ALA A 643 -16.81 11.97 -1.04
CA ALA A 643 -17.65 11.14 -0.18
C ALA A 643 -17.33 11.35 1.30
N GLN A 644 -16.06 11.54 1.67
CA GLN A 644 -15.70 11.95 3.03
C GLN A 644 -16.32 13.30 3.41
N ILE A 645 -16.39 14.28 2.50
CA ILE A 645 -17.03 15.58 2.75
C ILE A 645 -18.53 15.41 3.00
N LEU A 646 -19.24 14.65 2.15
CA LEU A 646 -20.69 14.47 2.30
C LEU A 646 -21.07 13.53 3.47
N GLY A 647 -20.17 12.62 3.86
CA GLY A 647 -20.36 11.64 4.92
C GLY A 647 -20.78 10.24 4.43
N ASN A 648 -20.46 9.91 3.18
CA ASN A 648 -20.90 8.69 2.48
C ASN A 648 -19.74 7.69 2.30
N ASN A 649 -20.04 6.44 1.96
CA ASN A 649 -19.07 5.47 1.46
C ASN A 649 -18.62 5.80 0.04
N GLU A 650 -17.46 5.28 -0.36
CA GLU A 650 -16.85 5.60 -1.66
C GLU A 650 -17.61 4.97 -2.84
N SER A 651 -17.98 5.80 -3.81
CA SER A 651 -18.45 5.40 -5.13
C SER A 651 -19.51 4.28 -5.13
N ILE A 652 -19.21 3.22 -5.87
CA ILE A 652 -19.95 1.96 -6.02
C ILE A 652 -19.49 0.85 -5.06
N GLU A 653 -18.60 1.15 -4.09
CA GLU A 653 -17.97 0.12 -3.26
C GLU A 653 -18.85 -0.31 -2.08
N PRO A 654 -18.81 -1.60 -1.68
CA PRO A 654 -19.24 -2.03 -0.35
C PRO A 654 -18.35 -1.42 0.75
N TYR A 655 -18.79 -1.48 2.01
CA TYR A 655 -17.94 -1.10 3.13
C TYR A 655 -16.74 -2.06 3.26
N THR A 656 -15.53 -1.49 3.29
CA THR A 656 -14.28 -2.26 3.45
C THR A 656 -14.10 -2.84 4.86
N SER A 657 -14.75 -2.22 5.85
CA SER A 657 -14.87 -2.65 7.24
C SER A 657 -16.01 -1.87 7.92
N ASN A 658 -16.70 -2.45 8.91
CA ASN A 658 -17.61 -1.69 9.77
C ASN A 658 -16.91 -0.94 10.92
N VAL A 659 -15.61 -1.16 11.12
CA VAL A 659 -14.78 -0.39 12.07
C VAL A 659 -13.44 -0.04 11.41
N TYR A 660 -13.11 1.26 11.37
CA TYR A 660 -11.89 1.75 10.74
C TYR A 660 -11.30 2.94 11.49
N SER A 661 -9.97 3.03 11.54
CA SER A 661 -9.27 4.18 12.10
C SER A 661 -9.13 5.30 11.05
N ARG A 662 -9.37 6.54 11.44
CA ARG A 662 -9.04 7.74 10.64
C ARG A 662 -8.04 8.63 11.37
N ARG A 663 -6.92 8.87 10.69
CA ARG A 663 -5.87 9.80 11.12
C ARG A 663 -6.26 11.23 10.79
N VAL A 664 -6.29 12.09 11.79
CA VAL A 664 -6.29 13.55 11.66
C VAL A 664 -5.04 14.12 12.34
N LEU A 665 -4.80 15.43 12.23
CA LEU A 665 -3.60 16.07 12.79
C LEU A 665 -3.48 15.89 14.32
N SER A 666 -4.60 15.74 15.02
CA SER A 666 -4.70 15.54 16.47
C SER A 666 -4.72 14.06 16.91
N GLY A 667 -4.58 13.09 16.00
CA GLY A 667 -4.45 11.67 16.33
C GLY A 667 -5.29 10.72 15.46
N ASP A 668 -5.29 9.45 15.85
CA ASP A 668 -6.08 8.39 15.21
C ASP A 668 -7.41 8.17 15.93
N PHE A 669 -8.51 8.31 15.20
CA PHE A 669 -9.88 8.16 15.72
C PHE A 669 -10.49 6.87 15.18
N GLN A 670 -10.95 5.98 16.07
CA GLN A 670 -11.77 4.84 15.65
C GLN A 670 -13.16 5.34 15.23
N ILE A 671 -13.63 4.87 14.07
CA ILE A 671 -14.96 5.16 13.54
C ILE A 671 -15.67 3.84 13.27
N VAL A 672 -16.92 3.75 13.70
CA VAL A 672 -17.82 2.63 13.43
C VAL A 672 -18.78 3.04 12.31
N ASN A 673 -19.20 2.10 11.48
CA ASN A 673 -20.26 2.30 10.50
C ASN A 673 -21.52 2.83 11.21
N LEU A 674 -21.90 4.07 10.90
CA LEU A 674 -22.98 4.79 11.57
C LEU A 674 -24.35 4.13 11.36
N HIS A 675 -24.53 3.39 10.27
CA HIS A 675 -25.77 2.63 10.03
C HIS A 675 -25.83 1.42 10.97
N LEU A 676 -24.76 0.62 11.03
CA LEU A 676 -24.67 -0.52 11.97
C LEU A 676 -24.83 -0.07 13.42
N MET A 677 -24.14 1.00 13.82
CA MET A 677 -24.22 1.54 15.18
C MET A 677 -25.65 1.94 15.55
N LYS A 678 -26.42 2.57 14.65
CA LYS A 678 -27.83 2.88 14.87
C LYS A 678 -28.69 1.63 15.04
N ASP A 679 -28.55 0.66 14.13
CA ASP A 679 -29.28 -0.61 14.22
C ASP A 679 -29.00 -1.35 15.53
N LEU A 680 -27.76 -1.35 16.00
CA LEU A 680 -27.38 -1.96 17.28
C LEU A 680 -27.92 -1.19 18.49
N ILE A 681 -28.04 0.13 18.41
CA ILE A 681 -28.72 0.95 19.44
C ILE A 681 -30.23 0.65 19.45
N GLU A 682 -30.88 0.62 18.29
CA GLU A 682 -32.31 0.29 18.14
C GLU A 682 -32.64 -1.13 18.66
N LEU A 683 -31.71 -2.07 18.52
CA LEU A 683 -31.82 -3.43 19.05
C LEU A 683 -31.42 -3.57 20.54
N ASN A 684 -30.96 -2.49 21.20
CA ASN A 684 -30.37 -2.50 22.56
C ASN A 684 -29.17 -3.46 22.71
N LEU A 685 -28.36 -3.61 21.65
CA LEU A 685 -27.15 -4.43 21.57
C LEU A 685 -25.85 -3.62 21.53
N TRP A 686 -25.93 -2.28 21.63
CA TRP A 686 -24.76 -1.40 21.58
C TRP A 686 -24.20 -1.09 22.98
N ASP A 687 -23.09 -1.72 23.33
CA ASP A 687 -22.30 -1.43 24.53
C ASP A 687 -20.78 -1.49 24.26
N ASP A 688 -19.96 -1.20 25.27
CA ASP A 688 -18.50 -1.29 25.15
C ASP A 688 -18.02 -2.74 24.88
N GLN A 689 -18.79 -3.77 25.22
CA GLN A 689 -18.43 -5.16 24.89
C GLN A 689 -18.62 -5.45 23.39
N MET A 690 -19.76 -5.07 22.81
CA MET A 690 -20.07 -5.19 21.40
C MET A 690 -19.06 -4.43 20.55
N LYS A 691 -18.73 -3.20 20.95
CA LYS A 691 -17.65 -2.40 20.35
C LYS A 691 -16.31 -3.14 20.38
N ASN A 692 -15.90 -3.68 21.54
CA ASN A 692 -14.63 -4.40 21.67
C ASN A 692 -14.63 -5.72 20.86
N ARG A 693 -15.76 -6.42 20.75
CA ARG A 693 -15.96 -7.57 19.86
C ARG A 693 -15.80 -7.17 18.38
N LEU A 694 -16.46 -6.10 17.94
CA LEU A 694 -16.35 -5.57 16.57
C LEU A 694 -14.91 -5.14 16.22
N ILE A 695 -14.18 -4.55 17.16
CA ILE A 695 -12.76 -4.22 16.98
C ILE A 695 -11.95 -5.51 16.81
N ALA A 696 -12.11 -6.48 17.71
CA ALA A 696 -11.40 -7.77 17.66
C ALA A 696 -11.68 -8.58 16.37
N GLU A 697 -12.90 -8.52 15.84
CA GLU A 697 -13.30 -9.14 14.56
C GLU A 697 -12.93 -8.27 13.33
N ASN A 698 -12.08 -7.25 13.48
CA ASN A 698 -11.67 -6.31 12.43
C ASN A 698 -12.86 -5.68 11.65
N GLY A 699 -13.94 -5.36 12.37
CA GLY A 699 -15.17 -4.80 11.83
C GLY A 699 -16.09 -5.80 11.11
N SER A 700 -15.84 -7.11 11.23
CA SER A 700 -16.80 -8.13 10.80
C SER A 700 -17.91 -8.33 11.83
N VAL A 701 -19.13 -8.60 11.36
CA VAL A 701 -20.30 -8.92 12.18
C VAL A 701 -20.64 -10.42 12.19
N GLN A 702 -20.00 -11.22 11.32
CA GLN A 702 -20.44 -12.59 11.03
C GLN A 702 -20.30 -13.52 12.25
N ASN A 703 -19.18 -13.43 12.95
CA ASN A 703 -18.84 -14.31 14.08
C ASN A 703 -19.57 -13.94 15.40
N ILE A 704 -20.24 -12.77 15.46
CA ILE A 704 -20.90 -12.31 16.68
C ILE A 704 -22.25 -13.04 16.82
N LYS A 705 -22.31 -14.06 17.69
CA LYS A 705 -23.51 -14.91 17.88
C LYS A 705 -24.79 -14.14 18.26
N GLN A 706 -24.64 -13.03 18.97
CA GLN A 706 -25.73 -12.20 19.50
C GLN A 706 -26.49 -11.42 18.39
N LEU A 707 -25.92 -11.28 17.20
CA LEU A 707 -26.52 -10.48 16.12
C LEU A 707 -27.51 -11.30 15.28
N PRO A 708 -28.72 -10.78 14.98
CA PRO A 708 -29.65 -11.41 14.04
C PRO A 708 -29.06 -11.59 12.64
N GLN A 709 -29.44 -12.66 11.94
CA GLN A 709 -28.89 -12.99 10.62
C GLN A 709 -29.10 -11.86 9.59
N HIS A 710 -30.25 -11.17 9.62
CA HIS A 710 -30.51 -10.05 8.70
C HIS A 710 -29.55 -8.86 8.89
N ILE A 711 -29.07 -8.60 10.12
CA ILE A 711 -28.03 -7.60 10.41
C ILE A 711 -26.68 -8.10 9.86
N LYS A 712 -26.36 -9.39 10.05
CA LYS A 712 -25.13 -9.98 9.53
C LYS A 712 -25.04 -9.91 8.00
N ASP A 713 -26.16 -10.15 7.32
CA ASP A 713 -26.26 -10.08 5.87
C ASP A 713 -26.18 -8.63 5.36
N LEU A 714 -26.84 -7.68 6.04
CA LEU A 714 -26.83 -6.27 5.66
C LEU A 714 -25.44 -5.62 5.81
N TYR A 715 -24.68 -6.02 6.83
CA TYR A 715 -23.39 -5.43 7.17
C TYR A 715 -22.18 -6.31 6.82
N ARG A 716 -22.33 -7.21 5.81
CA ARG A 716 -21.19 -7.93 5.22
C ARG A 716 -20.13 -6.96 4.72
N THR A 717 -18.88 -7.20 5.09
CA THR A 717 -17.75 -6.41 4.56
C THR A 717 -17.42 -6.86 3.13
N VAL A 718 -16.72 -6.02 2.36
CA VAL A 718 -16.28 -6.36 0.98
C VAL A 718 -15.47 -7.66 0.87
N TRP A 719 -14.87 -8.10 1.98
CA TRP A 719 -14.08 -9.34 2.08
C TRP A 719 -14.94 -10.59 2.32
N GLU A 720 -16.18 -10.41 2.75
CA GLU A 720 -17.21 -11.43 2.97
C GLU A 720 -18.17 -11.55 1.77
N ILE A 721 -18.20 -10.53 0.90
CA ILE A 721 -19.02 -10.53 -0.32
C ILE A 721 -18.26 -11.24 -1.45
N PRO A 722 -18.88 -12.24 -2.13
CA PRO A 722 -18.29 -12.86 -3.30
C PRO A 722 -17.99 -11.83 -4.40
N GLN A 723 -16.73 -11.78 -4.86
CA GLN A 723 -16.32 -10.83 -5.90
C GLN A 723 -17.01 -11.09 -7.26
N LYS A 724 -17.57 -12.30 -7.45
CA LYS A 724 -18.44 -12.64 -8.59
C LYS A 724 -19.66 -11.71 -8.63
N ASP A 725 -20.32 -11.53 -7.49
CA ASP A 725 -21.53 -10.71 -7.34
C ASP A 725 -21.21 -9.23 -7.62
N ILE A 726 -20.04 -8.75 -7.17
CA ILE A 726 -19.52 -7.41 -7.47
C ILE A 726 -19.29 -7.21 -8.98
N LEU A 727 -18.69 -8.20 -9.66
CA LEU A 727 -18.46 -8.18 -11.11
C LEU A 727 -19.78 -8.23 -11.90
N GLU A 728 -20.76 -9.02 -11.45
CA GLU A 728 -22.09 -9.07 -12.06
C GLU A 728 -22.84 -7.74 -11.93
N MET A 729 -22.86 -7.13 -10.73
CA MET A 729 -23.44 -5.80 -10.53
C MET A 729 -22.71 -4.71 -11.31
N ALA A 730 -21.40 -4.85 -11.53
CA ALA A 730 -20.60 -3.97 -12.37
C ALA A 730 -20.96 -4.10 -13.85
N ALA A 731 -21.20 -5.32 -14.35
CA ALA A 731 -21.64 -5.55 -15.73
C ALA A 731 -23.08 -5.06 -15.94
N ASP A 732 -23.98 -5.33 -14.99
CA ASP A 732 -25.37 -4.88 -14.99
C ASP A 732 -25.48 -3.35 -15.13
N ARG A 733 -24.64 -2.58 -14.40
CA ARG A 733 -24.63 -1.11 -14.53
C ARG A 733 -23.88 -0.62 -15.77
N ALA A 734 -22.92 -1.41 -16.30
CA ALA A 734 -22.08 -0.99 -17.43
C ALA A 734 -22.87 -0.83 -18.74
N ALA A 735 -24.02 -1.48 -18.87
CA ALA A 735 -25.00 -1.23 -19.94
C ALA A 735 -25.52 0.23 -19.97
N PHE A 736 -25.41 0.96 -18.86
CA PHE A 736 -25.83 2.36 -18.74
C PHE A 736 -24.65 3.32 -18.45
N ILE A 737 -23.41 2.86 -18.71
CA ILE A 737 -22.18 3.64 -18.53
C ILE A 737 -21.44 3.69 -19.88
N ASP A 738 -21.52 4.83 -20.55
CA ASP A 738 -20.90 5.05 -21.86
C ASP A 738 -19.37 5.20 -21.80
N GLN A 739 -18.83 5.61 -20.64
CA GLN A 739 -17.41 5.52 -20.31
C GLN A 739 -17.08 4.16 -19.65
N SER A 740 -16.42 4.11 -18.50
CA SER A 740 -16.18 2.92 -17.67
C SER A 740 -16.39 3.26 -16.18
N GLN A 741 -15.95 2.38 -15.27
CA GLN A 741 -16.10 2.52 -13.82
C GLN A 741 -14.82 2.06 -13.10
N SER A 742 -14.42 2.77 -12.03
CA SER A 742 -13.24 2.43 -11.22
C SER A 742 -13.50 1.23 -10.31
N LEU A 743 -13.29 0.02 -10.82
CA LEU A 743 -13.68 -1.22 -10.13
C LEU A 743 -12.53 -1.85 -9.32
N ASN A 744 -12.47 -1.57 -8.02
CA ASN A 744 -11.52 -2.23 -7.11
C ASN A 744 -11.96 -3.67 -6.78
N ILE A 745 -11.03 -4.62 -6.86
CA ILE A 745 -11.28 -6.03 -6.54
C ILE A 745 -10.61 -6.39 -5.22
N HIS A 746 -11.36 -7.05 -4.34
CA HIS A 746 -10.94 -7.36 -2.98
C HIS A 746 -10.81 -8.87 -2.79
N ILE A 747 -9.57 -9.38 -2.71
CA ILE A 747 -9.30 -10.80 -2.45
C ILE A 747 -8.32 -10.88 -1.29
N ALA A 748 -8.81 -11.27 -0.12
CA ALA A 748 -8.01 -11.33 1.11
C ALA A 748 -6.71 -12.11 0.91
N GLN A 749 -6.81 -13.37 0.45
CA GLN A 749 -5.68 -14.23 0.10
C GLN A 749 -5.67 -14.50 -1.41
N PRO A 750 -4.96 -13.69 -2.21
CA PRO A 750 -4.84 -13.89 -3.64
C PRO A 750 -4.02 -15.14 -3.96
N ASN A 751 -4.37 -15.81 -5.05
CA ASN A 751 -3.52 -16.82 -5.68
C ASN A 751 -3.77 -16.82 -7.18
N TYR A 752 -2.89 -17.48 -7.94
CA TYR A 752 -2.95 -17.47 -9.41
C TYR A 752 -4.27 -17.97 -9.98
N ALA A 753 -4.85 -19.03 -9.40
CA ALA A 753 -6.13 -19.60 -9.84
C ALA A 753 -7.30 -18.63 -9.60
N LYS A 754 -7.41 -18.07 -8.39
CA LYS A 754 -8.45 -17.09 -8.02
C LYS A 754 -8.38 -15.85 -8.91
N LEU A 755 -7.19 -15.23 -9.01
CA LEU A 755 -7.01 -14.02 -9.83
C LEU A 755 -7.26 -14.28 -11.32
N SER A 756 -6.78 -15.40 -11.85
CA SER A 756 -7.06 -15.78 -13.25
C SER A 756 -8.56 -15.96 -13.47
N SER A 757 -9.25 -16.75 -12.63
CA SER A 757 -10.70 -16.97 -12.77
C SER A 757 -11.51 -15.67 -12.69
N MET A 758 -11.11 -14.75 -11.81
CA MET A 758 -11.74 -13.45 -11.62
C MET A 758 -11.59 -12.55 -12.86
N HIS A 759 -10.37 -12.42 -13.40
CA HIS A 759 -10.12 -11.61 -14.60
C HIS A 759 -10.78 -12.20 -15.85
N PHE A 760 -10.74 -13.53 -16.02
CA PHE A 760 -11.45 -14.19 -17.12
C PHE A 760 -12.97 -14.04 -16.99
N TYR A 761 -13.51 -14.02 -15.77
CA TYR A 761 -14.92 -13.75 -15.55
C TYR A 761 -15.29 -12.31 -15.91
N ALA A 762 -14.51 -11.33 -15.42
CA ALA A 762 -14.64 -9.91 -15.75
C ALA A 762 -14.63 -9.66 -17.27
N TRP A 763 -13.69 -10.29 -17.99
CA TRP A 763 -13.61 -10.27 -19.45
C TRP A 763 -14.84 -10.92 -20.12
N SER A 764 -15.28 -12.08 -19.64
CA SER A 764 -16.45 -12.80 -20.20
C SER A 764 -17.78 -12.07 -20.02
N LEU A 765 -17.90 -11.26 -18.97
CA LEU A 765 -19.01 -10.32 -18.78
C LEU A 765 -18.92 -9.08 -19.69
N GLY A 766 -17.83 -8.94 -20.46
CA GLY A 766 -17.58 -7.83 -21.36
C GLY A 766 -17.24 -6.52 -20.64
N LEU A 767 -16.75 -6.54 -19.39
CA LEU A 767 -16.35 -5.30 -18.71
C LEU A 767 -15.32 -4.51 -19.53
N LYS A 768 -15.36 -3.18 -19.42
CA LYS A 768 -14.36 -2.28 -20.02
C LYS A 768 -13.12 -2.22 -19.14
N THR A 769 -13.33 -1.91 -17.87
CA THR A 769 -12.32 -2.03 -16.81
C THR A 769 -12.63 -3.29 -16.01
N GLY A 770 -11.77 -4.30 -16.11
CA GLY A 770 -11.87 -5.52 -15.32
C GLY A 770 -11.37 -5.35 -13.89
N MET A 771 -10.36 -4.48 -13.70
CA MET A 771 -9.80 -4.19 -12.38
C MET A 771 -9.10 -2.82 -12.37
N TYR A 772 -9.44 -1.99 -11.39
CA TYR A 772 -8.66 -0.85 -10.96
C TYR A 772 -7.51 -1.34 -10.05
N TYR A 773 -7.63 -1.25 -8.71
CA TYR A 773 -6.67 -1.91 -7.81
C TYR A 773 -7.12 -3.32 -7.42
N LEU A 774 -6.14 -4.21 -7.28
CA LEU A 774 -6.26 -5.38 -6.41
C LEU A 774 -6.01 -4.95 -4.96
N ARG A 775 -6.96 -5.24 -4.08
CA ARG A 775 -6.85 -5.07 -2.62
C ARG A 775 -6.74 -6.44 -1.96
N THR A 776 -5.76 -6.59 -1.06
CA THR A 776 -5.44 -7.84 -0.37
C THR A 776 -5.40 -7.60 1.14
N ARG A 777 -5.45 -8.68 1.95
CA ARG A 777 -5.22 -8.63 3.40
C ARG A 777 -4.02 -9.52 3.74
N PRO A 778 -3.18 -9.14 4.73
CA PRO A 778 -2.17 -10.06 5.27
C PRO A 778 -2.82 -11.36 5.76
N ALA A 779 -2.10 -12.49 5.67
CA ALA A 779 -2.62 -13.78 6.14
C ALA A 779 -2.66 -13.91 7.68
N VAL A 780 -2.03 -12.98 8.40
CA VAL A 780 -2.03 -12.87 9.86
C VAL A 780 -2.24 -11.40 10.20
N ASP A 781 -3.28 -11.09 10.97
CA ASP A 781 -3.48 -9.73 11.46
C ASP A 781 -2.41 -9.38 12.50
N ALA A 782 -1.94 -8.13 12.47
CA ALA A 782 -1.11 -7.62 13.54
C ALA A 782 -1.89 -7.64 14.86
N VAL A 783 -1.25 -8.08 15.94
CA VAL A 783 -1.90 -8.18 17.26
C VAL A 783 -2.44 -6.80 17.66
N GLN A 784 -3.76 -6.66 17.73
CA GLN A 784 -4.40 -5.42 18.14
C GLN A 784 -4.10 -5.13 19.63
N PHE A 785 -3.37 -4.05 19.90
CA PHE A 785 -3.03 -3.61 21.26
C PHE A 785 -4.18 -2.87 21.97
N THR A 786 -5.27 -2.54 21.27
CA THR A 786 -6.38 -1.70 21.77
C THR A 786 -7.46 -2.44 22.54
N VAL A 787 -7.41 -3.78 22.63
CA VAL A 787 -8.45 -4.58 23.30
C VAL A 787 -7.87 -5.31 24.50
N ASP A 788 -8.49 -5.13 25.67
CA ASP A 788 -8.12 -5.88 26.87
C ASP A 788 -8.43 -7.38 26.68
N LYS A 789 -7.36 -8.17 26.54
CA LYS A 789 -7.44 -9.62 26.35
C LYS A 789 -7.94 -10.34 27.60
N LEU A 790 -7.90 -9.74 28.79
CA LEU A 790 -8.48 -10.30 30.00
C LEU A 790 -10.02 -10.19 29.96
N ALA A 791 -10.55 -9.04 29.54
CA ALA A 791 -11.99 -8.86 29.33
C ALA A 791 -12.57 -9.85 28.31
N LEU A 792 -11.90 -10.05 27.16
CA LEU A 792 -12.30 -11.06 26.16
C LEU A 792 -12.23 -12.50 26.68
N ARG A 793 -11.21 -12.85 27.47
CA ARG A 793 -11.08 -14.19 28.08
C ARG A 793 -12.15 -14.46 29.13
N GLY A 794 -12.55 -13.46 29.91
CA GLY A 794 -13.68 -13.55 30.83
C GLY A 794 -15.00 -13.87 30.12
N LEU A 795 -15.24 -13.23 28.96
CA LEU A 795 -16.44 -13.45 28.14
C LEU A 795 -16.51 -14.85 27.53
N ALA A 796 -15.40 -15.37 27.01
CA ALA A 796 -15.34 -16.76 26.51
C ALA A 796 -15.61 -17.82 27.62
N ALA A 797 -15.30 -17.50 28.87
CA ALA A 797 -15.60 -18.34 30.03
C ALA A 797 -17.05 -18.21 30.53
N LEU A 798 -17.75 -17.12 30.18
CA LEU A 798 -19.18 -16.91 30.47
C LEU A 798 -20.07 -17.58 29.41
N GLU A 799 -19.74 -17.49 28.12
CA GLU A 799 -20.50 -18.16 27.06
C GLU A 799 -20.44 -19.70 27.18
N ASN A 800 -19.34 -20.27 27.68
CA ASN A 800 -19.24 -21.70 27.98
C ASN A 800 -19.96 -22.13 29.28
N LYS A 801 -20.57 -21.20 30.04
CA LYS A 801 -21.32 -21.48 31.27
C LYS A 801 -22.84 -21.42 31.10
N THR A 802 -23.34 -20.89 29.99
CA THR A 802 -24.79 -20.72 29.74
C THR A 802 -25.47 -21.95 29.11
N ASP A 803 -24.73 -22.99 28.74
CA ASP A 803 -25.29 -24.26 28.20
C ASP A 803 -25.68 -25.29 29.31
N ILE A 804 -25.70 -24.91 30.59
CA ILE A 804 -26.15 -25.77 31.69
C ILE A 804 -27.09 -24.98 32.63
N VAL A 805 -28.19 -25.64 33.02
CA VAL A 805 -29.32 -25.15 33.85
C VAL A 805 -30.42 -24.41 33.06
N VAL A 806 -31.33 -25.19 32.47
CA VAL A 806 -32.77 -24.89 32.49
C VAL A 806 -33.50 -26.11 33.05
N VAL A 807 -33.84 -26.06 34.35
CA VAL A 807 -34.90 -26.87 34.95
C VAL A 807 -35.83 -25.88 35.63
N GLY A 808 -37.00 -25.66 35.04
CA GLY A 808 -37.96 -24.69 35.54
C GLY A 808 -38.71 -25.20 36.77
N GLN A 809 -38.91 -24.32 37.74
CA GLN A 809 -40.05 -24.40 38.65
C GLN A 809 -41.12 -23.43 38.12
N GLU A 810 -42.29 -23.95 37.74
CA GLU A 810 -43.50 -23.15 37.58
C GLU A 810 -44.41 -23.39 38.78
N ASP A 811 -44.76 -22.33 39.50
CA ASP A 811 -45.85 -22.34 40.47
C ASP A 811 -47.20 -22.34 39.75
N LYS A 812 -48.04 -23.34 40.01
CA LYS A 812 -49.48 -23.31 39.69
C LYS A 812 -50.30 -24.02 40.76
N GLU A 813 -50.94 -23.24 41.63
CA GLU A 813 -52.19 -23.65 42.25
C GLU A 813 -53.34 -23.47 41.24
N ASN A 814 -54.01 -24.55 40.83
CA ASN A 814 -55.45 -24.68 41.07
C ASN A 814 -56.05 -26.04 40.66
N ILE A 815 -57.00 -26.42 41.49
CA ILE A 815 -57.80 -27.65 41.61
C ILE A 815 -58.68 -27.91 40.35
N VAL A 816 -58.97 -29.20 40.03
CA VAL A 816 -60.32 -29.81 39.82
C VAL A 816 -60.34 -31.04 38.87
N THR A 817 -60.43 -32.23 39.50
CA THR A 817 -61.15 -33.50 39.16
C THR A 817 -61.17 -34.18 37.77
N ASN A 818 -60.78 -35.47 37.81
CA ASN A 818 -61.45 -36.69 37.31
C ASN A 818 -61.60 -37.05 35.81
N SER A 819 -61.44 -38.38 35.57
CA SER A 819 -62.05 -39.23 34.52
C SER A 819 -61.67 -38.98 33.05
N GLU A 820 -61.53 -39.97 32.15
CA GLU A 820 -61.56 -41.45 32.23
C GLU A 820 -60.93 -42.08 30.94
N VAL A 821 -60.14 -43.17 31.09
CA VAL A 821 -60.26 -44.49 30.40
C VAL A 821 -59.85 -44.75 28.91
N ARG A 822 -59.02 -45.81 28.75
CA ARG A 822 -58.80 -46.77 27.61
C ARG A 822 -58.00 -46.40 26.33
N ALA A 823 -56.75 -46.89 26.28
CA ALA A 823 -56.22 -48.07 25.52
C ALA A 823 -57.11 -48.79 24.45
N PRO A 824 -56.60 -49.70 23.55
CA PRO A 824 -55.25 -50.34 23.53
C PRO A 824 -54.55 -50.61 22.16
N ALA A 825 -53.22 -50.75 22.24
CA ALA A 825 -52.26 -51.66 21.55
C ALA A 825 -52.55 -52.44 20.23
N LYS A 826 -51.46 -52.65 19.45
CA LYS A 826 -51.05 -54.00 18.96
C LYS A 826 -49.53 -54.10 18.64
N ARG A 827 -48.96 -55.31 18.74
CA ARG A 827 -47.54 -55.70 18.53
C ARG A 827 -47.38 -56.59 17.28
N LYS A 828 -46.18 -56.65 16.66
CA LYS A 828 -45.47 -57.93 16.38
C LYS A 828 -43.94 -57.76 16.25
N PHE A 829 -43.21 -58.84 15.91
CA PHE A 829 -41.92 -59.18 16.53
C PHE A 829 -41.14 -60.25 15.73
N GLN A 830 -39.83 -60.05 15.49
CA GLN A 830 -38.77 -61.06 15.13
C GLN A 830 -38.95 -61.85 13.79
N GLN A 831 -37.97 -62.57 13.17
CA GLN A 831 -36.58 -63.00 13.51
C GLN A 831 -35.77 -63.42 12.23
N THR A 832 -34.57 -64.02 12.45
CA THR A 832 -33.74 -64.98 11.63
C THR A 832 -32.56 -64.50 10.75
N ASP A 833 -31.49 -65.31 10.81
CA ASP A 833 -30.20 -65.28 10.08
C ASP A 833 -30.21 -66.26 8.87
N GLU A 834 -29.27 -66.14 7.90
CA GLU A 834 -28.49 -67.22 7.25
C GLU A 834 -27.68 -66.74 5.99
N GLU A 835 -26.92 -67.65 5.40
CA GLU A 835 -25.60 -67.57 4.74
C GLU A 835 -25.47 -67.11 3.25
N GLU A 836 -24.20 -66.85 2.88
CA GLU A 836 -23.50 -67.16 1.60
C GLU A 836 -23.56 -66.36 0.25
N GLU A 837 -22.41 -66.47 -0.44
CA GLU A 837 -21.98 -66.21 -1.84
C GLU A 837 -21.80 -64.80 -2.49
N GLU A 838 -20.53 -64.58 -2.87
CA GLU A 838 -19.88 -63.91 -4.02
C GLU A 838 -20.44 -62.63 -4.72
N GLY A 839 -19.52 -61.67 -4.98
CA GLY A 839 -19.55 -60.85 -6.20
C GLY A 839 -19.19 -59.35 -6.14
N GLY A 840 -17.90 -59.00 -6.30
CA GLY A 840 -17.53 -57.81 -7.11
C GLY A 840 -17.34 -56.41 -6.48
N CYS A 841 -16.13 -56.17 -5.97
CA CYS A 841 -15.26 -55.02 -6.30
C CYS A 841 -15.54 -53.54 -5.85
N LEU A 842 -14.55 -53.01 -5.11
CA LEU A 842 -14.05 -51.60 -5.06
C LEU A 842 -14.96 -50.42 -4.63
N MET A 843 -14.80 -49.98 -3.38
CA MET A 843 -14.24 -48.66 -2.98
C MET A 843 -14.45 -48.37 -1.47
N CYS A 844 -13.62 -47.51 -0.88
CA CYS A 844 -13.82 -46.84 0.42
C CYS A 844 -13.90 -47.68 1.72
N MET A 845 -12.74 -48.00 2.35
CA MET A 845 -12.61 -47.99 3.83
C MET A 845 -11.16 -47.75 4.27
N ASN A 846 -10.94 -46.78 5.17
CA ASN A 846 -9.82 -46.82 6.12
C ASN A 846 -10.09 -45.94 7.37
N GLU A 847 -11.15 -46.26 8.12
CA GLU A 847 -11.56 -45.51 9.32
C GLU A 847 -11.66 -46.38 10.60
N ARG A 848 -10.74 -47.35 10.77
CA ARG A 848 -10.71 -48.24 11.94
C ARG A 848 -9.47 -48.18 12.83
N THR A 849 -8.52 -47.27 12.59
CA THR A 849 -7.25 -47.17 13.37
C THR A 849 -7.13 -45.91 14.25
N LYS A 850 -8.21 -45.15 14.47
CA LYS A 850 -8.21 -43.94 15.32
C LYS A 850 -8.81 -44.08 16.73
N LYS A 851 -9.48 -45.19 17.06
CA LYS A 851 -10.14 -45.36 18.38
C LYS A 851 -9.28 -45.98 19.49
N GLU A 852 -8.14 -46.60 19.18
CA GLU A 852 -7.26 -47.20 20.22
C GLU A 852 -6.12 -46.27 20.69
N ARG A 853 -5.68 -45.31 19.87
CA ARG A 853 -4.63 -44.36 20.30
C ARG A 853 -5.09 -43.34 21.34
N LYS A 854 -6.40 -43.05 21.42
CA LYS A 854 -6.95 -42.01 22.31
C LYS A 854 -7.12 -42.43 23.78
N LYS A 855 -6.72 -43.65 24.16
CA LYS A 855 -6.89 -44.19 25.53
C LYS A 855 -5.59 -44.30 26.36
N ASN A 856 -4.44 -43.93 25.78
CA ASN A 856 -3.12 -44.02 26.42
C ASN A 856 -2.44 -42.66 26.72
N GLU A 857 -3.00 -41.52 26.31
CA GLU A 857 -2.43 -40.19 26.62
C GLU A 857 -2.94 -39.59 27.94
N GLU A 858 -4.08 -40.05 28.47
CA GLU A 858 -4.66 -39.53 29.74
C GLU A 858 -4.00 -40.07 31.02
N LYS A 859 -2.96 -40.91 30.92
CA LYS A 859 -2.25 -41.49 32.08
C LYS A 859 -0.91 -40.85 32.42
N ARG A 860 -0.56 -39.70 31.84
CA ARG A 860 0.76 -39.05 32.03
C ARG A 860 0.76 -37.64 32.64
N ASN A 861 -0.35 -37.24 33.30
CA ASN A 861 -0.50 -35.94 33.98
C ASN A 861 -0.83 -36.07 35.48
N VAL A 862 0.04 -36.75 36.25
CA VAL A 862 0.05 -36.66 37.72
C VAL A 862 1.50 -36.67 38.22
N LEU A 863 2.19 -35.52 38.17
CA LEU A 863 3.27 -35.18 39.10
C LEU A 863 3.61 -33.67 39.02
N TYR A 864 3.97 -33.09 40.16
CA TYR A 864 4.48 -31.71 40.35
C TYR A 864 3.56 -30.51 40.04
N LYS A 865 2.61 -30.29 40.96
CA LYS A 865 2.41 -28.94 41.55
C LYS A 865 3.10 -28.89 42.92
N SER A 866 4.14 -28.07 43.09
CA SER A 866 4.50 -27.46 44.39
C SER A 866 5.64 -26.44 44.27
N LYS A 867 5.54 -25.36 45.05
CA LYS A 867 6.56 -24.31 45.34
C LYS A 867 6.73 -23.18 44.31
N GLU A 868 5.98 -22.11 44.56
CA GLU A 868 6.38 -20.72 44.31
C GLU A 868 7.28 -20.19 45.45
N ASN A 869 7.79 -18.96 45.27
CA ASN A 869 8.39 -18.03 46.26
C ASN A 869 9.84 -18.25 46.75
N THR A 870 10.77 -17.48 46.16
CA THR A 870 11.63 -16.42 46.82
C THR A 870 12.50 -15.76 45.74
N LEU A 871 12.33 -14.47 45.44
CA LEU A 871 13.04 -13.28 45.96
C LEU A 871 14.42 -12.94 45.31
N ILE A 872 14.45 -11.80 44.60
CA ILE A 872 15.43 -10.68 44.64
C ILE A 872 16.93 -11.01 44.83
N GLY A 873 17.80 -10.52 43.91
CA GLY A 873 19.16 -10.10 44.28
C GLY A 873 20.27 -10.18 43.21
N HIS A 874 20.72 -9.00 42.76
CA HIS A 874 22.10 -8.61 42.36
C HIS A 874 23.04 -9.53 41.53
N PHE A 875 23.54 -8.94 40.43
CA PHE A 875 24.82 -9.25 39.79
C PHE A 875 26.03 -9.00 40.71
N ALA A 876 27.00 -9.92 40.75
CA ALA A 876 28.43 -9.63 40.92
C ALA A 876 29.36 -10.86 40.67
N THR A 877 30.61 -10.58 40.25
CA THR A 877 31.85 -11.38 40.42
C THR A 877 32.09 -12.74 39.72
N SER A 878 32.79 -12.67 38.57
CA SER A 878 34.22 -13.04 38.41
C SER A 878 34.78 -14.49 38.60
N PHE A 879 35.28 -15.04 37.47
CA PHE A 879 36.66 -15.57 37.22
C PHE A 879 37.15 -17.02 37.59
N LYS A 880 37.79 -17.65 36.57
CA LYS A 880 39.02 -18.52 36.53
C LYS A 880 38.98 -20.06 36.29
N PHE A 881 39.67 -20.44 35.18
CA PHE A 881 40.77 -21.44 35.02
C PHE A 881 40.58 -22.92 34.53
N VAL A 882 40.98 -23.15 33.26
CA VAL A 882 42.16 -23.96 32.78
C VAL A 882 42.13 -25.52 32.56
N SER A 883 42.21 -25.90 31.26
CA SER A 883 42.94 -27.06 30.64
C SER A 883 42.40 -28.52 30.84
N SER A 884 42.76 -29.57 30.07
CA SER A 884 43.82 -29.79 29.05
C SER A 884 43.59 -30.98 28.06
N LEU A 885 44.20 -30.89 26.85
CA LEU A 885 44.91 -31.93 26.04
C LEU A 885 44.29 -33.23 25.43
N ARG A 886 44.47 -33.35 24.08
CA ARG A 886 45.06 -34.44 23.24
C ARG A 886 44.21 -35.37 22.31
N LEU A 887 44.85 -35.61 21.14
CA LEU A 887 44.54 -36.41 19.92
C LEU A 887 45.08 -37.88 20.05
N PRO A 888 45.17 -38.82 19.04
CA PRO A 888 45.12 -38.66 17.56
C PRO A 888 44.67 -39.85 16.61
N THR A 889 44.83 -39.66 15.27
CA THR A 889 45.20 -40.63 14.17
C THR A 889 44.22 -41.72 13.62
N ARG A 890 44.25 -42.22 12.35
CA ARG A 890 44.74 -41.80 10.97
C ARG A 890 44.43 -42.91 9.90
N TYR A 891 44.58 -42.63 8.57
CA TYR A 891 44.83 -43.57 7.40
C TYR A 891 43.69 -44.47 6.79
N GLU A 892 43.60 -44.89 5.49
CA GLU A 892 44.24 -44.57 4.16
C GLU A 892 43.37 -45.01 2.90
N LEU A 893 43.91 -45.06 1.65
CA LEU A 893 43.30 -45.08 0.27
C LEU A 893 43.10 -46.51 -0.40
N PRO A 894 42.96 -46.81 -1.75
CA PRO A 894 42.58 -46.09 -3.03
C PRO A 894 41.63 -46.87 -4.05
N GLY A 895 41.32 -46.34 -5.28
CA GLY A 895 41.11 -47.19 -6.52
C GLY A 895 40.11 -46.85 -7.70
N LEU A 896 40.61 -46.27 -8.83
CA LEU A 896 40.31 -46.44 -10.31
C LEU A 896 38.90 -46.31 -11.02
N GLU A 897 38.90 -46.29 -12.38
CA GLU A 897 37.91 -45.70 -13.36
C GLU A 897 37.27 -46.71 -14.40
N PRO A 898 36.65 -46.35 -15.58
CA PRO A 898 35.61 -45.35 -16.00
C PRO A 898 34.43 -45.89 -16.93
N MET A 899 33.51 -44.98 -17.34
CA MET A 899 32.76 -44.86 -18.65
C MET A 899 31.20 -44.93 -18.73
N ASN A 900 30.69 -44.15 -19.71
CA ASN A 900 29.37 -44.09 -20.37
C ASN A 900 28.23 -43.20 -19.82
N ILE A 901 27.27 -42.89 -20.72
CA ILE A 901 26.62 -41.56 -20.90
C ILE A 901 25.11 -41.68 -21.24
N LEU A 902 24.30 -40.67 -20.82
CA LEU A 902 22.86 -40.41 -21.09
C LEU A 902 21.81 -41.28 -20.36
N PRO A 903 20.55 -40.79 -20.17
CA PRO A 903 20.14 -39.46 -19.69
C PRO A 903 19.21 -39.54 -18.45
N PHE A 904 19.07 -38.43 -17.72
CA PHE A 904 18.32 -38.36 -16.46
C PHE A 904 16.87 -37.88 -16.67
N ASP A 905 15.94 -38.81 -16.90
CA ASP A 905 14.49 -38.59 -16.79
C ASP A 905 13.91 -39.67 -15.86
N LEU A 906 13.74 -39.32 -14.58
CA LEU A 906 12.89 -39.94 -13.55
C LEU A 906 13.35 -39.44 -12.18
N PHE A 907 12.51 -38.65 -11.51
CA PHE A 907 12.23 -38.67 -10.06
C PHE A 907 11.35 -37.45 -9.71
N GLN A 908 10.04 -37.62 -9.93
CA GLN A 908 9.02 -36.82 -9.22
C GLN A 908 8.58 -37.62 -8.00
N GLU A 909 8.98 -37.19 -6.80
CA GLU A 909 8.27 -37.54 -5.57
C GLU A 909 7.96 -36.27 -4.76
N HIS A 910 6.87 -36.31 -3.99
CA HIS A 910 6.26 -35.13 -3.40
C HIS A 910 7.11 -34.47 -2.30
N VAL A 911 7.29 -33.15 -2.42
CA VAL A 911 7.80 -32.28 -1.34
C VAL A 911 6.69 -31.31 -0.94
N PRO A 912 6.37 -31.14 0.35
CA PRO A 912 5.38 -30.15 0.80
C PRO A 912 5.85 -28.71 0.53
N PRO A 913 4.93 -27.74 0.40
CA PRO A 913 5.30 -26.35 0.14
C PRO A 913 6.19 -25.80 1.28
N PRO A 914 7.18 -24.94 0.97
CA PRO A 914 8.04 -24.35 1.98
C PRO A 914 7.22 -23.48 2.95
N PRO A 915 7.59 -23.42 4.25
CA PRO A 915 6.91 -22.54 5.19
C PRO A 915 7.04 -21.08 4.73
N PRO A 916 5.98 -20.26 4.88
CA PRO A 916 6.02 -18.87 4.43
C PRO A 916 7.12 -18.10 5.18
N GLN A 917 8.09 -17.60 4.42
CA GLN A 917 9.13 -16.72 4.96
C GLN A 917 8.48 -15.47 5.55
N GLN A 918 8.82 -15.15 6.79
CA GLN A 918 8.25 -14.00 7.51
C GLN A 918 8.60 -12.71 6.76
N GLN A 919 7.58 -12.08 6.16
CA GLN A 919 7.72 -10.73 5.62
C GLN A 919 8.13 -9.78 6.75
N GLN A 920 9.31 -9.16 6.62
CA GLN A 920 9.78 -8.17 7.58
C GLN A 920 8.83 -6.97 7.59
N THR A 921 8.06 -6.81 8.66
CA THR A 921 7.45 -5.54 9.03
C THR A 921 8.56 -4.49 9.11
N ARG A 922 8.50 -3.49 8.23
CA ARG A 922 9.52 -2.45 8.10
C ARG A 922 9.57 -1.63 9.39
N ARG A 923 10.58 -1.83 10.23
CA ARG A 923 10.80 -1.02 11.44
C ARG A 923 10.80 0.47 11.06
N GLU A 924 10.16 1.28 11.89
CA GLU A 924 10.28 2.74 11.81
C GLU A 924 11.75 3.14 12.03
N ARG A 925 12.17 4.27 11.47
CA ARG A 925 13.60 4.64 11.38
C ARG A 925 13.84 6.00 11.98
N VAL A 926 14.83 6.10 12.86
CA VAL A 926 15.39 7.39 13.30
C VAL A 926 16.06 8.05 12.09
N VAL A 927 15.68 9.30 11.81
CA VAL A 927 16.40 10.16 10.86
C VAL A 927 16.73 11.45 11.60
N LEU A 928 18.00 11.67 11.90
CA LEU A 928 18.51 12.86 12.55
C LEU A 928 18.88 13.93 11.51
N ALA A 929 18.66 15.20 11.86
CA ALA A 929 19.10 16.34 11.05
C ALA A 929 20.61 16.57 11.19
N LEU A 930 21.23 17.24 10.21
CA LEU A 930 22.60 17.74 10.36
C LEU A 930 22.66 18.78 11.48
N GLN A 931 23.80 18.85 12.18
CA GLN A 931 24.02 19.68 13.38
C GLN A 931 23.15 19.31 14.59
N THR A 932 22.44 18.17 14.57
CA THR A 932 21.81 17.61 15.79
C THR A 932 22.91 17.18 16.77
N LEU A 933 22.79 17.56 18.04
CA LEU A 933 23.65 17.10 19.13
C LEU A 933 23.03 15.86 19.77
N VAL A 934 23.71 14.72 19.67
CA VAL A 934 23.25 13.42 20.18
C VAL A 934 24.00 13.05 21.47
N GLY A 935 23.26 12.60 22.48
CA GLY A 935 23.83 12.17 23.78
C GLY A 935 24.59 13.27 24.52
N GLY A 936 24.27 14.55 24.24
CA GLY A 936 24.96 15.72 24.80
C GLY A 936 26.41 15.93 24.36
N ARG A 937 26.98 15.04 23.52
CA ARG A 937 28.41 15.06 23.11
C ARG A 937 28.62 15.09 21.60
N TRP A 938 27.85 14.35 20.82
CA TRP A 938 28.18 14.05 19.42
C TRP A 938 27.35 14.88 18.44
N THR A 939 27.98 15.80 17.72
CA THR A 939 27.29 16.60 16.69
C THR A 939 27.30 15.87 15.34
N ILE A 940 26.13 15.73 14.72
CA ILE A 940 25.98 15.08 13.40
C ILE A 940 26.53 15.99 12.29
N GLU A 941 27.64 15.58 11.65
CA GLU A 941 28.25 16.31 10.54
C GLU A 941 27.59 15.98 9.19
N ARG A 942 27.43 14.68 8.89
CA ARG A 942 26.82 14.19 7.64
C ARG A 942 26.35 12.75 7.77
N LYS A 943 25.39 12.36 6.92
CA LYS A 943 25.01 10.95 6.75
C LYS A 943 26.07 10.22 5.91
N VAL A 944 26.48 9.02 6.37
CA VAL A 944 27.54 8.19 5.77
C VAL A 944 26.95 7.00 5.02
N ALA A 945 25.94 6.34 5.59
CA ALA A 945 25.29 5.19 4.96
C ALA A 945 23.82 5.05 5.39
N PHE A 946 23.10 4.28 4.59
CA PHE A 946 21.75 3.80 4.89
C PHE A 946 21.83 2.33 5.36
N GLY A 947 21.10 1.95 6.42
CA GLY A 947 21.13 0.61 7.01
C GLY A 947 19.74 0.08 7.43
N PRO A 948 19.53 -1.25 7.52
CA PRO A 948 18.22 -1.82 7.82
C PRO A 948 17.73 -1.53 9.25
N PHE A 949 18.65 -1.29 10.20
CA PHE A 949 18.35 -1.01 11.61
C PHE A 949 18.37 0.49 11.97
N GLY A 950 18.83 1.35 11.06
CA GLY A 950 18.93 2.79 11.26
C GLY A 950 19.87 3.46 10.26
N ASP A 951 19.90 4.80 10.28
CA ASP A 951 20.86 5.59 9.51
C ASP A 951 22.23 5.64 10.21
N VAL A 952 23.29 5.70 9.40
CA VAL A 952 24.67 5.77 9.88
C VAL A 952 25.25 7.15 9.56
N TYR A 953 25.77 7.83 10.56
CA TYR A 953 26.25 9.21 10.49
C TYR A 953 27.72 9.34 10.84
N LEU A 954 28.39 10.36 10.29
CA LEU A 954 29.65 10.89 10.78
C LEU A 954 29.33 11.94 11.85
N CYS A 955 29.98 11.82 13.00
CA CYS A 955 29.84 12.77 14.10
C CYS A 955 31.20 13.17 14.69
N SER A 956 31.24 14.31 15.35
CA SER A 956 32.39 14.75 16.15
C SER A 956 31.97 15.30 17.50
N ASP A 957 32.88 15.31 18.47
CA ASP A 957 32.65 15.80 19.83
C ASP A 957 33.12 17.24 20.07
N GLY A 958 33.45 17.96 18.99
CA GLY A 958 34.01 19.31 19.04
C GLY A 958 35.47 19.38 19.51
N GLN A 959 36.06 18.29 20.02
CA GLN A 959 37.45 18.20 20.50
C GLN A 959 38.34 17.40 19.54
N ALA A 960 38.04 17.47 18.25
CA ALA A 960 38.70 16.76 17.14
C ALA A 960 38.59 15.22 17.14
N VAL A 961 37.80 14.60 18.03
CA VAL A 961 37.47 13.16 17.91
C VAL A 961 36.33 13.00 16.90
N GLN A 962 36.54 12.16 15.89
CA GLN A 962 35.51 11.79 14.90
C GLN A 962 35.10 10.32 15.05
N GLY A 963 33.79 10.08 15.04
CA GLY A 963 33.18 8.76 15.17
C GLY A 963 32.12 8.50 14.11
N THR A 964 31.68 7.24 14.05
CA THR A 964 30.55 6.79 13.25
C THR A 964 29.40 6.47 14.19
N LEU A 965 28.31 7.23 14.11
CA LEU A 965 27.13 7.07 14.95
C LEU A 965 26.06 6.24 14.23
N ARG A 966 25.54 5.22 14.91
CA ARG A 966 24.36 4.43 14.52
C ARG A 966 23.22 4.66 15.49
N THR A 967 21.99 4.50 15.03
CA THR A 967 20.76 4.67 15.81
C THR A 967 19.83 3.46 15.66
N GLU A 968 19.09 3.09 16.70
CA GLU A 968 18.05 2.06 16.70
C GLU A 968 16.89 2.52 17.60
N ILE A 969 15.65 2.57 17.07
CA ILE A 969 14.47 2.95 17.87
C ILE A 969 14.32 2.00 19.05
N ILE A 970 13.93 2.56 20.21
CA ILE A 970 13.52 1.76 21.36
C ILE A 970 12.08 1.32 21.12
N ASP A 971 11.91 0.07 20.69
CA ASP A 971 10.63 -0.65 20.58
C ASP A 971 10.61 -1.89 21.48
N ASP A 972 9.45 -2.56 21.61
CA ASP A 972 9.27 -3.77 22.45
C ASP A 972 10.00 -5.03 21.90
N GLN A 973 10.95 -4.88 20.95
CA GLN A 973 11.72 -5.98 20.38
C GLN A 973 13.17 -6.02 20.90
N THR A 974 13.89 -7.09 20.58
CA THR A 974 15.32 -7.20 20.90
C THR A 974 16.15 -6.16 20.13
N SER A 975 16.92 -5.35 20.86
CA SER A 975 17.94 -4.45 20.30
C SER A 975 19.11 -5.22 19.70
N PHE A 976 19.68 -4.69 18.61
CA PHE A 976 20.90 -5.18 17.97
C PHE A 976 22.13 -4.29 18.26
N LEU A 977 21.95 -2.99 18.52
CA LEU A 977 23.08 -2.08 18.79
C LEU A 977 23.71 -2.29 20.18
N VAL A 978 22.91 -2.54 21.22
CA VAL A 978 23.45 -2.73 22.58
C VAL A 978 24.36 -3.98 22.66
N PRO A 979 23.97 -5.16 22.11
CA PRO A 979 24.87 -6.31 22.03
C PRO A 979 26.13 -6.07 21.18
N GLU A 980 26.03 -5.33 20.06
CA GLU A 980 27.20 -4.97 19.24
C GLU A 980 28.22 -4.15 20.05
N ALA A 981 27.77 -3.10 20.74
CA ALA A 981 28.66 -2.25 21.54
C ALA A 981 29.32 -3.01 22.70
N LEU A 982 28.59 -3.91 23.38
CA LEU A 982 29.14 -4.75 24.45
C LEU A 982 30.22 -5.70 23.91
N LEU A 983 29.98 -6.33 22.76
CA LEU A 983 30.94 -7.24 22.14
C LEU A 983 32.20 -6.50 21.63
N LEU A 984 32.05 -5.29 21.07
CA LEU A 984 33.19 -4.44 20.68
C LEU A 984 34.02 -3.99 21.90
N ARG A 985 33.40 -3.82 23.08
CA ARG A 985 34.14 -3.58 24.34
C ARG A 985 34.90 -4.82 24.77
N SER A 986 34.26 -6.00 24.81
CA SER A 986 34.93 -7.26 25.15
C SER A 986 36.08 -7.62 24.21
N LEU A 987 36.01 -7.27 22.93
CA LEU A 987 37.11 -7.42 21.96
C LEU A 987 38.27 -6.46 22.23
N ALA A 988 38.01 -5.26 22.77
CA ALA A 988 39.04 -4.28 23.13
C ALA A 988 39.77 -4.62 24.44
N ASP A 989 39.17 -5.45 25.30
CA ASP A 989 39.77 -5.93 26.54
C ASP A 989 40.79 -7.09 26.33
N ILE A 990 40.83 -7.67 25.13
CA ILE A 990 41.79 -8.75 24.78
C ILE A 990 43.17 -8.13 24.53
N GLN A 991 44.10 -8.38 25.46
CA GLN A 991 45.51 -8.04 25.28
C GLN A 991 46.22 -9.10 24.43
N ASP A 992 47.23 -8.67 23.65
CA ASP A 992 48.16 -9.51 22.88
C ASP A 992 47.57 -10.45 21.80
N ASP A 993 46.36 -10.18 21.29
CA ASP A 993 45.82 -10.87 20.09
C ASP A 993 45.84 -9.94 18.87
N GLU A 994 46.61 -10.32 17.84
CA GLU A 994 46.77 -9.51 16.61
C GLU A 994 45.45 -9.28 15.86
N GLY A 995 44.43 -10.13 15.99
CA GLY A 995 43.19 -9.98 15.24
C GLY A 995 42.24 -8.92 15.81
N THR A 996 42.45 -8.47 17.05
CA THR A 996 41.69 -7.37 17.68
C THR A 996 41.74 -6.07 16.88
N ARG A 997 42.86 -5.82 16.15
CA ARG A 997 43.06 -4.66 15.27
C ARG A 997 42.03 -4.54 14.14
N HIS A 998 41.34 -5.63 13.81
CA HIS A 998 40.36 -5.70 12.72
C HIS A 998 38.95 -5.27 13.15
N PHE A 999 38.76 -4.79 14.39
CA PHE A 999 37.48 -4.33 14.90
C PHE A 999 37.51 -2.83 15.25
N CYS A 1000 36.37 -2.15 15.11
CA CYS A 1000 36.24 -0.76 15.55
C CYS A 1000 36.20 -0.66 17.08
N ARG A 1001 36.74 0.42 17.64
CA ARG A 1001 36.57 0.73 19.07
C ARG A 1001 35.19 1.33 19.31
N CYS A 1002 34.46 0.85 20.31
CA CYS A 1002 33.25 1.51 20.81
C CYS A 1002 33.66 2.76 21.60
N LEU A 1003 33.36 3.94 21.06
CA LEU A 1003 33.66 5.23 21.69
C LEU A 1003 32.58 5.65 22.68
N ASP A 1004 31.31 5.39 22.35
CA ASP A 1004 30.16 5.76 23.19
C ASP A 1004 28.93 4.89 22.90
N ILE A 1005 28.02 4.79 23.88
CA ILE A 1005 26.71 4.15 23.77
C ILE A 1005 25.75 4.80 24.76
N GLY A 1006 24.54 5.11 24.33
CA GLY A 1006 23.52 5.69 25.20
C GLY A 1006 22.11 5.63 24.58
N VAL A 1007 21.20 6.33 25.24
CA VAL A 1007 19.82 6.57 24.81
C VAL A 1007 19.66 8.08 24.61
N ASP A 1008 18.94 8.48 23.59
CA ASP A 1008 18.60 9.89 23.34
C ASP A 1008 17.20 10.04 22.73
N GLU A 1009 16.64 11.24 22.84
CA GLU A 1009 15.32 11.61 22.32
C GLU A 1009 15.45 12.80 21.38
N GLN A 1010 15.08 12.63 20.12
CA GLN A 1010 15.21 13.69 19.10
C GLN A 1010 14.00 13.73 18.18
N THR A 1011 13.77 14.89 17.54
CA THR A 1011 12.77 15.02 16.49
C THR A 1011 13.26 14.37 15.20
N ASN A 1012 12.50 13.40 14.69
CA ASN A 1012 12.76 12.76 13.41
C ASN A 1012 12.64 13.78 12.26
N ALA A 1013 13.73 14.03 11.55
CA ALA A 1013 13.80 15.01 10.48
C ALA A 1013 12.90 14.68 9.26
N THR A 1014 12.39 13.45 9.15
CA THR A 1014 11.49 13.03 8.07
C THR A 1014 10.02 13.06 8.47
N THR A 1015 9.67 12.61 9.69
CA THR A 1015 8.27 12.53 10.14
C THR A 1015 7.82 13.71 11.00
N GLY A 1016 8.76 14.51 11.53
CA GLY A 1016 8.50 15.60 12.48
C GLY A 1016 8.06 15.13 13.87
N GLN A 1017 8.12 13.82 14.14
CA GLN A 1017 7.73 13.23 15.42
C GLN A 1017 8.95 13.08 16.34
N LEU A 1018 8.73 13.22 17.64
CA LEU A 1018 9.72 12.91 18.67
C LEU A 1018 9.91 11.39 18.76
N VAL A 1019 11.15 10.91 18.78
CA VAL A 1019 11.49 9.47 18.85
C VAL A 1019 12.61 9.22 19.84
N ASN A 1020 12.43 8.19 20.67
CA ASN A 1020 13.42 7.64 21.59
C ASN A 1020 14.23 6.54 20.90
N PHE A 1021 15.56 6.58 21.02
CA PHE A 1021 16.44 5.64 20.35
C PHE A 1021 17.73 5.34 21.15
N ASN A 1022 18.21 4.12 21.00
CA ASN A 1022 19.58 3.75 21.35
C ASN A 1022 20.53 4.33 20.31
N TYR A 1023 21.68 4.84 20.72
CA TYR A 1023 22.77 5.22 19.83
C TYR A 1023 24.08 4.53 20.22
N THR A 1024 24.94 4.28 19.24
CA THR A 1024 26.31 3.78 19.44
C THR A 1024 27.26 4.55 18.54
N VAL A 1025 28.39 5.00 19.09
CA VAL A 1025 29.46 5.67 18.36
C VAL A 1025 30.69 4.77 18.31
N THR A 1026 31.17 4.46 17.12
CA THR A 1026 32.40 3.68 16.90
C THR A 1026 33.51 4.52 16.28
N SER A 1027 34.77 4.08 16.39
CA SER A 1027 35.90 4.70 15.69
C SER A 1027 35.66 4.82 14.18
N LEU A 1028 35.99 5.96 13.59
CA LEU A 1028 35.84 6.19 12.15
C LEU A 1028 36.89 5.42 11.33
N VAL A 1029 36.43 4.48 10.50
CA VAL A 1029 37.26 3.69 9.56
C VAL A 1029 37.18 4.23 8.12
N GLY A 1030 37.98 3.66 7.21
CA GLY A 1030 38.08 4.08 5.81
C GLY A 1030 36.96 3.55 4.91
N ARG A 1031 37.25 3.34 3.62
CA ARG A 1031 36.25 3.03 2.58
C ARG A 1031 35.77 1.57 2.65
N ARG A 1032 34.50 1.33 2.28
CA ARG A 1032 33.94 -0.03 2.08
C ARG A 1032 34.64 -0.75 0.95
N VAL A 1033 34.96 -2.02 1.13
CA VAL A 1033 35.67 -2.88 0.16
C VAL A 1033 34.89 -3.01 -1.16
N ASN A 1034 33.56 -3.11 -1.12
CA ASN A 1034 32.71 -3.18 -2.33
C ASN A 1034 32.80 -1.96 -3.25
N LEU A 1035 33.29 -0.82 -2.76
CA LEU A 1035 33.50 0.37 -3.59
C LEU A 1035 34.88 0.37 -4.26
N LEU A 1036 35.79 -0.50 -3.82
CA LEU A 1036 37.10 -0.71 -4.43
C LEU A 1036 37.02 -1.75 -5.55
N VAL A 1037 36.20 -2.80 -5.37
CA VAL A 1037 35.95 -3.85 -6.36
C VAL A 1037 34.43 -4.11 -6.51
N PRO A 1038 33.81 -3.55 -7.57
CA PRO A 1038 32.41 -3.82 -7.94
C PRO A 1038 32.15 -5.27 -8.36
N ASP A 1039 30.88 -5.61 -8.60
CA ASP A 1039 30.49 -6.94 -9.08
C ASP A 1039 30.96 -7.22 -10.52
N GLY A 1040 31.51 -8.43 -10.73
CA GLY A 1040 32.17 -8.83 -11.97
C GLY A 1040 33.66 -8.45 -12.04
N VAL A 1041 34.19 -7.70 -11.08
CA VAL A 1041 35.62 -7.34 -10.98
C VAL A 1041 36.28 -8.16 -9.87
N SER A 1042 37.53 -8.58 -10.08
CA SER A 1042 38.40 -9.20 -9.07
C SER A 1042 39.49 -8.24 -8.61
N PHE A 1043 40.02 -8.46 -7.40
CA PHE A 1043 41.32 -7.90 -7.01
C PHE A 1043 42.45 -8.67 -7.72
N SER A 1044 43.68 -8.15 -7.64
CA SER A 1044 44.87 -8.97 -7.93
C SER A 1044 44.97 -10.14 -6.94
N PRO A 1045 45.58 -11.28 -7.34
CA PRO A 1045 45.73 -12.45 -6.47
C PRO A 1045 46.39 -12.13 -5.12
N GLY A 1046 47.44 -11.32 -5.11
CA GLY A 1046 48.15 -10.90 -3.90
C GLY A 1046 47.26 -10.12 -2.93
N THR A 1047 46.52 -9.13 -3.44
CA THR A 1047 45.53 -8.37 -2.67
C THR A 1047 44.42 -9.26 -2.13
N ALA A 1048 43.82 -10.11 -2.98
CA ALA A 1048 42.71 -10.98 -2.59
C ALA A 1048 43.07 -11.96 -1.46
N ILE A 1049 44.24 -12.61 -1.56
CA ILE A 1049 44.72 -13.56 -0.56
C ILE A 1049 45.10 -12.83 0.73
N SER A 1050 45.83 -11.71 0.65
CA SER A 1050 46.25 -10.95 1.83
C SER A 1050 45.07 -10.38 2.63
N MET A 1051 43.99 -9.96 1.95
CA MET A 1051 42.74 -9.57 2.60
C MET A 1051 42.03 -10.74 3.27
N ALA A 1052 42.04 -11.93 2.65
CA ALA A 1052 41.42 -13.12 3.23
C ALA A 1052 42.17 -13.62 4.48
N ILE A 1053 43.50 -13.50 4.54
CA ILE A 1053 44.30 -13.78 5.75
C ILE A 1053 43.86 -12.84 6.89
N GLN A 1054 43.82 -11.53 6.67
CA GLN A 1054 43.36 -10.56 7.69
C GLN A 1054 41.92 -10.82 8.16
N LEU A 1055 41.02 -11.18 7.24
CA LEU A 1055 39.63 -11.51 7.60
C LEU A 1055 39.56 -12.82 8.42
N LEU A 1056 40.42 -13.80 8.11
CA LEU A 1056 40.49 -15.05 8.86
C LEU A 1056 41.05 -14.85 10.28
N GLU A 1057 42.02 -13.94 10.43
CA GLU A 1057 42.52 -13.49 11.75
C GLU A 1057 41.39 -12.87 12.57
N ALA A 1058 40.60 -11.94 12.01
CA ALA A 1058 39.45 -11.36 12.68
C ALA A 1058 38.40 -12.41 13.12
N ILE A 1059 38.09 -13.37 12.24
CA ILE A 1059 37.15 -14.48 12.54
C ILE A 1059 37.69 -15.37 13.67
N LYS A 1060 38.99 -15.70 13.64
CA LYS A 1060 39.65 -16.49 14.69
C LYS A 1060 39.53 -15.81 16.07
N THR A 1061 39.74 -14.48 16.14
CA THR A 1061 39.61 -13.70 17.38
C THR A 1061 38.16 -13.61 17.85
N LEU A 1062 37.19 -13.44 16.96
CA LEU A 1062 35.78 -13.48 17.34
C LEU A 1062 35.37 -14.86 17.89
N HIS A 1063 35.90 -15.94 17.29
CA HIS A 1063 35.61 -17.31 17.70
C HIS A 1063 36.34 -17.71 19.00
N SER A 1064 37.45 -17.05 19.37
CA SER A 1064 38.18 -17.32 20.61
C SER A 1064 37.45 -16.83 21.85
N ILE A 1065 36.61 -15.79 21.72
CA ILE A 1065 35.69 -15.30 22.77
C ILE A 1065 34.28 -15.93 22.72
N GLY A 1066 34.12 -17.03 21.98
CA GLY A 1066 32.88 -17.82 21.96
C GLY A 1066 31.79 -17.35 20.99
N TYR A 1067 32.03 -16.34 20.14
CA TYR A 1067 31.03 -15.80 19.20
C TYR A 1067 31.24 -16.22 17.75
N VAL A 1068 30.15 -16.27 16.97
CA VAL A 1068 30.12 -16.33 15.50
C VAL A 1068 29.45 -15.08 14.93
N HIS A 1069 29.91 -14.60 13.78
CA HIS A 1069 29.49 -13.36 13.12
C HIS A 1069 28.15 -13.50 12.38
N ARG A 1070 27.98 -14.60 11.61
CA ARG A 1070 26.77 -15.00 10.86
C ARG A 1070 26.37 -14.13 9.65
N ASP A 1071 26.88 -12.90 9.50
CA ASP A 1071 26.77 -12.09 8.25
C ASP A 1071 28.16 -11.71 7.67
N ILE A 1072 28.99 -12.71 7.35
CA ILE A 1072 30.30 -12.48 6.72
C ILE A 1072 30.10 -12.26 5.22
N ARG A 1073 30.34 -11.02 4.78
CA ARG A 1073 30.13 -10.59 3.40
C ARG A 1073 30.99 -9.37 3.06
N PRO A 1074 31.28 -9.13 1.77
CA PRO A 1074 32.11 -8.00 1.34
C PRO A 1074 31.56 -6.60 1.73
N GLY A 1075 30.25 -6.47 1.90
CA GLY A 1075 29.58 -5.23 2.30
C GLY A 1075 29.82 -4.80 3.76
N ASN A 1076 30.30 -5.71 4.61
CA ASN A 1076 30.57 -5.49 6.03
C ASN A 1076 32.09 -5.31 6.30
N LEU A 1077 32.88 -5.06 5.24
CA LEU A 1077 34.32 -4.89 5.29
C LEU A 1077 34.73 -3.48 4.84
N ASN A 1078 35.58 -2.82 5.63
CA ASN A 1078 36.20 -1.54 5.27
C ASN A 1078 37.72 -1.65 5.32
N ILE A 1079 38.42 -0.88 4.48
CA ILE A 1079 39.85 -0.61 4.67
C ILE A 1079 40.06 0.47 5.73
N GLY A 1080 41.22 0.49 6.38
CA GLY A 1080 41.62 1.54 7.31
C GLY A 1080 41.87 2.89 6.64
N ARG A 1081 42.08 3.92 7.45
CA ARG A 1081 42.23 5.31 6.96
C ARG A 1081 43.65 5.56 6.44
N PRO A 1082 43.85 6.02 5.18
CA PRO A 1082 45.16 6.47 4.70
C PRO A 1082 45.80 7.56 5.58
N GLN A 1083 44.97 8.44 6.16
CA GLN A 1083 45.41 9.51 7.05
C GLN A 1083 46.03 9.01 8.38
N LEU A 1084 45.81 7.73 8.73
CA LEU A 1084 46.42 7.07 9.89
C LEU A 1084 47.49 6.04 9.47
N ASN A 1085 47.86 6.00 8.19
CA ASN A 1085 48.70 4.94 7.60
C ASN A 1085 48.09 3.52 7.72
N GLU A 1086 46.78 3.41 7.94
CA GLU A 1086 46.04 2.16 8.10
C GLU A 1086 45.48 1.61 6.77
N GLN A 1087 45.83 2.18 5.62
CA GLN A 1087 45.26 1.80 4.32
C GLN A 1087 45.47 0.34 3.89
N ARG A 1088 46.31 -0.41 4.62
CA ARG A 1088 46.56 -1.86 4.43
C ARG A 1088 45.78 -2.75 5.39
N LEU A 1089 45.12 -2.14 6.38
CA LEU A 1089 44.39 -2.82 7.44
C LEU A 1089 42.93 -3.04 7.02
N LEU A 1090 42.43 -4.25 7.20
CA LEU A 1090 41.02 -4.60 7.01
C LEU A 1090 40.25 -4.48 8.33
N TYR A 1091 39.04 -3.94 8.29
CA TYR A 1091 38.11 -3.86 9.41
C TYR A 1091 36.82 -4.64 9.11
N LEU A 1092 36.42 -5.51 10.04
CA LEU A 1092 35.16 -6.25 10.06
C LEU A 1092 34.13 -5.49 10.90
N LEU A 1093 32.97 -5.23 10.31
CA LEU A 1093 31.91 -4.37 10.86
C LEU A 1093 30.57 -5.11 10.99
N ASP A 1094 29.64 -4.54 11.77
CA ASP A 1094 28.27 -5.04 11.96
C ASP A 1094 28.19 -6.36 12.75
N LEU A 1095 28.52 -6.25 14.04
CA LEU A 1095 28.43 -7.37 15.00
C LEU A 1095 27.03 -7.52 15.62
N GLY A 1096 26.02 -6.76 15.18
CA GLY A 1096 24.67 -6.86 15.75
C GLY A 1096 24.04 -8.25 15.60
N MET A 1097 24.43 -8.97 14.54
CA MET A 1097 24.06 -10.36 14.31
C MET A 1097 24.96 -11.39 15.02
N ALA A 1098 26.06 -11.00 15.66
CA ALA A 1098 26.94 -11.94 16.33
C ALA A 1098 26.24 -12.62 17.52
N ARG A 1099 26.47 -13.93 17.71
CA ARG A 1099 25.90 -14.71 18.83
C ARG A 1099 26.89 -15.77 19.29
N LYS A 1100 26.77 -16.19 20.55
CA LYS A 1100 27.56 -17.31 21.08
C LYS A 1100 27.25 -18.59 20.29
N TYR A 1101 28.28 -19.34 19.88
CA TYR A 1101 28.10 -20.63 19.21
C TYR A 1101 27.90 -21.75 20.26
N PRO A 1102 27.19 -22.83 19.92
CA PRO A 1102 27.00 -23.95 20.82
C PRO A 1102 28.28 -24.78 20.94
N ILE A 1103 28.49 -25.34 22.11
CA ILE A 1103 29.48 -26.39 22.36
C ILE A 1103 28.80 -27.75 22.48
N GLN A 1104 29.58 -28.82 22.32
CA GLN A 1104 29.08 -30.17 22.52
C GLN A 1104 28.84 -30.43 24.01
N GLY A 1105 27.62 -30.82 24.38
CA GLY A 1105 27.28 -31.21 25.75
C GLY A 1105 27.86 -32.58 26.12
N PRO A 1106 27.78 -32.97 27.40
CA PRO A 1106 28.08 -34.33 27.85
C PRO A 1106 27.33 -35.40 27.06
N ALA A 1107 27.87 -36.62 27.01
CA ALA A 1107 27.34 -37.70 26.19
C ALA A 1107 25.89 -38.06 26.57
N GLY A 1108 24.92 -37.71 25.72
CA GLY A 1108 23.49 -37.91 25.93
C GLY A 1108 22.70 -36.66 26.30
N GLU A 1109 23.36 -35.52 26.53
CA GLU A 1109 22.71 -34.25 26.88
C GLU A 1109 22.51 -33.32 25.68
N ALA A 1110 21.59 -32.36 25.82
CA ALA A 1110 21.33 -31.34 24.81
C ALA A 1110 22.54 -30.39 24.66
N PRO A 1111 22.85 -29.88 23.45
CA PRO A 1111 23.96 -28.95 23.26
C PRO A 1111 23.75 -27.63 24.02
N LEU A 1112 24.81 -27.20 24.70
CA LEU A 1112 24.82 -26.06 25.62
C LEU A 1112 25.57 -24.87 25.01
N LEU A 1113 25.34 -23.68 25.57
CA LEU A 1113 26.30 -22.56 25.47
C LEU A 1113 27.46 -22.79 26.47
N GLU A 1114 28.58 -22.09 26.29
CA GLU A 1114 29.74 -22.16 27.22
C GLU A 1114 29.41 -21.88 28.69
N GLU A 1115 28.27 -21.22 28.97
CA GLU A 1115 27.78 -20.92 30.32
C GLU A 1115 26.81 -21.97 30.88
N GLY A 1116 26.69 -23.14 30.26
CA GLY A 1116 25.81 -24.24 30.71
C GLY A 1116 24.31 -24.03 30.44
N ASN A 1117 23.93 -22.92 29.81
CA ASN A 1117 22.54 -22.63 29.46
C ASN A 1117 22.09 -23.41 28.20
N PRO A 1118 20.84 -23.92 28.16
CA PRO A 1118 20.28 -24.56 26.98
C PRO A 1118 20.05 -23.56 25.83
N LEU A 1119 20.15 -24.05 24.59
CA LEU A 1119 19.93 -23.23 23.39
C LEU A 1119 18.46 -22.78 23.26
N PRO A 1120 18.18 -21.50 22.95
CA PRO A 1120 16.82 -21.04 22.69
C PRO A 1120 16.28 -21.58 21.36
N ASP A 1121 15.00 -21.96 21.35
CA ASP A 1121 14.31 -22.49 20.18
C ASP A 1121 14.17 -21.43 19.07
N ARG A 1122 14.78 -21.74 17.91
CA ARG A 1122 14.78 -20.98 16.65
C ARG A 1122 15.52 -19.64 16.66
N VAL A 1123 16.45 -19.49 15.72
CA VAL A 1123 17.04 -18.19 15.37
C VAL A 1123 16.96 -17.99 13.86
N ASN A 1124 16.03 -17.13 13.41
CA ASN A 1124 15.84 -16.86 11.99
C ASN A 1124 17.07 -16.17 11.38
N TYR A 1125 17.55 -16.71 10.24
CA TYR A 1125 18.64 -16.13 9.47
C TYR A 1125 18.23 -14.81 8.81
N ARG A 1126 19.15 -13.84 8.70
CA ARG A 1126 18.90 -12.48 8.18
C ARG A 1126 20.05 -11.89 7.34
N ALA A 1127 20.86 -12.75 6.71
CA ALA A 1127 22.08 -12.33 6.00
C ALA A 1127 22.02 -12.62 4.49
N ALA A 1128 22.98 -12.09 3.73
CA ALA A 1128 22.90 -12.05 2.26
C ALA A 1128 22.99 -13.46 1.61
N PRO A 1129 21.98 -13.91 0.83
CA PRO A 1129 21.94 -15.30 0.32
C PRO A 1129 23.17 -15.74 -0.48
N MET A 1130 23.84 -14.81 -1.17
CA MET A 1130 25.03 -15.09 -1.97
C MET A 1130 26.18 -15.68 -1.15
N PHE A 1131 26.43 -15.18 0.07
CA PHE A 1131 27.54 -15.59 0.94
C PHE A 1131 27.12 -16.52 2.08
N MET A 1132 25.82 -16.75 2.24
CA MET A 1132 25.24 -17.69 3.22
C MET A 1132 25.88 -19.10 3.11
N PRO A 1133 26.21 -19.76 4.22
CA PRO A 1133 26.69 -21.14 4.23
C PRO A 1133 25.56 -22.15 3.93
N ILE A 1134 25.92 -23.34 3.44
CA ILE A 1134 24.97 -24.40 3.05
C ILE A 1134 23.98 -24.73 4.18
N SER A 1135 24.43 -24.68 5.43
CA SER A 1135 23.65 -24.99 6.63
C SER A 1135 22.42 -24.08 6.86
N ALA A 1136 22.37 -22.90 6.27
CA ALA A 1136 21.35 -21.89 6.58
C ALA A 1136 20.30 -21.67 5.50
N HIS A 1137 20.54 -22.17 4.28
CA HIS A 1137 19.54 -22.14 3.21
C HIS A 1137 18.30 -22.94 3.60
N SER A 1138 17.12 -22.43 3.23
CA SER A 1138 15.80 -23.01 3.52
C SER A 1138 15.67 -24.51 3.24
N ALA A 1139 16.34 -25.04 2.21
CA ALA A 1139 16.40 -26.47 1.90
C ALA A 1139 16.92 -27.36 3.05
N ASN A 1140 17.76 -26.81 3.94
CA ASN A 1140 18.38 -27.53 5.06
C ASN A 1140 17.79 -27.14 6.44
N GLN A 1141 16.81 -26.22 6.50
CA GLN A 1141 16.25 -25.71 7.76
C GLN A 1141 15.49 -26.78 8.57
N HIS A 1142 15.09 -27.90 7.96
CA HIS A 1142 14.47 -29.04 8.63
C HIS A 1142 15.34 -29.66 9.74
N MET A 1143 16.66 -29.42 9.72
CA MET A 1143 17.61 -29.95 10.71
C MET A 1143 17.58 -29.22 12.07
N ASN A 1144 16.99 -28.01 12.13
CA ASN A 1144 16.81 -27.22 13.36
C ASN A 1144 18.10 -27.00 14.20
N LEU A 1145 19.27 -26.85 13.56
CA LEU A 1145 20.57 -26.72 14.21
C LEU A 1145 21.01 -25.26 14.35
N ALA A 1146 21.48 -24.87 15.55
CA ALA A 1146 22.13 -23.58 15.76
C ALA A 1146 23.54 -23.51 15.15
N TYR A 1147 23.84 -22.38 14.52
CA TYR A 1147 25.09 -21.97 13.86
C TYR A 1147 26.37 -22.26 14.66
N GLY A 1148 27.41 -22.76 14.00
CA GLY A 1148 28.73 -23.04 14.56
C GLY A 1148 29.88 -22.40 13.77
N ARG A 1149 31.11 -22.58 14.26
CA ARG A 1149 32.33 -21.92 13.74
C ARG A 1149 32.60 -22.20 12.26
N ARG A 1150 32.28 -23.40 11.78
CA ARG A 1150 32.44 -23.78 10.37
C ARG A 1150 31.64 -22.90 9.41
N ASP A 1151 30.48 -22.40 9.84
CA ASP A 1151 29.50 -21.73 8.97
C ASP A 1151 30.00 -20.31 8.60
N ASP A 1152 30.72 -19.66 9.52
CA ASP A 1152 31.46 -18.42 9.25
C ASP A 1152 32.66 -18.65 8.32
N VAL A 1153 33.42 -19.74 8.51
CA VAL A 1153 34.59 -20.05 7.66
C VAL A 1153 34.16 -20.47 6.24
N GLU A 1154 33.01 -21.13 6.08
CA GLU A 1154 32.42 -21.39 4.77
C GLU A 1154 32.03 -20.07 4.05
N SER A 1155 31.41 -19.14 4.79
CA SER A 1155 31.06 -17.81 4.29
C SER A 1155 32.30 -17.00 3.87
N TRP A 1156 33.36 -17.05 4.67
CA TRP A 1156 34.67 -16.47 4.37
C TRP A 1156 35.29 -17.03 3.08
N MET A 1157 35.17 -18.34 2.84
CA MET A 1157 35.68 -18.95 1.61
C MET A 1157 34.95 -18.42 0.37
N TYR A 1158 33.64 -18.16 0.45
CA TYR A 1158 32.90 -17.51 -0.63
C TYR A 1158 33.32 -16.05 -0.85
N VAL A 1159 33.70 -15.33 0.21
CA VAL A 1159 34.29 -13.98 0.10
C VAL A 1159 35.65 -14.02 -0.61
N LEU A 1160 36.54 -14.93 -0.22
CA LEU A 1160 37.85 -15.13 -0.87
C LEU A 1160 37.70 -15.45 -2.37
N ILE A 1161 36.88 -16.44 -2.73
CA ILE A 1161 36.63 -16.80 -4.13
C ILE A 1161 36.05 -15.61 -4.91
N ARG A 1162 35.09 -14.86 -4.32
CA ARG A 1162 34.52 -13.66 -4.94
C ARG A 1162 35.56 -12.56 -5.17
N PHE A 1163 36.50 -12.34 -4.25
CA PHE A 1163 37.59 -11.38 -4.43
C PHE A 1163 38.64 -11.84 -5.45
N TYR A 1164 38.91 -13.13 -5.54
CA TYR A 1164 39.90 -13.72 -6.44
C TYR A 1164 39.41 -13.85 -7.89
N ILE A 1165 38.18 -14.35 -8.11
CA ILE A 1165 37.61 -14.61 -9.46
C ILE A 1165 36.74 -13.45 -9.96
N GLY A 1166 36.14 -12.67 -9.05
CA GLY A 1166 35.23 -11.56 -9.37
C GLY A 1166 33.74 -11.93 -9.41
N ALA A 1167 33.41 -13.22 -9.38
CA ALA A 1167 32.04 -13.74 -9.33
C ALA A 1167 32.00 -15.12 -8.64
N LEU A 1168 30.84 -15.50 -8.10
CA LEU A 1168 30.54 -16.87 -7.66
C LEU A 1168 29.67 -17.59 -8.71
N PRO A 1169 29.68 -18.94 -8.78
CA PRO A 1169 28.91 -19.70 -9.78
C PRO A 1169 27.40 -19.47 -9.74
N TRP A 1170 26.88 -18.96 -8.62
CA TRP A 1170 25.46 -18.64 -8.38
C TRP A 1170 25.14 -17.15 -8.47
N ASN A 1171 26.04 -16.29 -8.97
CA ASN A 1171 25.78 -14.85 -9.12
C ASN A 1171 24.51 -14.52 -9.93
N GLY A 1172 24.11 -15.39 -10.88
CA GLY A 1172 22.90 -15.24 -11.70
C GLY A 1172 21.64 -15.90 -11.12
N ILE A 1173 21.72 -16.58 -9.98
CA ILE A 1173 20.58 -17.31 -9.40
C ILE A 1173 19.72 -16.34 -8.57
N LYS A 1174 18.43 -16.27 -8.88
CA LYS A 1174 17.50 -15.30 -8.27
C LYS A 1174 16.80 -15.81 -7.01
N THR A 1175 16.68 -17.13 -6.80
CA THR A 1175 15.99 -17.69 -5.62
C THR A 1175 16.96 -18.26 -4.60
N GLU A 1176 16.61 -18.15 -3.31
CA GLU A 1176 17.39 -18.70 -2.20
C GLU A 1176 17.48 -20.23 -2.25
N TRP A 1177 16.41 -20.89 -2.74
CA TRP A 1177 16.33 -22.35 -2.86
C TRP A 1177 17.27 -22.91 -3.92
N GLU A 1178 17.25 -22.36 -5.14
CA GLU A 1178 18.16 -22.76 -6.22
C GLU A 1178 19.62 -22.50 -5.83
N MET A 1179 19.89 -21.39 -5.14
CA MET A 1179 21.22 -21.04 -4.67
C MET A 1179 21.69 -21.99 -3.55
N GLY A 1180 20.80 -22.38 -2.64
CA GLY A 1180 21.07 -23.39 -1.63
C GLY A 1180 21.33 -24.76 -2.23
N SER A 1181 20.56 -25.14 -3.24
CA SER A 1181 20.74 -26.37 -4.02
C SER A 1181 22.10 -26.37 -4.75
N ALA A 1182 22.43 -25.27 -5.44
CA ALA A 1182 23.71 -25.09 -6.13
C ALA A 1182 24.93 -25.23 -5.20
N LYS A 1183 24.82 -24.75 -3.95
CA LYS A 1183 25.85 -24.95 -2.93
C LYS A 1183 25.81 -26.37 -2.34
N ALA A 1184 24.65 -26.95 -2.09
CA ALA A 1184 24.51 -28.31 -1.54
C ALA A 1184 25.08 -29.39 -2.48
N PHE A 1185 25.06 -29.20 -3.80
CA PHE A 1185 25.70 -30.11 -4.76
C PHE A 1185 27.24 -30.24 -4.58
N ARG A 1186 27.90 -29.34 -3.84
CA ARG A 1186 29.32 -29.50 -3.44
C ARG A 1186 29.52 -30.59 -2.38
N THR A 1187 28.51 -30.87 -1.54
CA THR A 1187 28.67 -31.69 -0.32
C THR A 1187 28.07 -33.10 -0.41
N GLN A 1188 27.07 -33.33 -1.26
CA GLN A 1188 26.43 -34.66 -1.42
C GLN A 1188 27.44 -35.74 -1.87
N SER A 1189 27.34 -36.94 -1.28
CA SER A 1189 28.49 -37.87 -1.18
C SER A 1189 28.59 -38.97 -2.24
N THR A 1190 27.74 -38.97 -3.27
CA THR A 1190 27.73 -40.01 -4.30
C THR A 1190 27.79 -39.43 -5.71
N ASP A 1191 28.79 -39.89 -6.46
CA ASP A 1191 28.95 -39.75 -7.91
C ASP A 1191 29.39 -38.38 -8.51
N THR A 1192 29.71 -38.42 -9.81
CA THR A 1192 30.44 -37.44 -10.65
C THR A 1192 30.06 -35.96 -10.48
N ASN A 1193 28.83 -35.67 -10.06
CA ASN A 1193 28.32 -34.31 -9.88
C ASN A 1193 29.12 -33.51 -8.83
N LYS A 1194 29.64 -34.15 -7.77
CA LYS A 1194 30.50 -33.46 -6.78
C LYS A 1194 31.78 -32.91 -7.40
N ARG A 1195 32.45 -33.68 -8.26
CA ARG A 1195 33.65 -33.22 -8.99
C ARG A 1195 33.31 -32.02 -9.88
N ARG A 1196 32.18 -32.07 -10.60
CA ARG A 1196 31.73 -30.99 -11.50
C ARG A 1196 31.37 -29.70 -10.77
N ALA A 1197 30.62 -29.78 -9.66
CA ALA A 1197 30.23 -28.61 -8.87
C ALA A 1197 31.45 -27.95 -8.19
N ARG A 1198 32.35 -28.76 -7.61
CA ARG A 1198 33.60 -28.28 -7.00
C ARG A 1198 34.54 -27.66 -8.02
N ALA A 1199 34.73 -28.31 -9.18
CA ALA A 1199 35.55 -27.79 -10.27
C ALA A 1199 35.02 -26.45 -10.81
N LYS A 1200 33.69 -26.28 -10.90
CA LYS A 1200 33.06 -25.01 -11.31
C LYS A 1200 33.20 -23.89 -10.25
N LEU A 1201 33.21 -24.22 -8.96
CA LEU A 1201 33.41 -23.25 -7.88
C LEU A 1201 34.87 -22.77 -7.79
N LEU A 1202 35.82 -23.66 -8.04
CA LEU A 1202 37.26 -23.39 -8.01
C LEU A 1202 37.84 -23.16 -9.42
N GLU A 1203 36.99 -22.86 -10.41
CA GLU A 1203 37.39 -22.67 -11.80
C GLU A 1203 38.30 -21.43 -11.90
N ARG A 1204 39.61 -21.65 -12.11
CA ARG A 1204 40.70 -20.65 -12.08
C ARG A 1204 41.18 -20.22 -10.68
N CYS A 1205 40.86 -20.97 -9.63
CA CYS A 1205 41.53 -20.84 -8.32
C CYS A 1205 42.85 -21.65 -8.26
N PRO A 1206 43.80 -21.26 -7.37
CA PRO A 1206 44.97 -22.06 -7.03
C PRO A 1206 44.63 -23.42 -6.39
N ALA A 1207 45.56 -24.37 -6.42
CA ALA A 1207 45.34 -25.72 -5.89
C ALA A 1207 45.08 -25.72 -4.38
N GLU A 1208 45.75 -24.83 -3.65
CA GLU A 1208 45.63 -24.63 -2.21
C GLU A 1208 44.19 -24.31 -1.77
N PHE A 1209 43.39 -23.66 -2.63
CA PHE A 1209 41.98 -23.39 -2.35
C PHE A 1209 41.15 -24.68 -2.31
N ALA A 1210 41.53 -25.71 -3.09
CA ALA A 1210 40.86 -27.01 -3.08
C ALA A 1210 41.14 -27.78 -1.78
N GLU A 1211 42.33 -27.60 -1.19
CA GLU A 1211 42.70 -28.16 0.12
C GLU A 1211 41.95 -27.46 1.25
N ILE A 1212 41.95 -26.11 1.27
CA ILE A 1212 41.17 -25.31 2.23
C ILE A 1212 39.68 -25.70 2.18
N LEU A 1213 39.10 -25.83 0.98
CA LEU A 1213 37.71 -26.23 0.82
C LEU A 1213 37.46 -27.68 1.29
N THR A 1214 38.46 -28.57 1.22
CA THR A 1214 38.37 -29.96 1.71
C THR A 1214 38.31 -29.98 3.22
N HIS A 1215 39.19 -29.21 3.86
CA HIS A 1215 39.18 -29.03 5.31
C HIS A 1215 37.84 -28.47 5.80
N ILE A 1216 37.29 -27.43 5.14
CA ILE A 1216 35.96 -26.87 5.49
C ILE A 1216 34.85 -27.93 5.34
N ASP A 1217 34.86 -28.73 4.27
CA ASP A 1217 33.85 -29.79 4.05
C ASP A 1217 33.90 -30.92 5.09
N GLN A 1218 35.03 -31.10 5.77
CA GLN A 1218 35.22 -32.14 6.80
C GLN A 1218 34.74 -31.70 8.19
N LEU A 1219 34.64 -30.39 8.45
CA LEU A 1219 34.28 -29.84 9.76
C LEU A 1219 32.82 -30.15 10.16
N GLN A 1220 32.70 -30.82 11.30
CA GLN A 1220 31.44 -31.01 12.00
C GLN A 1220 31.03 -29.74 12.76
N ARG A 1221 29.78 -29.71 13.23
CA ARG A 1221 29.12 -28.53 13.81
C ARG A 1221 29.90 -27.87 14.96
N TYR A 1222 30.51 -28.68 15.81
CA TYR A 1222 31.22 -28.23 17.02
C TYR A 1222 32.73 -28.09 16.82
N ASP A 1223 33.25 -28.45 15.66
CA ASP A 1223 34.69 -28.48 15.44
C ASP A 1223 35.29 -27.07 15.52
N ARG A 1224 36.57 -27.01 15.90
CA ARG A 1224 37.37 -25.80 15.78
C ARG A 1224 38.07 -25.85 14.42
N PRO A 1225 37.81 -24.90 13.50
CA PRO A 1225 38.58 -24.80 12.27
C PRO A 1225 40.07 -24.67 12.59
N ASN A 1226 40.92 -25.38 11.85
CA ASN A 1226 42.38 -25.21 11.92
C ASN A 1226 42.78 -23.95 11.14
N TYR A 1227 42.70 -22.79 11.78
CA TYR A 1227 43.02 -21.50 11.17
C TYR A 1227 44.48 -21.44 10.71
N GLU A 1228 45.38 -22.02 11.50
CA GLU A 1228 46.81 -22.08 11.22
C GLU A 1228 47.09 -22.83 9.90
N LEU A 1229 46.45 -23.99 9.68
CA LEU A 1229 46.53 -24.72 8.40
C LEU A 1229 46.04 -23.86 7.22
N ILE A 1230 44.88 -23.21 7.36
CA ILE A 1230 44.31 -22.36 6.30
C ILE A 1230 45.25 -21.18 6.00
N THR A 1231 45.77 -20.50 7.02
CA THR A 1231 46.73 -19.39 6.86
C THR A 1231 48.04 -19.85 6.22
N THR A 1232 48.58 -21.03 6.59
CA THR A 1232 49.77 -21.59 5.93
C THR A 1232 49.50 -21.89 4.46
N LEU A 1233 48.36 -22.50 4.11
CA LEU A 1233 47.99 -22.75 2.72
C LEU A 1233 47.85 -21.46 1.90
N LEU A 1234 47.33 -20.38 2.49
CA LEU A 1234 47.26 -19.07 1.82
C LEU A 1234 48.63 -18.39 1.67
N ARG A 1235 49.54 -18.52 2.64
CA ARG A 1235 50.93 -18.01 2.51
C ARG A 1235 51.72 -18.79 1.46
N ASN A 1236 51.65 -20.12 1.49
CA ASN A 1236 52.20 -20.98 0.45
C ASN A 1236 51.66 -20.58 -0.94
N CYS A 1237 50.36 -20.28 -1.04
CA CYS A 1237 49.74 -19.82 -2.28
C CYS A 1237 50.32 -18.48 -2.78
N LEU A 1238 50.72 -17.55 -1.90
CA LEU A 1238 51.41 -16.32 -2.29
C LEU A 1238 52.83 -16.62 -2.80
N GLU A 1239 53.60 -17.40 -2.03
CA GLU A 1239 54.99 -17.75 -2.33
C GLU A 1239 55.12 -18.59 -3.61
N ASN A 1240 54.41 -19.71 -3.70
CA ASN A 1240 54.49 -20.68 -4.81
C ASN A 1240 54.11 -20.08 -6.17
N ASN A 1241 53.17 -19.12 -6.18
CA ASN A 1241 52.66 -18.50 -7.39
C ASN A 1241 53.32 -17.14 -7.69
N GLY A 1242 54.30 -16.72 -6.88
CA GLY A 1242 55.03 -15.46 -7.06
C GLY A 1242 54.16 -14.20 -6.94
N PHE A 1243 53.08 -14.26 -6.16
CA PHE A 1243 52.18 -13.13 -5.99
C PHE A 1243 52.80 -12.08 -5.05
N PRO A 1244 52.98 -10.82 -5.47
CA PRO A 1244 53.53 -9.79 -4.60
C PRO A 1244 52.56 -9.47 -3.46
N GLU A 1245 53.02 -9.57 -2.21
CA GLU A 1245 52.23 -9.14 -1.04
C GLU A 1245 51.89 -7.64 -1.05
N ARG A 1246 52.74 -6.84 -1.73
CA ARG A 1246 52.66 -5.37 -1.77
C ARG A 1246 53.21 -4.85 -3.10
N PRO A 1247 52.73 -3.70 -3.61
CA PRO A 1247 51.63 -2.86 -3.08
C PRO A 1247 50.23 -3.46 -3.29
N TYR A 1248 49.27 -3.07 -2.45
CA TYR A 1248 47.85 -3.41 -2.67
C TYR A 1248 47.28 -2.65 -3.87
N ASP A 1249 46.22 -3.18 -4.50
CA ASP A 1249 45.64 -2.64 -5.74
C ASP A 1249 45.30 -1.14 -5.66
N TRP A 1250 44.78 -0.69 -4.52
CA TRP A 1250 44.42 0.71 -4.27
C TRP A 1250 45.60 1.63 -3.90
N GLU A 1251 46.80 1.07 -3.68
CA GLU A 1251 48.05 1.84 -3.49
C GLU A 1251 48.74 2.16 -4.83
N VAL A 1252 48.46 1.41 -5.90
CA VAL A 1252 49.07 1.59 -7.23
C VAL A 1252 48.40 2.69 -8.04
N ALA A 1253 47.13 3.02 -7.74
CA ALA A 1253 46.28 3.94 -8.51
C ALA A 1253 46.64 5.45 -8.38
N GLY A 1254 47.91 5.78 -8.12
CA GLY A 1254 48.42 7.16 -7.99
C GLY A 1254 49.00 7.78 -9.27
N HIS A 1255 49.23 7.00 -10.33
CA HIS A 1255 49.85 7.49 -11.58
C HIS A 1255 49.02 7.10 -12.83
N THR A 1256 48.47 8.13 -13.48
CA THR A 1256 48.08 8.20 -14.91
C THR A 1256 47.35 7.00 -15.56
N ARG A 1257 46.06 7.17 -15.83
CA ARG A 1257 45.42 6.64 -17.06
C ARG A 1257 44.79 7.77 -17.88
N SER A 1258 45.64 8.58 -18.49
CA SER A 1258 45.30 9.30 -19.72
C SER A 1258 45.21 8.31 -20.90
N GLY A 1259 44.20 8.51 -21.74
CA GLY A 1259 43.91 7.85 -23.03
C GLY A 1259 44.72 6.62 -23.49
N ALA A 1260 44.04 5.47 -23.57
CA ALA A 1260 44.33 4.43 -24.57
C ALA A 1260 43.04 3.69 -24.94
N SER A 1261 42.83 3.47 -26.24
CA SER A 1261 41.63 2.83 -26.81
C SER A 1261 41.70 1.30 -26.75
N ALA A 1262 40.56 0.66 -26.48
CA ALA A 1262 40.42 -0.80 -26.58
C ALA A 1262 39.84 -1.18 -27.96
N GLN A 1263 40.71 -1.60 -28.88
CA GLN A 1263 40.29 -2.26 -30.13
C GLN A 1263 39.79 -3.69 -29.87
N ARG A 1264 38.85 -4.14 -30.69
CA ARG A 1264 38.35 -5.53 -30.71
C ARG A 1264 39.44 -6.50 -31.21
N PRO A 1265 39.45 -7.77 -30.75
CA PRO A 1265 40.26 -8.80 -31.38
C PRO A 1265 39.61 -9.27 -32.70
N THR A 1266 40.35 -9.21 -33.81
CA THR A 1266 39.97 -9.86 -35.08
C THR A 1266 40.90 -11.01 -35.41
N ARG A 1267 40.36 -12.01 -36.11
CA ARG A 1267 41.04 -13.25 -36.53
C ARG A 1267 42.35 -12.98 -37.30
N GLY A 1268 43.29 -13.91 -37.18
CA GLY A 1268 44.60 -13.82 -37.84
C GLY A 1268 44.55 -13.94 -39.37
N GLY A 1269 45.58 -13.40 -40.01
CA GLY A 1269 45.84 -13.50 -41.45
C GLY A 1269 47.25 -12.97 -41.76
N ARG A 1270 48.03 -13.71 -42.55
CA ARG A 1270 49.39 -13.35 -42.97
C ARG A 1270 49.35 -12.22 -44.00
N GLY A 1271 50.31 -11.28 -44.00
CA GLY A 1271 50.44 -10.31 -45.09
C GLY A 1271 51.63 -9.36 -44.96
N ARG A 1272 52.60 -9.46 -45.89
CA ARG A 1272 53.83 -8.63 -45.96
C ARG A 1272 53.58 -7.16 -46.35
N SER A 1273 54.50 -6.31 -45.90
CA SER A 1273 55.15 -5.19 -46.63
C SER A 1273 54.34 -4.03 -47.24
N GLY A 1274 54.81 -2.80 -46.99
CA GLY A 1274 55.03 -1.83 -48.09
C GLY A 1274 54.45 -0.42 -47.94
N SER A 1275 55.37 0.55 -47.77
CA SER A 1275 55.35 1.92 -48.37
C SER A 1275 54.09 2.82 -48.34
N ARG A 1276 54.21 3.90 -47.54
CA ARG A 1276 54.06 5.34 -47.87
C ARG A 1276 52.88 5.88 -48.73
N ALA A 1277 52.31 6.97 -48.18
CA ALA A 1277 51.65 8.13 -48.81
C ALA A 1277 50.30 7.88 -49.52
N ARG A 1278 49.23 8.64 -49.23
CA ARG A 1278 49.12 10.06 -48.82
C ARG A 1278 48.19 10.26 -47.63
#